data_AF-A0AA36IR86-F1
#
_entry.id   AF-A0AA36IR86-F1
#
_cell.length_a   1.000
_cell.length_b   1.000
_cell.length_c   1.000
_cell.angle_alpha   90.00
_cell.angle_beta   90.00
_cell.angle_gamma   90.00
#
_symmetry.space_group_name_H-M   'P 1'
#
loop_
_entity.id
_entity.type
_entity.pdbx_description
1 polymer ?
#
loop_
_entity_poly.entity_id
_entity_poly.type
_entity_poly.pdbx_seq_one_letter_code
_entity_poly.pdbx_strand_id
1 'polypeptide(L)'
;MTRLSKFAALAAGAALIATAATTAGHAGMKRHGIAAAGTMQLAAKAGGGSAADGYPTPGKAFEACGGAGNVFVMYDELPDGTRRQLPASSDIDRMRDTDIMGGGWPVRRMSGAKRRTDAPRGAGGKEERLAAELRANLQKRKAQARARRAGDADCRDEGIAAAKAGVGRRPAAAEPSGWGARSKGTSFQMDSIRIVGGHELNGTIPISGAKNAALPLMIASLLTDDTLTLENVPHLADVEQLIRILSNHGVDYAVKGRRRAEGQGYARTVDFTARDIVDITAPYELVSKMRASFWVIGPLLARMGEARVSLPGGCAIGTRPVDLFIEVLEALGAQIEIENGYVHATAGSGLTGAHYRFPKVSVGATHVALMAASLANGQTVIDNAACEPEVVCLAECLNAMGAKIEGAGTRTITIDGVTSLSGARHRVIADRIETGTYAMAVGMTGGNVLLKGAEASSWQTAVDVLGETGIDITAEEDGLRVYRNGNGLKAADVTTEPFPGFPTDLQAQFMGLMTKANGVSHITETIFENRFMHVQELARLGADITLNGQTATVTGVPVLKGAPVMATDLRASVSLVIAGLAAEGETRVNRVYHLDRGFERLEEKLGACGAEIARDGPMDGLKLMALDASDLTVISAQMQDAITKPDQIDYAPGAKRLTIVANRFAWDAEKGGGSATHERRKTALSFARVTGVRTIGIRRGDDSQALSLLAIRFHPGEAPAGTIELIFADDAAIRLDVEVIEAQMADLGSFAVPHFLDSADRDFPARFGAFLGLKREVSADVEATVRAIIDDVRQNGDEALARLTKKFDRLDLSAVPMRVGADEVAEAVAGIDAETLEALTLARDRIRSHHGRQMPKDDIYTDAIGVTLGGRWTAVEAVGLYVPGGTAAYPSSVLMNAVPAVVAGVKRIVMVVPSPDGVLNPLVLAAADLAGVTEIYRIGGAQAVAALAHGTGTIAPVAKIVGPGNAYVAAAKRAVFGTVGIDMIAGPSEVLVVADGDNDPDWIAADLLAQAEHDANAQSILITDDAGFADAVAGAVERQLTTLARGETAAASWRDFGGIVTVDDIHSGDTLALIDRIAAEHLELACENADDLANRVTNAGAIFVGRHTPEVIGDYVGGSNHVLPTARSARFSSGLSVLDFVKRTSILKLGPDQLRALGPAAIRLAEAEGLGAHARSVAIRMNPGGSTPDVEHERAVAIFDLIEENRFKPVGDAGNGPYTLHLSVVDGKLVFAVKREGGEDVATHILSLGDQECDDEPDRDDRHGPARRSQ
;
A
#
# COMPACT_ATOMS: atom_id res chain seq x y z
N MET A 1 -39.08 -12.06 -68.82
CA MET A 1 -39.82 -12.20 -67.54
C MET A 1 -38.79 -12.62 -66.48
N THR A 2 -38.50 -11.88 -65.40
CA THR A 2 -39.30 -11.70 -64.16
C THR A 2 -39.76 -13.03 -63.56
N ARG A 3 -39.47 -13.44 -62.32
CA ARG A 3 -38.93 -12.88 -61.03
C ARG A 3 -38.06 -13.99 -60.36
N LEU A 4 -37.22 -13.87 -59.30
CA LEU A 4 -36.66 -12.88 -58.33
C LEU A 4 -35.43 -13.60 -57.66
N SER A 5 -34.63 -13.17 -56.66
CA SER A 5 -34.45 -11.99 -55.77
C SER A 5 -33.08 -12.06 -55.02
N LYS A 6 -32.60 -10.92 -54.48
CA LYS A 6 -31.84 -10.69 -53.20
C LYS A 6 -30.95 -11.81 -52.59
N PHE A 7 -29.71 -11.58 -52.14
CA PHE A 7 -28.81 -10.41 -52.24
C PHE A 7 -27.35 -10.90 -52.00
N ALA A 8 -26.38 -10.36 -52.77
CA ALA A 8 -24.95 -10.74 -52.82
C ALA A 8 -24.17 -9.56 -53.46
N ALA A 9 -22.83 -9.40 -53.44
CA ALA A 9 -21.70 -9.88 -52.62
C ALA A 9 -20.55 -8.82 -52.85
N LEU A 10 -19.22 -9.00 -52.94
CA LEU A 10 -18.22 -10.09 -52.87
C LEU A 10 -16.85 -9.39 -52.59
N ALA A 11 -15.90 -9.79 -51.74
CA ALA A 11 -15.56 -11.04 -51.02
C ALA A 11 -14.54 -12.01 -51.69
N ALA A 12 -13.47 -11.50 -52.32
CA ALA A 12 -12.26 -12.26 -52.71
C ALA A 12 -11.05 -11.31 -52.95
N GLY A 13 -9.77 -11.71 -52.86
CA GLY A 13 -9.11 -12.97 -52.47
C GLY A 13 -7.64 -12.93 -52.96
N ALA A 14 -6.57 -13.14 -52.18
CA ALA A 14 -6.13 -14.31 -51.38
C ALA A 14 -5.20 -15.29 -52.15
N ALA A 15 -4.30 -15.98 -51.42
CA ALA A 15 -3.34 -17.05 -51.85
C ALA A 15 -2.01 -16.64 -52.57
N LEU A 16 -0.85 -17.33 -52.42
CA LEU A 16 -0.26 -18.13 -51.30
C LEU A 16 1.22 -18.56 -51.59
N ILE A 17 2.07 -18.67 -50.55
CA ILE A 17 3.25 -19.59 -50.35
C ILE A 17 4.58 -19.49 -51.18
N ALA A 18 5.70 -19.73 -50.45
CA ALA A 18 7.09 -20.08 -50.86
C ALA A 18 7.95 -19.00 -51.58
N THR A 19 9.30 -18.96 -51.49
CA THR A 19 10.33 -19.97 -51.09
C THR A 19 11.47 -19.34 -50.26
N ALA A 20 12.30 -20.14 -49.59
CA ALA A 20 13.42 -19.70 -48.73
C ALA A 20 14.78 -19.55 -49.47
N ALA A 21 15.74 -18.80 -48.90
CA ALA A 21 17.18 -19.15 -48.84
C ALA A 21 18.07 -18.09 -48.14
N THR A 22 18.95 -18.59 -47.28
CA THR A 22 20.06 -17.95 -46.55
C THR A 22 21.14 -17.25 -47.38
N THR A 23 21.66 -16.09 -46.91
CA THR A 23 23.11 -15.81 -46.63
C THR A 23 23.23 -14.48 -45.85
N ALA A 24 23.92 -14.40 -44.71
CA ALA A 24 25.36 -14.07 -44.54
C ALA A 24 25.78 -12.66 -45.07
N GLY A 25 26.46 -11.79 -44.31
CA GLY A 25 27.02 -11.95 -42.96
C GLY A 25 27.54 -10.63 -42.34
N HIS A 26 28.36 -10.74 -41.28
CA HIS A 26 28.87 -9.62 -40.46
C HIS A 26 30.02 -8.78 -41.06
N ALA A 27 30.25 -7.61 -40.42
CA ALA A 27 31.54 -6.96 -40.13
C ALA A 27 32.09 -5.82 -41.05
N GLY A 28 32.88 -4.92 -40.42
CA GLY A 28 33.68 -3.85 -41.06
C GLY A 28 32.94 -2.51 -41.22
N MET A 29 32.79 -1.62 -40.23
CA MET A 29 33.66 -1.21 -39.10
C MET A 29 34.92 -0.40 -39.47
N LYS A 30 34.77 0.94 -39.51
CA LYS A 30 35.77 1.99 -39.21
C LYS A 30 34.99 3.30 -38.99
N ARG A 31 34.80 3.83 -37.77
CA ARG A 31 35.73 4.41 -36.78
C ARG A 31 36.27 5.82 -37.13
N HIS A 32 35.68 6.80 -36.43
CA HIS A 32 36.28 8.00 -35.80
C HIS A 32 36.91 9.10 -36.70
N GLY A 33 36.78 10.39 -36.38
CA GLY A 33 36.06 11.02 -35.25
C GLY A 33 36.50 12.48 -35.01
N ILE A 34 36.34 12.96 -33.77
CA ILE A 34 36.94 14.20 -33.20
C ILE A 34 36.20 15.54 -33.50
N ALA A 35 35.19 15.82 -32.68
CA ALA A 35 35.12 16.93 -31.70
C ALA A 35 35.04 18.43 -32.16
N ALA A 36 35.05 19.27 -31.11
CA ALA A 36 35.19 20.74 -31.05
C ALA A 36 33.92 21.62 -31.18
N ALA A 37 33.51 22.08 -30.00
CA ALA A 37 32.68 23.25 -29.71
C ALA A 37 33.18 24.58 -30.31
N GLY A 38 32.36 25.64 -30.24
CA GLY A 38 32.91 27.00 -30.10
C GLY A 38 32.13 28.18 -30.69
N THR A 39 31.34 28.85 -29.84
CA THR A 39 31.36 30.32 -29.59
C THR A 39 31.23 31.40 -30.69
N MET A 40 30.60 32.50 -30.23
CA MET A 40 30.84 33.93 -30.57
C MET A 40 30.18 34.58 -31.81
N GLN A 41 29.16 35.38 -31.50
CA GLN A 41 29.09 36.84 -31.73
C GLN A 41 29.95 37.47 -32.85
N LEU A 42 29.30 38.25 -33.72
CA LEU A 42 29.89 39.47 -34.28
C LEU A 42 28.85 40.60 -34.39
N ALA A 43 29.32 41.85 -34.50
CA ALA A 43 28.62 43.01 -33.94
C ALA A 43 27.87 43.92 -34.95
N ALA A 44 26.72 44.42 -34.47
CA ALA A 44 26.22 45.80 -34.52
C ALA A 44 26.68 46.81 -35.63
N LYS A 45 25.70 47.51 -36.23
CA LYS A 45 25.53 48.99 -36.30
C LYS A 45 24.80 49.47 -37.57
N ALA A 46 23.99 50.51 -37.38
CA ALA A 46 23.48 51.52 -38.35
C ALA A 46 22.56 51.04 -39.51
N GLY A 47 21.47 51.75 -39.84
CA GLY A 47 20.82 52.88 -39.13
C GLY A 47 19.96 53.75 -40.06
N GLY A 48 19.13 54.64 -39.49
CA GLY A 48 18.66 55.86 -40.18
C GLY A 48 17.16 56.04 -40.50
N GLY A 49 16.37 56.43 -39.48
CA GLY A 49 15.75 57.78 -39.46
C GLY A 49 14.37 58.08 -40.10
N SER A 50 13.77 59.18 -39.61
CA SER A 50 12.49 59.84 -39.98
C SER A 50 11.19 59.07 -39.64
N ALA A 51 10.27 59.50 -38.75
CA ALA A 51 9.66 60.80 -38.41
C ALA A 51 8.53 61.26 -39.38
N ALA A 52 7.39 61.84 -38.97
CA ALA A 52 6.98 62.37 -37.65
C ALA A 52 5.42 62.37 -37.43
N ASP A 53 4.97 63.11 -36.39
CA ASP A 53 3.59 63.59 -36.07
C ASP A 53 2.53 62.58 -35.57
N GLY A 54 1.67 62.92 -34.58
CA GLY A 54 1.61 64.11 -33.71
C GLY A 54 0.53 64.00 -32.60
N TYR A 55 0.74 64.65 -31.44
CA TYR A 55 -0.20 64.72 -30.30
C TYR A 55 -0.84 66.12 -30.18
N PRO A 56 -2.04 66.24 -29.56
CA PRO A 56 -2.07 66.83 -28.20
C PRO A 56 -3.12 66.23 -27.23
N THR A 57 -2.86 66.36 -25.93
CA THR A 57 -3.85 66.18 -24.83
C THR A 57 -4.31 67.55 -24.30
N PRO A 58 -5.41 67.67 -23.52
CA PRO A 58 -5.23 67.74 -22.05
C PRO A 58 -6.44 67.33 -21.15
N GLY A 59 -6.17 67.11 -19.84
CA GLY A 59 -6.86 67.97 -18.83
C GLY A 59 -7.90 67.42 -17.84
N LYS A 60 -7.50 66.51 -16.94
CA LYS A 60 -7.90 66.42 -15.48
C LYS A 60 -9.33 66.75 -15.00
N ALA A 61 -9.91 65.78 -14.27
CA ALA A 61 -10.67 65.98 -13.02
C ALA A 61 -10.23 64.91 -11.98
N PHE A 62 -10.71 64.95 -10.73
CA PHE A 62 -10.08 64.28 -9.56
C PHE A 62 -11.07 63.41 -8.74
N GLU A 63 -10.54 62.37 -8.07
CA GLU A 63 -11.12 61.62 -6.91
C GLU A 63 -12.49 60.88 -7.08
N ALA A 64 -12.76 59.69 -6.50
CA ALA A 64 -12.00 58.83 -5.57
C ALA A 64 -12.45 57.33 -5.60
N CYS A 65 -11.61 56.45 -5.05
CA CYS A 65 -11.90 55.16 -4.39
C CYS A 65 -12.86 54.10 -5.02
N GLY A 66 -12.27 53.16 -5.78
CA GLY A 66 -12.14 51.76 -5.34
C GLY A 66 -13.30 50.74 -5.53
N GLY A 67 -12.92 49.47 -5.74
CA GLY A 67 -13.82 48.30 -5.78
C GLY A 67 -13.47 47.30 -6.88
N ALA A 68 -13.38 46.00 -6.56
CA ALA A 68 -13.20 44.92 -7.53
C ALA A 68 -14.55 44.29 -7.93
N GLY A 69 -14.62 43.69 -9.12
CA GLY A 69 -15.85 43.08 -9.67
C GLY A 69 -15.97 41.57 -9.43
N ASN A 70 -17.03 40.95 -9.98
CA ASN A 70 -17.22 39.49 -9.98
C ASN A 70 -18.20 39.01 -11.09
N VAL A 71 -17.90 37.81 -11.61
CA VAL A 71 -18.79 36.69 -12.04
C VAL A 71 -20.13 36.96 -12.77
N PHE A 72 -20.35 36.23 -13.88
CA PHE A 72 -21.64 36.07 -14.57
C PHE A 72 -22.43 34.84 -14.07
N VAL A 73 -23.76 34.87 -14.18
CA VAL A 73 -24.68 33.82 -13.69
C VAL A 73 -25.70 33.43 -14.78
N MET A 74 -26.07 32.14 -14.83
CA MET A 74 -27.03 31.54 -15.78
C MET A 74 -28.50 31.72 -15.34
N TYR A 75 -29.43 31.52 -16.28
CA TYR A 75 -30.89 31.59 -16.09
C TYR A 75 -31.56 30.32 -16.65
N ASP A 76 -32.81 30.07 -16.25
CA ASP A 76 -33.66 29.04 -16.82
C ASP A 76 -35.05 29.61 -17.21
N GLU A 77 -35.76 28.94 -18.12
CA GLU A 77 -37.07 29.35 -18.66
C GLU A 77 -38.20 28.42 -18.21
N LEU A 78 -39.33 29.00 -17.80
CA LEU A 78 -40.52 28.25 -17.38
C LEU A 78 -41.60 28.21 -18.49
N PRO A 79 -42.53 27.23 -18.46
CA PRO A 79 -43.50 27.00 -19.55
C PRO A 79 -44.53 28.12 -19.81
N ASP A 80 -44.54 29.20 -19.03
CA ASP A 80 -45.34 30.41 -19.26
C ASP A 80 -44.59 31.52 -20.04
N GLY A 81 -43.32 31.28 -20.41
CA GLY A 81 -42.46 32.22 -21.11
C GLY A 81 -41.72 33.20 -20.19
N THR A 82 -41.73 32.99 -18.87
CA THR A 82 -40.97 33.82 -17.93
C THR A 82 -39.59 33.23 -17.60
N ARG A 83 -38.57 34.11 -17.52
CA ARG A 83 -37.21 33.78 -17.07
C ARG A 83 -37.06 34.09 -15.59
N ARG A 84 -36.56 33.14 -14.80
CA ARG A 84 -36.29 33.35 -13.38
C ARG A 84 -34.79 33.34 -13.11
N GLN A 85 -34.30 34.43 -12.51
CA GLN A 85 -32.96 34.49 -11.93
C GLN A 85 -32.96 33.83 -10.55
N LEU A 86 -31.88 33.12 -10.21
CA LEU A 86 -31.65 32.62 -8.85
C LEU A 86 -30.89 33.68 -8.03
N PRO A 87 -31.46 34.23 -6.95
CA PRO A 87 -30.76 35.13 -6.03
C PRO A 87 -30.00 34.34 -4.94
N ALA A 88 -28.98 34.97 -4.36
CA ALA A 88 -28.22 34.44 -3.23
C ALA A 88 -28.11 35.48 -2.09
N SER A 89 -27.82 34.99 -0.88
CA SER A 89 -27.68 35.70 0.41
C SER A 89 -28.96 36.24 1.08
N SER A 90 -28.91 36.23 2.41
CA SER A 90 -29.89 36.76 3.37
C SER A 90 -29.60 38.25 3.66
N ASP A 91 -30.34 39.03 4.45
CA ASP A 91 -31.47 38.84 5.38
C ASP A 91 -32.43 40.05 5.25
N ILE A 92 -33.63 40.00 5.87
CA ILE A 92 -34.21 41.05 6.74
C ILE A 92 -35.73 40.87 6.95
N ASP A 93 -36.07 40.66 8.21
CA ASP A 93 -37.32 40.93 8.92
C ASP A 93 -38.20 42.08 8.37
N ARG A 94 -39.48 41.79 8.08
CA ARG A 94 -40.63 42.51 8.70
C ARG A 94 -42.02 41.89 8.46
N MET A 95 -42.48 41.18 9.50
CA MET A 95 -43.66 41.53 10.32
C MET A 95 -44.95 42.12 9.67
N ARG A 96 -46.10 41.61 10.16
CA ARG A 96 -47.48 42.16 10.20
C ARG A 96 -48.47 41.72 9.13
N ASP A 97 -49.77 41.51 9.42
CA ASP A 97 -50.49 41.15 10.68
C ASP A 97 -51.98 40.88 10.34
N THR A 98 -52.79 40.55 11.36
CA THR A 98 -54.27 40.60 11.39
C THR A 98 -55.04 39.48 10.66
N ASP A 99 -56.16 38.95 11.19
CA ASP A 99 -56.87 39.25 12.45
C ASP A 99 -57.75 38.09 12.98
N ILE A 100 -58.49 38.40 14.06
CA ILE A 100 -59.66 37.72 14.66
C ILE A 100 -59.34 36.79 15.86
N MET A 101 -59.92 36.96 17.07
CA MET A 101 -60.34 38.15 17.84
C MET A 101 -60.84 37.74 19.25
N GLY A 102 -60.73 38.64 20.24
CA GLY A 102 -61.79 38.82 21.25
C GLY A 102 -61.62 38.33 22.70
N GLY A 103 -61.23 39.25 23.60
CA GLY A 103 -61.90 39.44 24.90
C GLY A 103 -61.30 38.78 26.17
N GLY A 104 -60.95 39.59 27.18
CA GLY A 104 -60.61 39.10 28.53
C GLY A 104 -59.65 39.97 29.37
N TRP A 105 -60.10 41.12 29.88
CA TRP A 105 -59.42 41.87 30.98
C TRP A 105 -59.86 41.29 32.36
N PRO A 106 -59.17 41.51 33.52
CA PRO A 106 -58.36 42.69 33.88
C PRO A 106 -57.05 42.43 34.73
N VAL A 107 -55.95 43.22 34.62
CA VAL A 107 -55.54 44.46 35.38
C VAL A 107 -54.98 44.29 36.83
N ARG A 108 -53.69 44.69 36.99
CA ARG A 108 -52.97 45.27 38.18
C ARG A 108 -52.79 44.50 39.51
N ARG A 109 -51.58 44.71 40.08
CA ARG A 109 -51.19 45.07 41.49
C ARG A 109 -51.88 44.34 42.68
N MET A 110 -51.23 44.06 43.82
CA MET A 110 -50.19 44.83 44.55
C MET A 110 -49.26 43.92 45.39
N SER A 111 -48.11 44.49 45.78
CA SER A 111 -47.44 44.37 47.09
C SER A 111 -47.35 43.02 47.84
N GLY A 112 -46.14 42.73 48.34
CA GLY A 112 -46.02 42.60 49.81
C GLY A 112 -45.03 41.58 50.36
N ALA A 113 -43.80 42.04 50.63
CA ALA A 113 -42.95 41.57 51.74
C ALA A 113 -42.41 40.10 51.64
N LYS A 114 -41.31 39.72 52.30
CA LYS A 114 -40.19 40.45 52.94
C LYS A 114 -39.04 39.47 53.20
N ARG A 115 -37.80 39.98 53.29
CA ARG A 115 -36.58 39.31 53.84
C ARG A 115 -36.07 38.13 52.98
N ARG A 116 -34.80 37.71 53.05
CA ARG A 116 -33.46 38.27 53.43
C ARG A 116 -32.45 37.21 52.93
N THR A 117 -31.16 37.46 52.69
CA THR A 117 -30.24 38.51 53.16
C THR A 117 -29.32 39.02 52.05
N ASP A 118 -29.17 40.35 52.02
CA ASP A 118 -27.90 41.10 51.88
C ASP A 118 -27.08 41.01 50.56
N ALA A 119 -26.32 42.08 50.32
CA ALA A 119 -25.69 42.46 49.03
C ALA A 119 -24.21 42.91 49.31
N PRO A 120 -23.50 43.84 48.60
CA PRO A 120 -23.90 44.77 47.53
C PRO A 120 -22.90 45.07 46.36
N ARG A 121 -23.43 45.71 45.30
CA ARG A 121 -22.79 46.73 44.40
C ARG A 121 -21.50 46.41 43.63
N GLY A 122 -21.44 46.82 42.35
CA GLY A 122 -20.13 46.97 41.66
C GLY A 122 -20.10 47.14 40.13
N ALA A 123 -21.07 47.80 39.49
CA ALA A 123 -21.00 48.07 38.04
C ALA A 123 -20.27 49.39 37.75
N GLY A 124 -19.05 49.31 37.20
CA GLY A 124 -18.26 50.46 36.74
C GLY A 124 -16.78 50.12 36.54
N GLY A 125 -16.25 50.32 35.34
CA GLY A 125 -14.81 50.16 35.03
C GLY A 125 -14.36 48.73 34.69
N LYS A 126 -14.52 48.32 33.42
CA LYS A 126 -13.77 47.19 32.83
C LYS A 126 -12.98 47.56 31.57
N GLU A 127 -13.53 48.38 30.67
CA GLU A 127 -12.88 48.70 29.38
C GLU A 127 -11.61 49.55 29.53
N GLU A 128 -11.64 50.61 30.36
CA GLU A 128 -10.43 51.41 30.64
C GLU A 128 -9.31 50.58 31.30
N ARG A 129 -9.66 49.56 32.09
CA ARG A 129 -8.70 48.71 32.80
C ARG A 129 -7.97 47.77 31.83
N LEU A 130 -8.70 47.18 30.88
CA LEU A 130 -8.13 46.34 29.82
C LEU A 130 -7.19 47.16 28.90
N ALA A 131 -7.58 48.39 28.56
CA ALA A 131 -6.75 49.31 27.77
C ALA A 131 -5.45 49.71 28.48
N ALA A 132 -5.45 49.81 29.81
CA ALA A 132 -4.25 50.04 30.61
C ALA A 132 -3.32 48.80 30.66
N GLU A 133 -3.88 47.60 30.86
CA GLU A 133 -3.12 46.35 30.96
C GLU A 133 -2.43 45.96 29.64
N LEU A 134 -3.05 46.18 28.47
CA LEU A 134 -2.39 45.98 27.18
C LEU A 134 -1.17 46.89 27.00
N ARG A 135 -1.26 48.17 27.40
CA ARG A 135 -0.14 49.12 27.32
C ARG A 135 1.01 48.73 28.25
N ALA A 136 0.70 48.27 29.47
CA ALA A 136 1.69 47.76 30.40
C ALA A 136 2.42 46.52 29.86
N ASN A 137 1.69 45.54 29.33
CA ASN A 137 2.28 44.32 28.76
C ASN A 137 3.15 44.59 27.51
N LEU A 138 2.78 45.56 26.66
CA LEU A 138 3.60 45.97 25.52
C LEU A 138 4.94 46.60 25.92
N GLN A 139 4.98 47.40 27.00
CA GLN A 139 6.27 47.88 27.53
C GLN A 139 7.07 46.75 28.21
N LYS A 140 6.42 45.85 28.95
CA LYS A 140 7.07 44.70 29.60
C LYS A 140 7.78 43.79 28.59
N ARG A 141 7.12 43.50 27.45
CA ARG A 141 7.72 42.74 26.33
C ARG A 141 8.91 43.48 25.69
N LYS A 142 8.85 44.80 25.51
CA LYS A 142 9.99 45.60 25.00
C LYS A 142 11.17 45.66 25.98
N ALA A 143 10.94 45.55 27.29
CA ALA A 143 12.01 45.41 28.28
C ALA A 143 12.64 44.00 28.23
N GLN A 144 11.85 42.94 28.18
CA GLN A 144 12.35 41.56 28.08
C GLN A 144 13.16 41.31 26.79
N ALA A 145 12.79 41.97 25.68
CA ALA A 145 13.57 41.94 24.44
C ALA A 145 14.98 42.57 24.55
N ARG A 146 15.25 43.37 25.59
CA ARG A 146 16.61 43.86 25.91
C ARG A 146 17.38 42.96 26.88
N ALA A 147 16.69 42.09 27.62
CA ALA A 147 17.32 41.15 28.55
C ALA A 147 17.90 39.91 27.83
N ARG A 148 17.30 39.47 26.72
CA ARG A 148 17.78 38.36 25.86
C ARG A 148 19.05 38.70 25.04
N ARG A 149 19.99 39.46 25.62
CA ARG A 149 21.27 39.84 25.00
C ARG A 149 22.47 39.73 25.96
N ALA A 150 22.30 39.02 27.09
CA ALA A 150 23.36 38.73 28.04
C ALA A 150 23.09 37.37 28.72
N GLY A 151 24.06 36.45 28.60
CA GLY A 151 23.99 35.07 29.11
C GLY A 151 23.18 34.14 28.20
N ASP A 152 23.73 33.04 27.65
CA ASP A 152 25.10 32.51 27.79
C ASP A 152 25.51 32.20 29.25
N ALA A 153 24.81 31.26 29.86
CA ALA A 153 25.23 30.61 31.10
C ALA A 153 24.70 29.17 31.16
N ASP A 154 25.65 28.23 31.20
CA ASP A 154 25.56 26.90 31.81
C ASP A 154 24.45 25.89 31.44
N CYS A 155 24.95 24.76 30.89
CA CYS A 155 24.73 23.41 31.43
C CYS A 155 23.37 22.69 31.25
N ARG A 156 23.34 21.36 31.11
CA ARG A 156 24.37 20.37 30.68
C ARG A 156 23.70 19.03 30.37
N ASP A 157 24.49 18.14 29.77
CA ASP A 157 24.47 16.68 29.94
C ASP A 157 23.13 15.90 29.82
N GLU A 158 23.05 15.14 28.72
CA GLU A 158 22.62 13.73 28.67
C GLU A 158 21.16 13.35 29.08
N GLY A 159 20.36 12.62 28.28
CA GLY A 159 20.41 12.35 26.83
C GLY A 159 20.00 10.93 26.38
N ILE A 160 20.09 9.89 27.22
CA ILE A 160 20.34 8.51 26.71
C ILE A 160 19.69 7.45 27.66
N ALA A 161 19.29 6.20 27.32
CA ALA A 161 19.74 5.21 26.32
C ALA A 161 18.83 3.93 26.30
N ALA A 162 19.39 2.75 26.05
CA ALA A 162 19.33 2.09 24.73
C ALA A 162 19.32 0.53 24.73
N ALA A 163 19.30 -0.01 23.49
CA ALA A 163 19.89 -1.27 23.01
C ALA A 163 19.22 -2.69 23.06
N LYS A 164 19.65 -3.53 22.07
CA LYS A 164 19.04 -4.73 21.41
C LYS A 164 18.64 -5.96 22.26
N ALA A 165 17.37 -6.32 22.24
CA ALA A 165 16.91 -7.40 21.36
C ALA A 165 17.75 -8.72 21.23
N GLY A 166 17.28 -9.98 21.44
CA GLY A 166 16.06 -10.58 22.06
C GLY A 166 15.68 -12.05 21.62
N VAL A 167 15.19 -12.94 22.54
CA VAL A 167 14.48 -14.28 22.35
C VAL A 167 15.29 -15.40 21.61
N GLY A 168 14.94 -16.63 21.13
CA GLY A 168 13.95 -17.72 21.41
C GLY A 168 13.35 -18.54 20.18
N ARG A 169 13.43 -19.90 20.17
CA ARG A 169 12.99 -20.99 19.18
C ARG A 169 14.06 -21.46 18.16
N ARG A 170 14.06 -22.66 17.51
CA ARG A 170 13.46 -24.04 17.64
C ARG A 170 14.19 -25.00 16.66
N PRO A 171 14.45 -26.31 16.90
CA PRO A 171 13.48 -27.42 17.07
C PRO A 171 13.83 -28.29 18.33
N ALA A 172 13.82 -29.63 18.48
CA ALA A 172 13.43 -30.85 17.69
C ALA A 172 12.99 -32.00 18.68
N ALA A 173 12.64 -33.27 18.35
CA ALA A 173 12.48 -34.08 17.12
C ALA A 173 11.51 -35.29 17.37
N ALA A 174 11.26 -36.13 16.34
CA ALA A 174 10.53 -37.43 16.33
C ALA A 174 8.99 -37.44 16.65
N GLU A 175 8.31 -38.50 16.21
CA GLU A 175 6.83 -38.72 16.23
C GLU A 175 6.52 -40.16 16.72
N PRO A 176 5.34 -40.48 17.31
CA PRO A 176 4.07 -40.44 16.56
C PRO A 176 2.75 -40.13 17.34
N SER A 177 1.71 -39.78 16.56
CA SER A 177 0.27 -39.92 16.85
C SER A 177 -0.37 -39.15 18.03
N GLY A 178 -1.31 -38.25 17.73
CA GLY A 178 -2.34 -37.78 18.66
C GLY A 178 -2.70 -36.29 18.55
N TRP A 179 -3.94 -35.99 18.15
CA TRP A 179 -4.64 -34.70 18.34
C TRP A 179 -3.86 -33.42 17.93
N GLY A 180 -3.98 -33.03 16.65
CA GLY A 180 -3.27 -31.87 16.09
C GLY A 180 -3.68 -30.52 16.68
N ALA A 181 -2.72 -29.81 17.28
CA ALA A 181 -2.90 -28.46 17.81
C ALA A 181 -2.68 -27.37 16.75
N ARG A 182 -3.53 -26.32 16.75
CA ARG A 182 -3.41 -25.17 15.83
C ARG A 182 -2.32 -24.21 16.28
N SER A 183 -1.41 -23.81 15.39
CA SER A 183 -0.41 -22.76 15.63
C SER A 183 -0.95 -21.38 15.24
N LYS A 184 -1.04 -20.45 16.20
CA LYS A 184 -1.51 -19.08 15.95
C LYS A 184 -0.42 -18.25 15.27
N GLY A 185 -0.76 -17.64 14.13
CA GLY A 185 0.04 -16.61 13.48
C GLY A 185 -0.30 -15.23 14.05
N THR A 186 0.71 -14.42 14.36
CA THR A 186 0.54 -13.05 14.86
C THR A 186 0.52 -12.05 13.72
N SER A 187 -0.58 -11.31 13.56
CA SER A 187 -0.63 -10.06 12.81
C SER A 187 0.10 -8.93 13.56
N PHE A 188 0.48 -7.87 12.84
CA PHE A 188 1.08 -6.64 13.37
C PHE A 188 0.38 -5.43 12.74
N GLN A 189 -0.04 -4.46 13.54
CA GLN A 189 -0.49 -3.13 13.08
C GLN A 189 0.65 -2.09 13.23
N MET A 190 0.47 -0.86 12.73
CA MET A 190 1.59 -0.01 12.28
C MET A 190 1.84 1.27 13.09
N ASP A 191 3.11 1.52 13.44
CA ASP A 191 3.62 2.82 13.89
C ASP A 191 3.75 3.85 12.75
N SER A 192 3.77 5.15 13.12
CA SER A 192 4.18 6.26 12.26
C SER A 192 5.09 7.27 12.98
N ILE A 193 5.81 8.12 12.24
CA ILE A 193 6.58 9.26 12.76
C ILE A 193 6.06 10.55 12.13
N ARG A 194 5.75 11.53 12.98
CA ARG A 194 5.42 12.92 12.63
C ARG A 194 6.69 13.77 12.68
N ILE A 195 6.90 14.61 11.68
CA ILE A 195 8.00 15.57 11.58
C ILE A 195 7.41 16.93 11.18
N VAL A 196 7.79 18.01 11.86
CA VAL A 196 7.56 19.38 11.39
C VAL A 196 8.90 19.95 10.94
N GLY A 197 9.02 20.24 9.65
CA GLY A 197 10.28 20.67 9.04
C GLY A 197 10.59 22.15 9.21
N GLY A 198 11.86 22.52 9.01
CA GLY A 198 12.34 23.91 9.02
C GLY A 198 13.21 24.31 10.23
N HIS A 199 13.54 23.38 11.13
CA HIS A 199 14.43 23.62 12.28
C HIS A 199 15.88 23.21 11.97
N GLU A 200 16.87 23.95 12.48
CA GLU A 200 18.30 23.60 12.36
C GLU A 200 18.75 22.63 13.47
N LEU A 201 19.53 21.61 13.09
CA LEU A 201 20.04 20.59 14.02
C LEU A 201 21.29 21.09 14.73
N ASN A 202 21.24 21.22 16.06
CA ASN A 202 22.34 21.74 16.87
C ASN A 202 22.51 20.91 18.16
N GLY A 203 23.72 20.36 18.41
CA GLY A 203 23.99 19.57 19.62
C GLY A 203 25.03 18.46 19.44
N THR A 204 24.75 17.29 20.03
CA THR A 204 25.61 16.11 19.96
C THR A 204 24.74 14.87 19.75
N ILE A 205 24.97 14.14 18.66
CA ILE A 205 24.34 12.83 18.41
C ILE A 205 25.35 11.72 18.69
N PRO A 206 25.16 10.90 19.74
CA PRO A 206 25.94 9.68 19.93
C PRO A 206 25.61 8.63 18.86
N ILE A 207 26.63 8.17 18.14
CA ILE A 207 26.51 7.08 17.17
C ILE A 207 26.50 5.74 17.92
N SER A 208 25.52 4.88 17.60
CA SER A 208 25.44 3.54 18.16
C SER A 208 26.41 2.59 17.42
N GLY A 209 26.74 1.43 18.02
CA GLY A 209 27.62 0.46 17.34
C GLY A 209 27.05 -0.07 16.02
N ALA A 210 27.94 -0.41 15.09
CA ALA A 210 27.62 -0.87 13.74
C ALA A 210 26.77 -2.13 13.75
N LYS A 211 25.56 -2.09 13.17
CA LYS A 211 24.73 -3.31 13.04
C LYS A 211 25.48 -4.41 12.29
N ASN A 212 26.14 -4.02 11.21
CA ASN A 212 26.80 -4.93 10.29
C ASN A 212 28.06 -5.60 10.88
N ALA A 213 28.65 -5.02 11.94
CA ALA A 213 29.71 -5.64 12.73
C ALA A 213 29.15 -6.42 13.94
N ALA A 214 28.12 -5.90 14.63
CA ALA A 214 27.50 -6.59 15.76
C ALA A 214 26.95 -7.97 15.38
N LEU A 215 26.31 -8.10 14.21
CA LEU A 215 25.74 -9.37 13.72
C LEU A 215 26.77 -10.51 13.61
N PRO A 216 27.88 -10.40 12.85
CA PRO A 216 28.87 -11.48 12.77
C PRO A 216 29.63 -11.69 14.09
N LEU A 217 29.92 -10.63 14.86
CA LEU A 217 30.57 -10.75 16.18
C LEU A 217 29.76 -11.63 17.15
N MET A 218 28.44 -11.48 17.15
CA MET A 218 27.56 -12.33 17.95
C MET A 218 27.52 -13.77 17.45
N ILE A 219 27.56 -13.98 16.13
CA ILE A 219 27.62 -15.32 15.52
C ILE A 219 28.95 -16.02 15.85
N ALA A 220 30.06 -15.28 15.98
CA ALA A 220 31.34 -15.82 16.41
C ALA A 220 31.31 -16.44 17.83
N SER A 221 30.37 -16.07 18.71
CA SER A 221 30.20 -16.72 20.02
C SER A 221 29.93 -18.23 19.92
N LEU A 222 29.39 -18.71 18.79
CA LEU A 222 29.17 -20.14 18.55
C LEU A 222 30.48 -20.95 18.45
N LEU A 223 31.63 -20.30 18.23
CA LEU A 223 32.93 -20.97 18.03
C LEU A 223 33.62 -21.44 19.32
N THR A 224 33.08 -21.12 20.51
CA THR A 224 33.71 -21.45 21.81
C THR A 224 32.65 -21.77 22.87
N ASP A 225 33.01 -22.53 23.91
CA ASP A 225 32.16 -22.79 25.08
C ASP A 225 32.34 -21.74 26.20
N ASP A 226 33.34 -20.86 26.07
CA ASP A 226 33.57 -19.70 26.91
C ASP A 226 32.58 -18.54 26.63
N THR A 227 32.61 -17.51 27.49
CA THR A 227 31.84 -16.27 27.32
C THR A 227 32.53 -15.28 26.38
N LEU A 228 31.84 -14.85 25.31
CA LEU A 228 32.19 -13.67 24.51
C LEU A 228 31.43 -12.44 25.03
N THR A 229 32.15 -11.46 25.57
CA THR A 229 31.59 -10.16 25.99
C THR A 229 31.67 -9.15 24.84
N LEU A 230 30.53 -8.65 24.36
CA LEU A 230 30.46 -7.60 23.34
C LEU A 230 29.98 -6.27 23.93
N GLU A 231 30.82 -5.24 23.85
CA GLU A 231 30.46 -3.86 24.16
C GLU A 231 29.90 -3.12 22.94
N ASN A 232 29.18 -2.02 23.19
CA ASN A 232 28.60 -1.16 22.15
C ASN A 232 27.57 -1.85 21.25
N VAL A 233 26.76 -2.75 21.82
CA VAL A 233 25.63 -3.33 21.08
C VAL A 233 24.49 -2.27 21.00
N PRO A 234 24.07 -1.74 19.82
CA PRO A 234 22.90 -0.83 19.53
C PRO A 234 21.47 -1.37 19.86
N HIS A 235 20.33 -0.64 19.66
CA HIS A 235 18.88 -1.11 19.63
C HIS A 235 18.29 -1.13 18.21
N LEU A 236 17.91 -2.29 17.65
CA LEU A 236 17.25 -2.48 16.34
C LEU A 236 16.69 -3.91 16.24
N ALA A 237 15.51 -4.09 15.64
CA ALA A 237 14.84 -5.39 15.50
C ALA A 237 15.68 -6.49 14.80
N ASP A 238 16.66 -6.11 13.97
CA ASP A 238 17.57 -7.05 13.28
C ASP A 238 18.55 -7.80 14.23
N VAL A 239 18.69 -7.46 15.52
CA VAL A 239 19.37 -8.37 16.48
C VAL A 239 18.39 -9.02 17.45
N GLU A 240 17.13 -8.58 17.53
CA GLU A 240 16.00 -9.39 18.03
C GLU A 240 16.01 -10.66 17.17
N GLN A 241 15.83 -10.42 15.87
CA GLN A 241 16.68 -10.91 14.79
C GLN A 241 17.59 -12.11 15.10
N LEU A 242 18.73 -11.82 15.72
CA LEU A 242 19.86 -12.73 15.82
C LEU A 242 19.95 -13.45 17.16
N ILE A 243 19.69 -12.80 18.31
CA ILE A 243 19.60 -13.56 19.57
C ILE A 243 18.50 -14.61 19.43
N ARG A 244 17.41 -14.31 18.69
CA ARG A 244 16.38 -15.26 18.27
C ARG A 244 16.90 -16.56 17.65
N ILE A 245 18.05 -16.52 16.99
CA ILE A 245 18.69 -17.64 16.32
C ILE A 245 19.87 -18.17 17.13
N LEU A 246 20.49 -17.38 18.02
CA LEU A 246 21.58 -17.84 18.87
C LEU A 246 21.07 -18.61 20.09
N SER A 247 20.11 -18.07 20.85
CA SER A 247 19.52 -18.78 22.00
C SER A 247 18.65 -19.99 21.61
N ASN A 248 18.50 -20.24 20.31
CA ASN A 248 18.13 -21.55 19.76
C ASN A 248 19.23 -22.59 20.00
N HIS A 249 20.44 -22.30 19.52
CA HIS A 249 21.58 -23.20 19.44
C HIS A 249 22.30 -23.34 20.79
N GLY A 250 21.60 -23.12 21.91
CA GLY A 250 22.17 -23.20 23.26
C GLY A 250 22.99 -21.99 23.70
N VAL A 251 22.88 -20.85 23.00
CA VAL A 251 23.61 -19.63 23.40
C VAL A 251 22.83 -18.88 24.48
N ASP A 252 23.28 -19.05 25.73
CA ASP A 252 22.92 -18.19 26.85
C ASP A 252 23.37 -16.76 26.58
N TYR A 253 22.58 -15.76 26.98
CA TYR A 253 22.98 -14.36 26.91
C TYR A 253 22.62 -13.59 28.17
N ALA A 254 23.49 -12.67 28.58
CA ALA A 254 23.28 -11.80 29.73
C ALA A 254 23.58 -10.33 29.37
N VAL A 255 22.57 -9.47 29.53
CA VAL A 255 22.73 -8.02 29.32
C VAL A 255 23.23 -7.40 30.63
N LYS A 256 24.43 -6.82 30.62
CA LYS A 256 24.98 -6.16 31.81
C LYS A 256 24.22 -4.86 32.10
N GLY A 257 23.67 -4.74 33.31
CA GLY A 257 22.90 -3.58 33.75
C GLY A 257 23.77 -2.31 33.87
N ARG A 258 23.16 -1.14 33.59
CA ARG A 258 23.85 0.17 33.60
C ARG A 258 24.51 0.46 34.95
N ARG A 259 25.76 0.89 34.92
CA ARG A 259 26.52 1.33 36.10
C ARG A 259 26.28 2.81 36.36
N ARG A 260 26.35 3.21 37.64
CA ARG A 260 26.12 4.59 38.12
C ARG A 260 27.15 5.64 37.62
N ALA A 261 28.12 5.23 36.80
CA ALA A 261 29.16 6.07 36.21
C ALA A 261 29.35 5.78 34.69
N GLU A 262 28.47 4.98 34.08
CA GLU A 262 28.36 4.91 32.63
C GLU A 262 27.52 6.11 32.17
N GLY A 263 28.19 7.21 31.83
CA GLY A 263 27.58 8.39 31.19
C GLY A 263 26.79 7.95 29.96
N GLN A 264 25.60 8.52 29.76
CA GLN A 264 24.37 7.70 29.70
C GLN A 264 24.25 6.60 28.60
N GLY A 265 25.13 6.57 27.59
CA GLY A 265 25.58 5.35 26.89
C GLY A 265 24.59 4.59 25.99
N TYR A 266 24.58 4.87 24.69
CA TYR A 266 23.83 4.09 23.67
C TYR A 266 24.29 2.63 23.54
N ALA A 267 25.56 2.39 23.84
CA ALA A 267 26.18 1.09 24.02
C ALA A 267 25.60 0.29 25.20
N ARG A 268 25.02 -0.90 24.97
CA ARG A 268 25.00 -1.95 26.03
C ARG A 268 26.21 -2.87 25.90
N THR A 269 26.54 -3.52 27.01
CA THR A 269 27.42 -4.69 27.02
C THR A 269 26.56 -5.95 27.16
N VAL A 270 26.78 -6.93 26.28
CA VAL A 270 26.07 -8.22 26.28
C VAL A 270 27.07 -9.35 26.26
N ASP A 271 26.87 -10.31 27.15
CA ASP A 271 27.65 -11.53 27.25
C ASP A 271 26.92 -12.64 26.50
N PHE A 272 27.64 -13.44 25.72
CA PHE A 272 27.13 -14.61 25.00
C PHE A 272 27.96 -15.84 25.38
N THR A 273 27.31 -16.94 25.74
CA THR A 273 27.99 -18.19 26.13
C THR A 273 27.33 -19.37 25.43
N ALA A 274 28.05 -20.00 24.52
CA ALA A 274 27.58 -21.14 23.74
C ALA A 274 28.15 -22.44 24.29
N ARG A 275 27.90 -22.75 25.58
CA ARG A 275 28.57 -23.87 26.26
C ARG A 275 28.30 -25.21 25.57
N ASP A 276 27.03 -25.53 25.38
CA ASP A 276 26.56 -26.73 24.70
C ASP A 276 25.70 -26.33 23.49
N ILE A 277 26.04 -26.79 22.28
CA ILE A 277 25.21 -26.55 21.09
C ILE A 277 24.06 -27.56 21.06
N VAL A 278 22.88 -27.16 21.52
CA VAL A 278 21.73 -28.08 21.71
C VAL A 278 21.01 -28.48 20.42
N ASP A 279 21.16 -27.72 19.34
CA ASP A 279 20.70 -28.10 17.99
C ASP A 279 21.55 -27.38 16.92
N ILE A 280 21.68 -27.99 15.74
CA ILE A 280 22.47 -27.51 14.58
C ILE A 280 21.60 -26.97 13.43
N THR A 281 20.27 -26.93 13.63
CA THR A 281 19.27 -26.57 12.62
C THR A 281 18.75 -25.15 12.81
N ALA A 282 18.92 -24.29 11.82
CA ALA A 282 18.34 -22.94 11.79
C ALA A 282 17.04 -22.94 10.94
N PRO A 283 15.84 -22.83 11.56
CA PRO A 283 14.57 -23.13 10.90
C PRO A 283 14.00 -21.97 10.07
N TYR A 284 13.20 -22.33 9.06
CA TYR A 284 12.54 -21.38 8.15
C TYR A 284 11.79 -20.24 8.85
N GLU A 285 11.06 -20.51 9.95
CA GLU A 285 10.31 -19.49 10.72
C GLU A 285 11.14 -18.27 11.16
N LEU A 286 12.46 -18.45 11.28
CA LEU A 286 13.39 -17.44 11.79
C LEU A 286 14.34 -16.94 10.69
N VAL A 287 14.84 -17.85 9.87
CA VAL A 287 15.75 -17.53 8.76
C VAL A 287 15.05 -16.71 7.67
N SER A 288 13.77 -16.99 7.40
CA SER A 288 12.98 -16.30 6.36
C SER A 288 12.95 -14.77 6.50
N LYS A 289 12.99 -14.23 7.74
CA LYS A 289 12.81 -12.78 7.98
C LYS A 289 14.10 -11.94 8.07
N MET A 290 15.28 -12.55 8.12
CA MET A 290 16.56 -11.82 8.13
C MET A 290 17.69 -12.61 7.47
N ARG A 291 18.33 -12.09 6.41
CA ARG A 291 19.43 -12.79 5.70
C ARG A 291 20.65 -13.14 6.55
N ALA A 292 21.02 -12.30 7.54
CA ALA A 292 22.18 -12.56 8.40
C ALA A 292 22.03 -13.83 9.27
N SER A 293 20.82 -14.35 9.42
CA SER A 293 20.56 -15.67 10.02
C SER A 293 21.35 -16.80 9.34
N PHE A 294 21.58 -16.70 8.04
CA PHE A 294 22.26 -17.75 7.28
C PHE A 294 23.72 -17.92 7.72
N TRP A 295 24.34 -16.89 8.30
CA TRP A 295 25.76 -16.89 8.64
C TRP A 295 26.12 -17.85 9.78
N VAL A 296 25.15 -18.35 10.56
CA VAL A 296 25.38 -19.38 11.60
C VAL A 296 25.88 -20.71 11.02
N ILE A 297 25.68 -20.96 9.72
CA ILE A 297 26.17 -22.17 9.05
C ILE A 297 27.69 -22.34 9.19
N GLY A 298 28.45 -21.23 9.16
CA GLY A 298 29.91 -21.23 9.28
C GLY A 298 30.43 -21.80 10.60
N PRO A 299 30.14 -21.16 11.75
CA PRO A 299 30.63 -21.64 13.04
C PRO A 299 29.97 -22.95 13.52
N LEU A 300 28.71 -23.22 13.16
CA LEU A 300 28.09 -24.52 13.46
C LEU A 300 28.83 -25.65 12.75
N LEU A 301 29.09 -25.52 11.45
CA LEU A 301 29.85 -26.50 10.67
C LEU A 301 31.29 -26.64 11.18
N ALA A 302 31.94 -25.53 11.54
CA ALA A 302 33.32 -25.52 12.02
C ALA A 302 33.50 -26.14 13.42
N ARG A 303 32.51 -26.03 14.32
CA ARG A 303 32.56 -26.58 15.69
C ARG A 303 31.91 -27.96 15.82
N MET A 304 30.82 -28.21 15.11
CA MET A 304 30.01 -29.43 15.24
C MET A 304 30.21 -30.43 14.10
N GLY A 305 30.87 -30.04 13.00
CA GLY A 305 31.02 -30.87 11.80
C GLY A 305 29.75 -30.98 10.94
N GLU A 306 28.64 -30.39 11.35
CA GLU A 306 27.36 -30.42 10.64
C GLU A 306 26.52 -29.17 10.93
N ALA A 307 25.79 -28.66 9.94
CA ALA A 307 24.84 -27.56 10.09
C ALA A 307 23.68 -27.67 9.08
N ARG A 308 22.45 -27.32 9.49
CA ARG A 308 21.27 -27.37 8.61
C ARG A 308 20.48 -26.06 8.64
N VAL A 309 20.66 -25.21 7.62
CA VAL A 309 20.17 -23.83 7.63
C VAL A 309 19.19 -23.61 6.49
N SER A 310 17.98 -23.15 6.80
CA SER A 310 16.99 -22.76 5.78
C SER A 310 17.58 -21.76 4.79
N LEU A 311 17.15 -21.79 3.52
CA LEU A 311 17.41 -20.68 2.60
C LEU A 311 16.74 -19.40 3.14
N PRO A 312 17.39 -18.23 3.05
CA PRO A 312 16.82 -16.96 3.48
C PRO A 312 15.75 -16.46 2.49
N GLY A 313 14.80 -15.68 2.99
CA GLY A 313 13.73 -15.10 2.17
C GLY A 313 14.23 -14.11 1.11
N GLY A 314 13.43 -13.95 0.04
CA GLY A 314 13.63 -12.90 -0.96
C GLY A 314 13.53 -11.49 -0.36
N CYS A 315 14.09 -10.49 -1.05
CA CYS A 315 14.11 -9.11 -0.60
C CYS A 315 13.73 -8.18 -1.76
N ALA A 316 12.91 -7.15 -1.48
CA ALA A 316 12.28 -6.32 -2.51
C ALA A 316 13.26 -5.66 -3.50
N ILE A 317 14.51 -5.40 -3.10
CA ILE A 317 15.53 -4.74 -3.95
C ILE A 317 16.36 -5.69 -4.84
N GLY A 318 16.01 -6.98 -4.93
CA GLY A 318 16.61 -7.92 -5.89
C GLY A 318 16.90 -9.33 -5.34
N THR A 319 17.23 -10.25 -6.25
CA THR A 319 17.58 -11.64 -5.91
C THR A 319 18.88 -11.71 -5.11
N ARG A 320 18.88 -12.49 -4.01
CA ARG A 320 20.00 -12.58 -3.06
C ARG A 320 20.51 -14.02 -2.91
N PRO A 321 21.21 -14.57 -3.93
CA PRO A 321 21.67 -15.95 -3.93
C PRO A 321 22.63 -16.25 -2.77
N VAL A 322 22.71 -17.51 -2.36
CA VAL A 322 23.68 -18.00 -1.35
C VAL A 322 24.88 -18.74 -1.99
N ASP A 323 25.00 -18.65 -3.32
CA ASP A 323 26.12 -19.10 -4.16
C ASP A 323 27.49 -19.00 -3.46
N LEU A 324 27.93 -17.78 -3.17
CA LEU A 324 29.27 -17.52 -2.61
C LEU A 324 29.49 -18.08 -1.19
N PHE A 325 28.41 -18.41 -0.47
CA PHE A 325 28.49 -18.98 0.87
C PHE A 325 28.66 -20.50 0.82
N ILE A 326 28.08 -21.14 -0.19
CA ILE A 326 28.21 -22.58 -0.45
C ILE A 326 29.61 -22.84 -1.02
N GLU A 327 29.98 -22.14 -2.10
CA GLU A 327 31.26 -22.31 -2.80
C GLU A 327 32.49 -22.21 -1.88
N VAL A 328 32.49 -21.29 -0.91
CA VAL A 328 33.63 -21.10 0.01
C VAL A 328 33.69 -22.15 1.13
N LEU A 329 32.55 -22.74 1.51
CA LEU A 329 32.51 -23.85 2.47
C LEU A 329 32.86 -25.18 1.80
N GLU A 330 32.42 -25.40 0.56
CA GLU A 330 32.87 -26.53 -0.28
C GLU A 330 34.38 -26.46 -0.52
N ALA A 331 34.93 -25.27 -0.78
CA ALA A 331 36.38 -25.06 -0.88
C ALA A 331 37.14 -25.41 0.42
N LEU A 332 36.51 -25.20 1.59
CA LEU A 332 37.03 -25.63 2.90
C LEU A 332 36.76 -27.12 3.22
N GLY A 333 36.29 -27.91 2.25
CA GLY A 333 36.09 -29.36 2.37
C GLY A 333 34.70 -29.80 2.85
N ALA A 334 33.71 -28.90 2.89
CA ALA A 334 32.33 -29.26 3.21
C ALA A 334 31.64 -30.02 2.05
N GLN A 335 30.73 -30.92 2.39
CA GLN A 335 29.74 -31.49 1.46
C GLN A 335 28.40 -30.82 1.73
N ILE A 336 27.76 -30.28 0.69
CA ILE A 336 26.54 -29.47 0.81
C ILE A 336 25.43 -29.99 -0.10
N GLU A 337 24.25 -30.21 0.48
CA GLU A 337 23.04 -30.63 -0.21
C GLU A 337 21.91 -29.61 0.03
N ILE A 338 21.00 -29.45 -0.95
CA ILE A 338 19.87 -28.51 -0.86
C ILE A 338 18.56 -29.27 -1.02
N GLU A 339 17.88 -29.51 0.10
CA GLU A 339 16.61 -30.25 0.16
C GLU A 339 15.49 -29.40 0.77
N ASN A 340 14.31 -29.41 0.14
CA ASN A 340 13.08 -28.83 0.70
C ASN A 340 13.22 -27.36 1.17
N GLY A 341 14.12 -26.59 0.55
CA GLY A 341 14.42 -25.20 0.92
C GLY A 341 15.43 -25.03 2.06
N TYR A 342 16.11 -26.08 2.50
CA TYR A 342 17.22 -26.05 3.46
C TYR A 342 18.54 -26.37 2.79
N VAL A 343 19.61 -25.73 3.24
CA VAL A 343 21.01 -26.08 2.96
C VAL A 343 21.49 -26.95 4.12
N HIS A 344 21.91 -28.18 3.82
CA HIS A 344 22.50 -29.12 4.77
C HIS A 344 23.98 -29.24 4.43
N ALA A 345 24.85 -28.91 5.38
CA ALA A 345 26.30 -28.94 5.22
C ALA A 345 26.93 -29.91 6.24
N THR A 346 27.87 -30.73 5.78
CA THR A 346 28.63 -31.68 6.59
C THR A 346 30.14 -31.55 6.32
N ALA A 347 30.96 -31.76 7.34
CA ALA A 347 32.43 -31.70 7.27
C ALA A 347 33.00 -32.83 8.14
N GLY A 348 32.95 -34.07 7.63
CA GLY A 348 33.06 -35.29 8.43
C GLY A 348 34.37 -35.51 9.23
N SER A 349 35.46 -34.82 8.87
CA SER A 349 36.73 -34.80 9.63
C SER A 349 37.12 -33.40 10.12
N GLY A 350 36.15 -32.49 10.23
CA GLY A 350 36.38 -31.05 10.30
C GLY A 350 36.72 -30.44 8.95
N LEU A 351 36.72 -29.10 8.89
CA LEU A 351 37.10 -28.32 7.71
C LEU A 351 38.62 -28.34 7.49
N THR A 352 39.06 -28.14 6.25
CA THR A 352 40.48 -28.09 5.85
C THR A 352 40.82 -26.74 5.22
N GLY A 353 42.00 -26.19 5.53
CA GLY A 353 42.44 -24.92 4.98
C GLY A 353 42.65 -24.95 3.47
N ALA A 354 42.22 -23.90 2.77
CA ALA A 354 42.20 -23.84 1.30
C ALA A 354 42.50 -22.43 0.76
N HIS A 355 42.92 -22.34 -0.52
CA HIS A 355 43.01 -21.07 -1.24
C HIS A 355 41.76 -20.87 -2.08
N TYR A 356 40.90 -19.94 -1.69
CA TYR A 356 39.67 -19.59 -2.41
C TYR A 356 39.70 -18.13 -2.88
N ARG A 357 39.07 -17.83 -4.02
CA ARG A 357 39.01 -16.49 -4.59
C ARG A 357 37.58 -16.14 -4.96
N PHE A 358 37.00 -15.15 -4.28
CA PHE A 358 35.64 -14.71 -4.57
C PHE A 358 35.53 -14.12 -5.99
N PRO A 359 34.58 -14.55 -6.84
CA PRO A 359 34.39 -13.98 -8.18
C PRO A 359 33.83 -12.55 -8.15
N LYS A 360 33.10 -12.19 -7.07
CA LYS A 360 32.57 -10.85 -6.78
C LYS A 360 32.68 -10.59 -5.27
N VAL A 361 32.98 -9.36 -4.86
CA VAL A 361 33.17 -9.01 -3.44
C VAL A 361 31.88 -9.24 -2.65
N SER A 362 31.98 -9.86 -1.46
CA SER A 362 30.82 -10.18 -0.62
C SER A 362 31.17 -10.15 0.86
N VAL A 363 30.69 -9.13 1.58
CA VAL A 363 30.88 -8.94 3.02
C VAL A 363 30.39 -10.16 3.81
N GLY A 364 29.16 -10.61 3.57
CA GLY A 364 28.57 -11.74 4.29
C GLY A 364 29.28 -13.07 4.04
N ALA A 365 29.72 -13.33 2.81
CA ALA A 365 30.47 -14.56 2.52
C ALA A 365 31.89 -14.51 3.12
N THR A 366 32.52 -13.33 3.15
CA THR A 366 33.81 -13.12 3.83
C THR A 366 33.67 -13.34 5.35
N HIS A 367 32.58 -12.89 5.99
CA HIS A 367 32.30 -13.18 7.41
C HIS A 367 32.18 -14.69 7.68
N VAL A 368 31.41 -15.41 6.86
CA VAL A 368 31.23 -16.86 7.02
C VAL A 368 32.54 -17.61 6.80
N ALA A 369 33.33 -17.23 5.79
CA ALA A 369 34.63 -17.80 5.51
C ALA A 369 35.64 -17.55 6.65
N LEU A 370 35.68 -16.34 7.22
CA LEU A 370 36.51 -16.04 8.40
C LEU A 370 36.18 -16.92 9.61
N MET A 371 34.90 -17.04 9.95
CA MET A 371 34.47 -17.83 11.11
C MET A 371 34.70 -19.33 10.89
N ALA A 372 34.47 -19.83 9.66
CA ALA A 372 34.68 -21.24 9.32
C ALA A 372 36.17 -21.61 9.26
N ALA A 373 37.01 -20.79 8.60
CA ALA A 373 38.43 -21.02 8.46
C ALA A 373 39.21 -20.93 9.79
N SER A 374 38.69 -20.20 10.79
CA SER A 374 39.36 -20.04 12.09
C SER A 374 39.57 -21.35 12.85
N LEU A 375 38.75 -22.38 12.60
CA LEU A 375 38.89 -23.73 13.17
C LEU A 375 39.25 -24.80 12.12
N ALA A 376 39.57 -24.41 10.88
CA ALA A 376 39.93 -25.36 9.82
C ALA A 376 41.36 -25.90 10.03
N ASN A 377 41.59 -27.15 9.61
CA ASN A 377 42.91 -27.76 9.67
C ASN A 377 43.82 -27.22 8.55
N GLY A 378 44.74 -26.31 8.91
CA GLY A 378 45.74 -25.74 8.01
C GLY A 378 45.54 -24.26 7.69
N GLN A 379 46.31 -23.75 6.73
CA GLN A 379 46.23 -22.36 6.30
C GLN A 379 45.13 -22.18 5.24
N THR A 380 44.31 -21.15 5.41
CA THR A 380 43.34 -20.67 4.42
C THR A 380 43.80 -19.33 3.86
N VAL A 381 43.63 -19.12 2.56
CA VAL A 381 43.86 -17.84 1.88
C VAL A 381 42.60 -17.44 1.12
N ILE A 382 42.08 -16.25 1.41
CA ILE A 382 40.86 -15.70 0.79
C ILE A 382 41.25 -14.51 -0.08
N ASP A 383 41.23 -14.69 -1.40
CA ASP A 383 41.45 -13.64 -2.39
C ASP A 383 40.15 -12.93 -2.80
N ASN A 384 40.26 -11.65 -3.14
CA ASN A 384 39.15 -10.75 -3.44
C ASN A 384 38.12 -10.65 -2.30
N ALA A 385 38.62 -10.72 -1.06
CA ALA A 385 37.86 -10.56 0.16
C ALA A 385 37.20 -9.16 0.25
N ALA A 386 36.17 -9.06 1.09
CA ALA A 386 35.60 -7.77 1.50
C ALA A 386 36.59 -6.99 2.40
N CYS A 387 36.75 -5.70 2.13
CA CYS A 387 37.68 -4.81 2.83
C CYS A 387 36.99 -3.91 3.87
N GLU A 388 35.68 -4.00 3.98
CA GLU A 388 34.81 -3.21 4.86
C GLU A 388 35.29 -3.22 6.33
N PRO A 389 35.22 -2.10 7.08
CA PRO A 389 35.60 -2.03 8.49
C PRO A 389 34.91 -3.07 9.38
N GLU A 390 33.68 -3.45 9.04
CA GLU A 390 32.93 -4.50 9.73
C GLU A 390 33.59 -5.90 9.65
N VAL A 391 34.35 -6.18 8.57
CA VAL A 391 35.15 -7.39 8.38
C VAL A 391 36.42 -7.35 9.23
N VAL A 392 37.06 -6.18 9.32
CA VAL A 392 38.24 -5.95 10.17
C VAL A 392 37.90 -6.18 11.63
N CYS A 393 36.80 -5.57 12.10
CA CYS A 393 36.28 -5.73 13.46
C CYS A 393 35.98 -7.20 13.82
N LEU A 394 35.43 -8.00 12.88
CA LEU A 394 35.27 -9.45 13.07
C LEU A 394 36.61 -10.17 13.21
N ALA A 395 37.58 -9.88 12.34
CA ALA A 395 38.92 -10.49 12.39
C ALA A 395 39.68 -10.15 13.68
N GLU A 396 39.58 -8.90 14.16
CA GLU A 396 40.14 -8.45 15.44
C GLU A 396 39.51 -9.17 16.63
N CYS A 397 38.19 -9.39 16.62
CA CYS A 397 37.52 -10.17 17.65
C CYS A 397 37.93 -11.64 17.63
N LEU A 398 38.01 -12.27 16.46
CA LEU A 398 38.46 -13.66 16.32
C LEU A 398 39.92 -13.81 16.77
N ASN A 399 40.80 -12.86 16.43
CA ASN A 399 42.18 -12.82 16.95
C ASN A 399 42.22 -12.62 18.47
N ALA A 400 41.32 -11.81 19.05
CA ALA A 400 41.18 -11.67 20.50
C ALA A 400 40.63 -12.95 21.19
N MET A 401 39.94 -13.82 20.44
CA MET A 401 39.52 -15.17 20.84
C MET A 401 40.61 -16.24 20.59
N GLY A 402 41.79 -15.87 20.06
CA GLY A 402 42.92 -16.76 19.83
C GLY A 402 43.13 -17.24 18.38
N ALA A 403 42.37 -16.72 17.41
CA ALA A 403 42.61 -16.99 15.99
C ALA A 403 43.92 -16.32 15.47
N LYS A 404 44.31 -16.66 14.25
CA LYS A 404 45.47 -16.09 13.55
C LYS A 404 45.08 -15.61 12.17
N ILE A 405 44.52 -14.40 12.11
CA ILE A 405 44.03 -13.78 10.88
C ILE A 405 44.91 -12.57 10.56
N GLU A 406 45.53 -12.58 9.38
CA GLU A 406 46.34 -11.49 8.81
C GLU A 406 45.73 -10.98 7.49
N GLY A 407 46.03 -9.74 7.12
CA GLY A 407 45.57 -9.14 5.85
C GLY A 407 44.13 -8.63 5.83
N ALA A 408 43.39 -8.71 6.94
CA ALA A 408 42.06 -8.12 7.08
C ALA A 408 42.07 -6.61 6.75
N GLY A 409 41.03 -6.15 6.03
CA GLY A 409 40.98 -4.79 5.46
C GLY A 409 41.72 -4.63 4.12
N THR A 410 42.41 -5.67 3.66
CA THR A 410 42.95 -5.78 2.29
C THR A 410 42.16 -6.80 1.47
N ARG A 411 42.46 -6.91 0.16
CA ARG A 411 41.77 -7.86 -0.74
C ARG A 411 42.21 -9.32 -0.56
N THR A 412 43.23 -9.60 0.24
CA THR A 412 43.74 -10.96 0.49
C THR A 412 43.89 -11.16 2.00
N ILE A 413 43.16 -12.13 2.55
CA ILE A 413 43.18 -12.47 3.98
C ILE A 413 43.78 -13.87 4.15
N THR A 414 44.72 -14.01 5.07
CA THR A 414 45.31 -15.30 5.44
C THR A 414 44.82 -15.69 6.83
N ILE A 415 44.37 -16.93 7.00
CA ILE A 415 43.94 -17.51 8.27
C ILE A 415 44.72 -18.79 8.54
N ASP A 416 45.56 -18.81 9.57
CA ASP A 416 46.12 -20.04 10.11
C ASP A 416 45.10 -20.62 11.12
N GLY A 417 44.35 -21.64 10.71
CA GLY A 417 43.31 -22.23 11.56
C GLY A 417 43.87 -22.87 12.84
N VAL A 418 43.11 -22.78 13.92
CA VAL A 418 43.51 -23.22 15.28
C VAL A 418 42.59 -24.31 15.81
N THR A 419 43.06 -25.09 16.79
CA THR A 419 42.29 -26.23 17.35
C THR A 419 41.10 -25.83 18.22
N SER A 420 41.06 -24.59 18.68
CA SER A 420 40.11 -24.08 19.68
C SER A 420 40.22 -22.57 19.81
N LEU A 421 39.10 -21.89 20.05
CA LEU A 421 39.04 -20.47 20.42
C LEU A 421 38.55 -20.32 21.87
N SER A 422 38.96 -19.25 22.54
CA SER A 422 38.54 -18.91 23.91
C SER A 422 37.57 -17.73 23.95
N GLY A 423 37.04 -17.44 25.14
CA GLY A 423 36.28 -16.22 25.40
C GLY A 423 37.12 -14.96 25.20
N ALA A 424 36.45 -13.85 24.89
CA ALA A 424 37.08 -12.55 24.67
C ALA A 424 36.18 -11.40 25.15
N ARG A 425 36.73 -10.19 25.18
CA ARG A 425 35.97 -8.95 25.34
C ARG A 425 36.32 -8.01 24.20
N HIS A 426 35.34 -7.71 23.35
CA HIS A 426 35.51 -6.89 22.15
C HIS A 426 34.42 -5.80 22.10
N ARG A 427 34.69 -4.71 21.36
CA ARG A 427 33.81 -3.54 21.27
C ARG A 427 33.38 -3.33 19.84
N VAL A 428 32.07 -3.32 19.59
CA VAL A 428 31.52 -3.02 18.26
C VAL A 428 31.92 -1.59 17.86
N ILE A 429 32.56 -1.42 16.70
CA ILE A 429 32.87 -0.12 16.09
C ILE A 429 31.61 0.72 15.86
N ALA A 430 31.72 2.04 15.70
CA ALA A 430 30.56 2.91 15.45
C ALA A 430 29.90 2.66 14.08
N ASP A 431 28.58 2.82 13.97
CA ASP A 431 27.87 2.63 12.69
C ASP A 431 28.16 3.80 11.72
N ARG A 432 29.03 3.54 10.75
CA ARG A 432 29.36 4.48 9.67
C ARG A 432 28.17 4.89 8.80
N ILE A 433 27.13 4.06 8.70
CA ILE A 433 25.92 4.38 7.94
C ILE A 433 24.97 5.24 8.78
N GLU A 434 24.89 5.02 10.09
CA GLU A 434 24.23 5.97 11.01
C GLU A 434 24.95 7.33 11.00
N THR A 435 26.28 7.33 11.10
CA THR A 435 27.12 8.54 10.99
C THR A 435 26.80 9.34 9.73
N GLY A 436 26.91 8.72 8.54
CA GLY A 436 26.64 9.41 7.27
C GLY A 436 25.18 9.87 7.14
N THR A 437 24.23 9.13 7.71
CA THR A 437 22.81 9.52 7.72
C THR A 437 22.57 10.79 8.54
N TYR A 438 23.13 10.91 9.75
CA TYR A 438 23.00 12.14 10.53
C TYR A 438 23.84 13.29 9.98
N ALA A 439 25.00 13.03 9.37
CA ALA A 439 25.76 14.06 8.65
C ALA A 439 24.94 14.67 7.50
N MET A 440 24.21 13.83 6.74
CA MET A 440 23.29 14.28 5.70
C MET A 440 22.05 14.98 6.27
N ALA A 441 21.52 14.56 7.43
CA ALA A 441 20.44 15.27 8.10
C ALA A 441 20.85 16.71 8.48
N VAL A 442 22.04 16.89 9.08
CA VAL A 442 22.61 18.20 9.45
C VAL A 442 22.93 19.03 8.20
N GLY A 443 23.41 18.39 7.13
CA GLY A 443 23.57 19.03 5.82
C GLY A 443 22.25 19.52 5.21
N MET A 444 21.17 18.79 5.42
CA MET A 444 19.84 19.11 4.89
C MET A 444 19.17 20.26 5.66
N THR A 445 19.17 20.20 7.00
CA THR A 445 18.60 21.25 7.86
C THR A 445 19.48 22.50 7.91
N GLY A 446 20.79 22.33 8.05
CA GLY A 446 21.69 23.33 8.64
C GLY A 446 21.85 23.11 10.15
N GLY A 447 22.76 23.89 10.75
CA GLY A 447 23.18 23.79 12.15
C GLY A 447 24.56 23.14 12.34
N ASN A 448 24.90 22.82 13.60
CA ASN A 448 26.20 22.31 14.04
C ASN A 448 26.04 21.15 15.03
N VAL A 449 26.50 19.95 14.66
CA VAL A 449 26.37 18.74 15.49
C VAL A 449 27.70 17.99 15.63
N LEU A 450 28.00 17.51 16.84
CA LEU A 450 29.03 16.50 17.06
C LEU A 450 28.43 15.09 16.93
N LEU A 451 28.89 14.32 15.96
CA LEU A 451 28.62 12.88 15.85
C LEU A 451 29.60 12.13 16.75
N LYS A 452 29.23 11.97 18.03
CA LYS A 452 30.12 11.45 19.07
C LYS A 452 30.38 9.94 18.88
N GLY A 453 31.66 9.57 18.91
CA GLY A 453 32.15 8.22 18.65
C GLY A 453 32.34 7.86 17.17
N ALA A 454 32.13 8.80 16.24
CA ALA A 454 32.35 8.58 14.81
C ALA A 454 33.82 8.75 14.39
N GLU A 455 34.26 7.97 13.40
CA GLU A 455 35.61 8.05 12.82
C GLU A 455 35.54 8.19 11.29
N ALA A 456 36.22 9.20 10.72
CA ALA A 456 36.17 9.50 9.28
C ALA A 456 36.81 8.40 8.41
N SER A 457 37.88 7.77 8.92
CA SER A 457 38.57 6.62 8.32
C SER A 457 37.64 5.50 7.85
N SER A 458 36.54 5.26 8.58
CA SER A 458 35.57 4.19 8.28
C SER A 458 34.66 4.48 7.07
N TRP A 459 34.65 5.71 6.53
CA TRP A 459 33.74 6.13 5.45
C TRP A 459 34.27 7.31 4.60
N GLN A 460 35.59 7.49 4.52
CA GLN A 460 36.25 8.70 4.00
C GLN A 460 35.70 9.22 2.66
N THR A 461 35.50 8.36 1.66
CA THR A 461 34.96 8.80 0.35
C THR A 461 33.58 9.46 0.42
N ALA A 462 32.74 9.10 1.41
CA ALA A 462 31.48 9.79 1.65
C ALA A 462 31.64 11.08 2.48
N VAL A 463 32.70 11.21 3.29
CA VAL A 463 33.10 12.48 3.92
C VAL A 463 33.56 13.48 2.84
N ASP A 464 34.41 13.02 1.92
CA ASP A 464 34.95 13.83 0.82
C ASP A 464 33.83 14.41 -0.06
N VAL A 465 32.90 13.54 -0.52
CA VAL A 465 31.72 13.94 -1.31
C VAL A 465 30.82 14.93 -0.57
N LEU A 466 30.60 14.76 0.74
CA LEU A 466 29.80 15.73 1.51
C LEU A 466 30.50 17.10 1.61
N GLY A 467 31.83 17.12 1.68
CA GLY A 467 32.63 18.34 1.58
C GLY A 467 32.37 19.14 0.30
N GLU A 468 32.28 18.46 -0.85
CA GLU A 468 31.97 19.10 -2.14
C GLU A 468 30.59 19.78 -2.14
N THR A 469 29.59 19.20 -1.46
CA THR A 469 28.23 19.77 -1.34
C THR A 469 28.16 21.03 -0.47
N GLY A 470 29.21 21.35 0.30
CA GLY A 470 29.25 22.49 1.24
C GLY A 470 28.95 22.11 2.69
N ILE A 471 29.18 20.86 3.07
CA ILE A 471 29.09 20.38 4.46
C ILE A 471 30.51 20.21 5.00
N ASP A 472 30.89 21.04 5.96
CA ASP A 472 32.20 20.98 6.60
C ASP A 472 32.19 19.84 7.64
N ILE A 473 33.06 18.84 7.48
CA ILE A 473 33.21 17.71 8.40
C ILE A 473 34.63 17.74 8.97
N THR A 474 34.76 17.87 10.29
CA THR A 474 36.05 17.98 11.00
C THR A 474 36.16 16.91 12.07
N ALA A 475 37.32 16.27 12.19
CA ALA A 475 37.60 15.31 13.26
C ALA A 475 37.94 16.04 14.57
N GLU A 476 37.31 15.63 15.67
CA GLU A 476 37.59 16.04 17.04
C GLU A 476 37.96 14.81 17.89
N GLU A 477 38.52 15.02 19.08
CA GLU A 477 38.97 13.94 19.98
C GLU A 477 37.85 12.93 20.35
N ASP A 478 36.60 13.39 20.33
CA ASP A 478 35.41 12.66 20.79
C ASP A 478 34.48 12.23 19.62
N GLY A 479 34.82 12.51 18.36
CA GLY A 479 33.99 12.15 17.19
C GLY A 479 34.14 13.09 15.98
N LEU A 480 33.10 13.18 15.14
CA LEU A 480 33.09 14.04 13.94
C LEU A 480 32.14 15.23 14.10
N ARG A 481 32.69 16.45 14.01
CA ARG A 481 31.95 17.70 13.93
C ARG A 481 31.41 17.90 12.52
N VAL A 482 30.09 18.09 12.38
CA VAL A 482 29.41 18.35 11.11
C VAL A 482 28.74 19.73 11.16
N TYR A 483 28.97 20.54 10.14
CA TYR A 483 28.44 21.90 10.03
C TYR A 483 28.13 22.26 8.57
N ARG A 484 26.98 22.87 8.28
CA ARG A 484 26.73 23.50 6.96
C ARG A 484 27.17 24.95 7.01
N ASN A 485 28.07 25.35 6.10
CA ASN A 485 28.76 26.67 6.12
C ASN A 485 27.90 27.90 5.73
N GLY A 486 26.60 27.89 6.02
CA GLY A 486 25.66 28.99 5.78
C GLY A 486 25.28 29.22 4.31
N ASN A 487 26.03 28.66 3.36
CA ASN A 487 25.66 28.64 1.95
C ASN A 487 24.59 27.57 1.68
N GLY A 488 23.86 27.71 0.57
CA GLY A 488 23.01 26.64 0.05
C GLY A 488 23.85 25.46 -0.44
N LEU A 489 23.30 24.25 -0.31
CA LEU A 489 23.92 23.01 -0.78
C LEU A 489 24.28 23.09 -2.27
N LYS A 490 25.38 22.46 -2.68
CA LYS A 490 25.76 22.29 -4.09
C LYS A 490 25.41 20.90 -4.59
N ALA A 491 25.10 20.78 -5.88
CA ALA A 491 24.98 19.49 -6.55
C ALA A 491 26.34 18.80 -6.65
N ALA A 492 26.35 17.47 -6.50
CA ALA A 492 27.51 16.60 -6.68
C ALA A 492 27.03 15.22 -7.18
N ASP A 493 27.83 14.59 -8.04
CA ASP A 493 27.53 13.30 -8.65
C ASP A 493 28.13 12.14 -7.83
N VAL A 494 27.43 11.00 -7.75
CA VAL A 494 27.86 9.81 -7.01
C VAL A 494 27.66 8.55 -7.85
N THR A 495 28.66 7.67 -7.86
CA THR A 495 28.53 6.27 -8.27
C THR A 495 28.83 5.38 -7.07
N THR A 496 27.97 4.42 -6.78
CA THR A 496 28.16 3.50 -5.65
C THR A 496 29.22 2.45 -5.97
N GLU A 497 30.06 2.08 -5.01
CA GLU A 497 31.08 1.05 -5.14
C GLU A 497 31.28 0.26 -3.81
N PRO A 498 31.92 -0.92 -3.83
CA PRO A 498 32.39 -1.60 -2.61
C PRO A 498 33.44 -0.76 -1.86
N PHE A 499 33.63 -1.02 -0.55
CA PHE A 499 34.60 -0.25 0.24
C PHE A 499 36.03 -0.35 -0.34
N PRO A 500 36.79 0.76 -0.44
CA PRO A 500 36.58 2.07 0.19
C PRO A 500 35.63 3.06 -0.55
N GLY A 501 35.07 2.69 -1.70
CA GLY A 501 34.21 3.58 -2.50
C GLY A 501 32.87 3.95 -1.85
N PHE A 502 32.10 4.80 -2.52
CA PHE A 502 30.88 5.38 -1.92
C PHE A 502 29.84 4.28 -1.62
N PRO A 503 29.41 4.11 -0.36
CA PRO A 503 28.56 2.99 0.02
C PRO A 503 27.13 3.17 -0.49
N THR A 504 26.64 2.17 -1.23
CA THR A 504 25.22 2.01 -1.63
C THR A 504 24.24 2.20 -0.46
N ASP A 505 24.65 1.92 0.79
CA ASP A 505 23.85 2.11 2.01
C ASP A 505 23.70 3.57 2.50
N LEU A 506 24.36 4.54 1.85
CA LEU A 506 24.13 5.98 1.99
C LEU A 506 23.47 6.62 0.74
N GLN A 507 23.25 5.85 -0.34
CA GLN A 507 22.75 6.35 -1.64
C GLN A 507 21.41 7.09 -1.50
N ALA A 508 20.45 6.51 -0.79
CA ALA A 508 19.10 7.08 -0.65
C ALA A 508 19.12 8.36 0.19
N GLN A 509 19.93 8.39 1.24
CA GLN A 509 20.12 9.55 2.11
C GLN A 509 20.78 10.72 1.35
N PHE A 510 21.77 10.41 0.51
CA PHE A 510 22.39 11.39 -0.38
C PHE A 510 21.42 11.90 -1.45
N MET A 511 20.59 11.03 -2.03
CA MET A 511 19.50 11.45 -2.92
C MET A 511 18.55 12.42 -2.22
N GLY A 512 18.12 12.11 -0.99
CA GLY A 512 17.30 12.99 -0.16
C GLY A 512 17.94 14.38 0.01
N LEU A 513 19.23 14.44 0.37
CA LEU A 513 20.00 15.68 0.46
C LEU A 513 20.05 16.46 -0.87
N MET A 514 20.29 15.78 -1.99
CA MET A 514 20.41 16.41 -3.31
C MET A 514 19.10 17.03 -3.81
N THR A 515 17.93 16.63 -3.28
CA THR A 515 16.65 17.30 -3.60
C THR A 515 16.61 18.78 -3.19
N LYS A 516 17.51 19.25 -2.34
CA LYS A 516 17.65 20.66 -1.93
C LYS A 516 18.95 21.33 -2.42
N ALA A 517 19.68 20.69 -3.34
CA ALA A 517 20.94 21.21 -3.88
C ALA A 517 20.75 22.30 -4.94
N ASN A 518 21.74 23.16 -5.12
CA ASN A 518 21.80 24.10 -6.23
C ASN A 518 22.46 23.41 -7.44
N GLY A 519 21.64 22.89 -8.35
CA GLY A 519 22.08 22.26 -9.59
C GLY A 519 21.33 20.97 -9.93
N VAL A 520 22.00 20.11 -10.70
CA VAL A 520 21.53 18.77 -11.07
C VAL A 520 22.61 17.77 -10.66
N SER A 521 22.22 16.70 -9.97
CA SER A 521 23.10 15.61 -9.53
C SER A 521 22.73 14.29 -10.21
N HIS A 522 23.73 13.47 -10.51
CA HIS A 522 23.59 12.12 -11.05
C HIS A 522 24.01 11.10 -10.01
N ILE A 523 23.10 10.20 -9.65
CA ILE A 523 23.33 9.15 -8.66
C ILE A 523 23.18 7.81 -9.37
N THR A 524 24.30 7.10 -9.56
CA THR A 524 24.35 5.80 -10.22
C THR A 524 24.56 4.69 -9.22
N GLU A 525 23.63 3.75 -9.16
CA GLU A 525 23.72 2.54 -8.36
C GLU A 525 24.29 1.39 -9.20
N THR A 526 25.24 0.64 -8.67
CA THR A 526 25.96 -0.44 -9.39
C THR A 526 25.90 -1.79 -8.68
N ILE A 527 25.40 -1.82 -7.43
CA ILE A 527 25.40 -2.99 -6.55
C ILE A 527 24.02 -3.65 -6.51
N PHE A 528 22.93 -2.88 -6.74
CA PHE A 528 21.55 -3.40 -6.71
C PHE A 528 20.64 -2.77 -7.79
N GLU A 529 20.09 -3.61 -8.66
CA GLU A 529 19.26 -3.22 -9.81
C GLU A 529 18.00 -2.41 -9.47
N ASN A 530 17.41 -2.61 -8.27
CA ASN A 530 16.10 -2.06 -7.88
C ASN A 530 16.16 -1.16 -6.62
N ARG A 531 17.13 -0.24 -6.55
CA ARG A 531 17.38 0.61 -5.36
C ARG A 531 16.50 1.87 -5.25
N PHE A 532 15.96 2.39 -6.35
CA PHE A 532 15.29 3.70 -6.42
C PHE A 532 13.80 3.74 -6.04
N MET A 533 13.27 2.73 -5.33
CA MET A 533 11.82 2.63 -5.01
C MET A 533 11.26 3.85 -4.24
N HIS A 534 12.11 4.59 -3.52
CA HIS A 534 11.75 5.75 -2.71
C HIS A 534 11.53 7.05 -3.50
N VAL A 535 11.89 7.09 -4.79
CA VAL A 535 11.81 8.30 -5.62
C VAL A 535 10.38 8.85 -5.71
N GLN A 536 9.37 7.98 -5.78
CA GLN A 536 7.96 8.40 -5.83
C GLN A 536 7.52 9.09 -4.52
N GLU A 537 8.02 8.65 -3.37
CA GLU A 537 7.68 9.27 -2.08
C GLU A 537 8.47 10.57 -1.84
N LEU A 538 9.69 10.72 -2.37
CA LEU A 538 10.37 12.02 -2.44
C LEU A 538 9.65 13.00 -3.39
N ALA A 539 9.14 12.53 -4.53
CA ALA A 539 8.36 13.35 -5.46
C ALA A 539 7.05 13.87 -4.82
N ARG A 540 6.44 13.13 -3.88
CA ARG A 540 5.29 13.60 -3.09
C ARG A 540 5.62 14.76 -2.15
N LEU A 541 6.88 14.91 -1.74
CA LEU A 541 7.40 16.08 -1.03
C LEU A 541 7.79 17.23 -1.97
N GLY A 542 7.63 17.06 -3.29
CA GLY A 542 7.90 18.08 -4.31
C GLY A 542 9.30 18.02 -4.94
N ALA A 543 10.06 16.93 -4.75
CA ALA A 543 11.35 16.75 -5.40
C ALA A 543 11.23 16.45 -6.90
N ASP A 544 12.13 17.01 -7.72
CA ASP A 544 12.27 16.68 -9.14
C ASP A 544 13.37 15.63 -9.34
N ILE A 545 12.97 14.42 -9.73
CA ILE A 545 13.87 13.27 -9.91
C ILE A 545 13.42 12.46 -11.13
N THR A 546 14.31 12.29 -12.11
CA THR A 546 14.11 11.44 -13.29
C THR A 546 14.98 10.19 -13.19
N LEU A 547 14.43 9.03 -13.56
CA LEU A 547 15.14 7.74 -13.56
C LEU A 547 15.46 7.28 -14.98
N ASN A 548 16.68 6.80 -15.20
CA ASN A 548 17.13 6.18 -16.44
C ASN A 548 17.99 4.95 -16.13
N GLY A 549 17.35 3.78 -16.10
CA GLY A 549 17.99 2.52 -15.73
C GLY A 549 18.57 2.55 -14.31
N GLN A 550 19.89 2.42 -14.20
CA GLN A 550 20.63 2.43 -12.93
C GLN A 550 21.09 3.83 -12.47
N THR A 551 20.75 4.90 -13.21
CA THR A 551 21.08 6.29 -12.84
C THR A 551 19.81 7.09 -12.56
N ALA A 552 19.84 7.83 -11.45
CA ALA A 552 18.86 8.86 -11.11
C ALA A 552 19.46 10.25 -11.32
N THR A 553 18.75 11.09 -12.09
CA THR A 553 19.04 12.53 -12.23
C THR A 553 18.14 13.29 -11.27
N VAL A 554 18.73 13.95 -10.28
CA VAL A 554 18.05 14.76 -9.25
C VAL A 554 18.23 16.23 -9.59
N THR A 555 17.14 16.95 -9.88
CA THR A 555 17.16 18.43 -9.97
C THR A 555 16.82 18.97 -8.58
N GLY A 556 17.71 19.75 -7.98
CA GLY A 556 17.44 20.30 -6.65
C GLY A 556 16.40 21.43 -6.71
N VAL A 557 15.42 21.37 -5.80
CA VAL A 557 14.29 22.31 -5.73
C VAL A 557 14.44 23.30 -4.56
N PRO A 558 13.94 24.55 -4.70
CA PRO A 558 14.09 25.56 -3.64
C PRO A 558 13.27 25.21 -2.38
N VAL A 559 12.14 24.51 -2.53
CA VAL A 559 11.19 24.18 -1.46
C VAL A 559 10.72 22.74 -1.61
N LEU A 560 10.74 21.99 -0.49
CA LEU A 560 9.99 20.75 -0.32
C LEU A 560 8.76 21.05 0.55
N LYS A 561 7.69 20.26 0.43
CA LYS A 561 6.44 20.44 1.18
C LYS A 561 6.10 19.19 1.98
N GLY A 562 5.66 19.37 3.22
CA GLY A 562 5.28 18.27 4.09
C GLY A 562 4.07 17.50 3.55
N ALA A 563 4.16 16.17 3.57
CA ALA A 563 3.09 15.29 3.14
C ALA A 563 3.09 13.95 3.92
N PRO A 564 1.98 13.21 3.94
CA PRO A 564 1.97 11.81 4.33
C PRO A 564 2.73 10.95 3.31
N VAL A 565 3.77 10.25 3.76
CA VAL A 565 4.66 9.41 2.94
C VAL A 565 4.84 8.01 3.56
N MET A 566 5.28 7.05 2.74
CA MET A 566 5.34 5.64 3.08
C MET A 566 6.78 5.10 3.12
N ALA A 567 7.16 4.48 4.23
CA ALA A 567 8.38 3.66 4.28
C ALA A 567 8.23 2.40 3.39
N THR A 568 9.18 2.21 2.47
CA THR A 568 9.28 1.03 1.58
C THR A 568 10.38 0.06 2.00
N ASP A 569 11.52 0.59 2.45
CA ASP A 569 12.66 -0.14 3.00
C ASP A 569 13.44 0.75 3.99
N LEU A 570 14.43 0.19 4.67
CA LEU A 570 15.22 0.87 5.69
C LEU A 570 15.91 2.16 5.20
N ARG A 571 16.54 2.15 4.02
CA ARG A 571 17.33 3.29 3.52
C ARG A 571 16.42 4.33 2.85
N ALA A 572 15.41 3.85 2.12
CA ALA A 572 14.28 4.66 1.68
C ALA A 572 13.66 5.47 2.81
N SER A 573 13.27 4.80 3.91
CA SER A 573 12.56 5.43 5.04
C SER A 573 13.31 6.63 5.62
N VAL A 574 14.63 6.52 5.80
CA VAL A 574 15.39 7.61 6.42
C VAL A 574 15.71 8.75 5.44
N SER A 575 15.71 8.49 4.13
CA SER A 575 15.74 9.58 3.12
C SER A 575 14.48 10.46 3.19
N LEU A 576 13.32 9.86 3.47
CA LEU A 576 12.05 10.58 3.68
C LEU A 576 12.06 11.37 5.00
N VAL A 577 12.70 10.85 6.05
CA VAL A 577 12.96 11.62 7.29
C VAL A 577 13.83 12.83 7.00
N ILE A 578 14.98 12.65 6.31
CA ILE A 578 15.90 13.73 5.95
C ILE A 578 15.19 14.81 5.13
N ALA A 579 14.40 14.41 4.12
CA ALA A 579 13.60 15.34 3.32
C ALA A 579 12.53 16.06 4.18
N GLY A 580 11.82 15.34 5.06
CA GLY A 580 10.79 15.89 5.94
C GLY A 580 11.31 16.94 6.93
N LEU A 581 12.55 16.79 7.43
CA LEU A 581 13.18 17.78 8.32
C LEU A 581 13.39 19.16 7.65
N ALA A 582 13.46 19.23 6.32
CA ALA A 582 13.63 20.47 5.54
C ALA A 582 12.42 20.81 4.65
N ALA A 583 11.29 20.15 4.86
CA ALA A 583 10.03 20.40 4.16
C ALA A 583 9.15 21.42 4.89
N GLU A 584 8.39 22.22 4.15
CA GLU A 584 7.43 23.17 4.72
C GLU A 584 6.18 22.42 5.23
N GLY A 585 6.00 22.36 6.56
CA GLY A 585 4.82 21.80 7.22
C GLY A 585 5.02 20.41 7.84
N GLU A 586 3.93 19.70 8.11
CA GLU A 586 3.96 18.34 8.67
C GLU A 586 4.27 17.30 7.59
N THR A 587 5.34 16.54 7.79
CA THR A 587 5.63 15.28 7.09
C THR A 587 5.27 14.12 8.01
N ARG A 588 4.53 13.12 7.51
CA ARG A 588 4.15 11.93 8.29
C ARG A 588 4.65 10.67 7.61
N VAL A 589 5.69 10.06 8.16
CA VAL A 589 6.31 8.83 7.66
C VAL A 589 5.61 7.63 8.30
N ASN A 590 4.95 6.80 7.48
CA ASN A 590 4.19 5.64 7.94
C ASN A 590 4.96 4.34 7.70
N ARG A 591 4.67 3.25 8.42
CA ARG A 591 5.39 1.94 8.39
C ARG A 591 6.82 2.01 8.95
N VAL A 592 7.02 2.72 10.05
CA VAL A 592 8.37 3.01 10.58
C VAL A 592 9.11 1.81 11.17
N TYR A 593 8.49 0.63 11.28
CA TYR A 593 9.20 -0.64 11.57
C TYR A 593 10.35 -0.93 10.58
N HIS A 594 10.37 -0.30 9.40
CA HIS A 594 11.51 -0.33 8.49
C HIS A 594 12.75 0.44 9.03
N LEU A 595 12.55 1.56 9.74
CA LEU A 595 13.60 2.35 10.39
C LEU A 595 14.19 1.61 11.58
N ASP A 596 13.34 0.96 12.39
CA ASP A 596 13.73 0.23 13.62
C ASP A 596 14.65 -0.99 13.35
N ARG A 597 14.96 -1.26 12.08
CA ARG A 597 15.94 -2.26 11.63
C ARG A 597 17.32 -1.69 11.30
N GLY A 598 17.50 -0.36 11.29
CA GLY A 598 18.77 0.30 10.99
C GLY A 598 19.07 1.61 11.73
N PHE A 599 18.09 2.29 12.32
CA PHE A 599 18.29 3.52 13.11
C PHE A 599 17.67 3.38 14.49
N GLU A 600 18.43 3.74 15.51
CA GLU A 600 18.04 3.54 16.90
C GLU A 600 17.49 4.84 17.49
N ARG A 601 16.22 4.83 17.92
CA ARG A 601 15.59 5.97 18.62
C ARG A 601 15.88 7.30 17.91
N LEU A 602 15.76 7.26 16.59
CA LEU A 602 16.13 8.35 15.68
C LEU A 602 15.37 9.65 16.03
N GLU A 603 14.13 9.52 16.49
CA GLU A 603 13.30 10.57 17.02
C GLU A 603 13.88 11.20 18.31
N GLU A 604 14.43 10.40 19.23
CA GLU A 604 15.11 10.92 20.43
C GLU A 604 16.43 11.61 20.05
N LYS A 605 17.24 10.98 19.17
CA LYS A 605 18.55 11.50 18.74
C LYS A 605 18.43 12.83 17.98
N LEU A 606 17.46 12.94 17.06
CA LEU A 606 17.20 14.17 16.30
C LEU A 606 16.47 15.22 17.15
N GLY A 607 15.51 14.82 17.98
CA GLY A 607 14.79 15.72 18.88
C GLY A 607 15.70 16.38 19.92
N ALA A 608 16.68 15.64 20.45
CA ALA A 608 17.74 16.17 21.32
C ALA A 608 18.64 17.22 20.64
N CYS A 609 18.64 17.29 19.31
CA CYS A 609 19.34 18.33 18.53
C CYS A 609 18.39 19.40 17.95
N GLY A 610 17.13 19.45 18.38
CA GLY A 610 16.18 20.50 17.99
C GLY A 610 15.24 20.17 16.83
N ALA A 611 15.19 18.93 16.33
CA ALA A 611 14.13 18.53 15.41
C ALA A 611 12.77 18.46 16.10
N GLU A 612 11.72 18.98 15.45
CA GLU A 612 10.34 18.76 15.88
C GLU A 612 9.83 17.43 15.30
N ILE A 613 10.22 16.34 15.96
CA ILE A 613 9.97 14.95 15.54
C ILE A 613 9.37 14.12 16.69
N ALA A 614 8.39 13.27 16.39
CA ALA A 614 7.75 12.37 17.36
C ALA A 614 7.26 11.09 16.69
N ARG A 615 7.31 9.96 17.41
CA ARG A 615 6.61 8.73 17.00
C ARG A 615 5.18 8.72 17.53
N ASP A 616 4.23 8.39 16.67
CA ASP A 616 2.84 8.09 17.02
C ASP A 616 2.63 6.58 16.85
N GLY A 617 2.32 5.88 17.95
CA GLY A 617 2.10 4.42 17.98
C GLY A 617 1.28 3.97 19.19
N PRO A 618 0.62 2.80 19.13
CA PRO A 618 -0.25 2.29 20.19
C PRO A 618 0.52 1.55 21.31
N MET A 619 -0.01 1.59 22.53
CA MET A 619 0.43 0.80 23.67
C MET A 619 -0.54 -0.36 23.92
N ASP A 620 -0.06 -1.57 24.27
CA ASP A 620 -0.80 -2.46 25.19
C ASP A 620 -0.01 -3.69 25.72
N GLY A 621 -0.06 -3.90 27.04
CA GLY A 621 0.07 -5.21 27.72
C GLY A 621 1.48 -5.70 28.13
N LEU A 622 1.77 -5.67 29.44
CA LEU A 622 2.95 -6.32 30.05
C LEU A 622 2.85 -7.85 30.00
N LYS A 623 3.94 -8.54 29.64
CA LYS A 623 4.01 -10.01 29.61
C LYS A 623 5.33 -10.49 30.22
N LEU A 624 5.24 -11.41 31.18
CA LEU A 624 6.36 -12.02 31.91
C LEU A 624 6.18 -13.54 31.97
N MET A 625 7.30 -14.26 32.03
CA MET A 625 7.33 -15.71 32.25
C MET A 625 8.41 -16.00 33.29
N ALA A 626 8.18 -17.02 34.12
CA ALA A 626 9.11 -17.49 35.13
C ALA A 626 9.39 -18.98 34.96
N LEU A 627 10.67 -19.29 34.85
CA LEU A 627 11.21 -20.66 34.82
C LEU A 627 12.10 -20.96 36.04
N ASP A 628 12.55 -19.94 36.77
CA ASP A 628 13.24 -20.08 38.05
C ASP A 628 12.60 -19.26 39.19
N ALA A 629 13.19 -19.35 40.39
CA ALA A 629 12.70 -18.64 41.58
C ALA A 629 13.01 -17.12 41.56
N SER A 630 14.00 -16.70 40.77
CA SER A 630 14.38 -15.30 40.53
C SER A 630 13.30 -14.62 39.69
N ASP A 631 12.93 -15.22 38.55
CA ASP A 631 11.85 -14.74 37.69
C ASP A 631 10.51 -14.70 38.44
N LEU A 632 10.22 -15.74 39.23
CA LEU A 632 8.98 -15.83 40.01
C LEU A 632 8.88 -14.69 41.04
N THR A 633 10.01 -14.19 41.53
CA THR A 633 10.07 -12.99 42.39
C THR A 633 9.70 -11.72 41.62
N VAL A 634 10.03 -11.62 40.33
CA VAL A 634 9.62 -10.50 39.47
C VAL A 634 8.10 -10.52 39.22
N ILE A 635 7.54 -11.69 38.93
CA ILE A 635 6.08 -11.86 38.82
C ILE A 635 5.39 -11.57 40.16
N SER A 636 5.96 -12.00 41.29
CA SER A 636 5.45 -11.67 42.62
C SER A 636 5.40 -10.16 42.88
N ALA A 637 6.37 -9.38 42.39
CA ALA A 637 6.40 -7.93 42.57
C ALA A 637 5.37 -7.21 41.68
N GLN A 638 5.16 -7.67 40.45
CA GLN A 638 4.17 -7.08 39.54
C GLN A 638 2.71 -7.43 39.91
N MET A 639 2.51 -8.57 40.58
CA MET A 639 1.21 -9.01 41.09
C MET A 639 0.97 -8.62 42.56
N GLN A 640 1.88 -7.85 43.17
CA GLN A 640 1.63 -7.23 44.46
C GLN A 640 0.47 -6.22 44.34
N ASP A 641 -0.48 -6.27 45.27
CA ASP A 641 -1.75 -5.52 45.24
C ASP A 641 -2.74 -5.93 44.11
N ALA A 642 -2.52 -7.08 43.47
CA ALA A 642 -3.47 -7.63 42.49
C ALA A 642 -4.71 -8.23 43.18
N ILE A 643 -5.89 -7.75 42.80
CA ILE A 643 -7.17 -8.19 43.39
C ILE A 643 -7.87 -9.19 42.45
N THR A 644 -8.13 -10.39 42.95
CA THR A 644 -8.90 -11.46 42.29
C THR A 644 -10.10 -11.88 43.16
N LYS A 645 -10.88 -12.86 42.70
CA LYS A 645 -12.01 -13.48 43.40
C LYS A 645 -11.97 -15.01 43.27
N PRO A 646 -12.68 -15.76 44.15
CA PRO A 646 -12.75 -17.23 44.08
C PRO A 646 -13.27 -17.83 42.77
N ASP A 647 -14.11 -17.12 42.02
CA ASP A 647 -14.62 -17.52 40.68
C ASP A 647 -13.60 -17.28 39.55
N GLN A 648 -12.63 -16.38 39.77
CA GLN A 648 -11.59 -16.00 38.83
C GLN A 648 -10.32 -16.85 38.95
N ILE A 649 -10.39 -17.96 39.71
CA ILE A 649 -9.31 -18.90 39.98
C ILE A 649 -9.75 -20.31 39.54
N ASP A 650 -9.25 -20.77 38.39
CA ASP A 650 -9.48 -22.12 37.89
C ASP A 650 -8.29 -23.05 38.17
N TYR A 651 -8.59 -24.33 38.42
CA TYR A 651 -7.62 -25.41 38.43
C TYR A 651 -8.12 -26.56 37.56
N ALA A 652 -7.47 -26.76 36.41
CA ALA A 652 -7.73 -27.85 35.47
C ALA A 652 -6.74 -29.01 35.75
N PRO A 653 -7.13 -30.07 36.48
CA PRO A 653 -6.17 -31.09 36.94
C PRO A 653 -5.64 -31.95 35.78
N GLY A 654 -6.50 -32.24 34.79
CA GLY A 654 -6.11 -32.96 33.58
C GLY A 654 -5.13 -32.21 32.68
N ALA A 655 -5.05 -30.88 32.82
CA ALA A 655 -4.07 -30.03 32.13
C ALA A 655 -2.86 -29.67 33.01
N LYS A 656 -2.82 -30.15 34.27
CA LYS A 656 -1.86 -29.75 35.32
C LYS A 656 -1.68 -28.22 35.40
N ARG A 657 -2.78 -27.45 35.33
CA ARG A 657 -2.72 -25.98 35.20
C ARG A 657 -3.63 -25.27 36.20
N LEU A 658 -3.08 -24.29 36.90
CA LEU A 658 -3.84 -23.24 37.59
C LEU A 658 -3.89 -21.98 36.71
N THR A 659 -5.01 -21.28 36.68
CA THR A 659 -5.11 -19.93 36.09
C THR A 659 -5.85 -19.01 37.05
N ILE A 660 -5.32 -17.80 37.24
CA ILE A 660 -5.88 -16.73 38.07
C ILE A 660 -6.05 -15.49 37.19
N VAL A 661 -7.22 -14.87 37.23
CA VAL A 661 -7.45 -13.57 36.60
C VAL A 661 -7.60 -12.52 37.71
N ALA A 662 -6.79 -11.46 37.67
CA ALA A 662 -6.72 -10.45 38.72
C ALA A 662 -6.62 -9.03 38.15
N ASN A 663 -6.93 -8.02 38.95
CA ASN A 663 -6.79 -6.61 38.60
C ASN A 663 -5.64 -5.99 39.41
N ARG A 664 -4.47 -5.82 38.78
CA ARG A 664 -3.27 -5.18 39.36
C ARG A 664 -3.28 -3.67 39.08
N PHE A 665 -2.41 -2.92 39.75
CA PHE A 665 -2.07 -1.56 39.31
C PHE A 665 -0.90 -1.58 38.32
N ALA A 666 -0.96 -0.70 37.31
CA ALA A 666 0.16 -0.42 36.41
C ALA A 666 1.09 0.63 37.04
N TRP A 667 1.92 0.18 38.00
CA TRP A 667 2.89 1.04 38.70
C TRP A 667 4.00 1.60 37.79
N ASP A 668 4.08 1.11 36.55
CA ASP A 668 5.04 1.48 35.51
C ASP A 668 4.65 2.75 34.70
N ALA A 669 3.49 3.36 34.98
CA ALA A 669 2.96 4.50 34.22
C ALA A 669 3.55 5.90 34.57
N GLU A 670 4.38 6.05 35.60
CA GLU A 670 4.92 7.38 35.98
C GLU A 670 6.04 7.89 35.05
N LYS A 671 5.65 8.60 33.97
CA LYS A 671 6.56 9.47 33.18
C LYS A 671 5.93 10.80 32.78
N GLY A 672 5.48 11.58 33.77
CA GLY A 672 5.03 12.96 33.55
C GLY A 672 4.58 13.64 34.83
N GLY A 673 5.14 14.81 35.15
CA GLY A 673 4.85 15.51 36.41
C GLY A 673 3.48 16.19 36.42
N GLY A 674 2.41 15.46 36.77
CA GLY A 674 1.08 16.03 37.00
C GLY A 674 0.01 15.02 37.43
N SER A 675 -0.51 15.19 38.65
CA SER A 675 -1.73 14.56 39.19
C SER A 675 -1.96 13.08 38.82
N ALA A 676 -1.18 12.18 39.43
CA ALA A 676 -1.24 10.74 39.16
C ALA A 676 -2.65 10.13 39.30
N THR A 677 -3.12 9.51 38.21
CA THR A 677 -4.21 8.54 38.21
C THR A 677 -3.63 7.18 37.84
N HIS A 678 -3.60 6.27 38.81
CA HIS A 678 -3.00 4.94 38.63
C HIS A 678 -3.99 4.02 37.90
N GLU A 679 -3.61 3.54 36.72
CA GLU A 679 -4.44 2.64 35.93
C GLU A 679 -4.47 1.23 36.56
N ARG A 680 -5.63 0.57 36.53
CA ARG A 680 -5.75 -0.86 36.86
C ARG A 680 -5.78 -1.70 35.59
N ARG A 681 -4.92 -2.71 35.51
CA ARG A 681 -4.82 -3.65 34.37
C ARG A 681 -5.35 -5.02 34.78
N LYS A 682 -6.15 -5.63 33.89
CA LYS A 682 -6.66 -6.99 34.08
C LYS A 682 -5.62 -7.99 33.56
N THR A 683 -5.15 -8.85 34.45
CA THR A 683 -3.95 -9.68 34.26
C THR A 683 -4.30 -11.14 34.49
N ALA A 684 -3.91 -12.03 33.57
CA ALA A 684 -3.94 -13.47 33.76
C ALA A 684 -2.57 -13.95 34.25
N LEU A 685 -2.57 -14.67 35.37
CA LEU A 685 -1.43 -15.38 35.93
C LEU A 685 -1.73 -16.88 35.89
N SER A 686 -0.91 -17.65 35.20
CA SER A 686 -1.07 -19.10 35.08
C SER A 686 0.17 -19.84 35.53
N PHE A 687 -0.03 -21.07 36.02
CA PHE A 687 1.03 -21.98 36.47
C PHE A 687 0.81 -23.34 35.79
N ALA A 688 1.83 -23.87 35.13
CA ALA A 688 1.82 -25.18 34.51
C ALA A 688 2.53 -26.23 35.39
N ARG A 689 2.34 -27.51 35.04
CA ARG A 689 2.85 -28.69 35.77
C ARG A 689 2.48 -28.73 37.26
N VAL A 690 1.33 -28.14 37.58
CA VAL A 690 0.69 -28.22 38.90
C VAL A 690 0.10 -29.61 39.08
N THR A 691 0.62 -30.34 40.07
CA THR A 691 0.18 -31.71 40.42
C THR A 691 -0.83 -31.72 41.57
N GLY A 692 -0.79 -30.71 42.43
CA GLY A 692 -1.71 -30.53 43.55
C GLY A 692 -2.00 -29.06 43.81
N VAL A 693 -3.23 -28.76 44.26
CA VAL A 693 -3.66 -27.43 44.71
C VAL A 693 -4.36 -27.58 46.06
N ARG A 694 -3.94 -26.76 47.02
CA ARG A 694 -4.48 -26.73 48.39
C ARG A 694 -4.75 -25.27 48.77
N THR A 695 -5.92 -24.99 49.36
CA THR A 695 -6.38 -23.63 49.64
C THR A 695 -6.71 -23.44 51.12
N ILE A 696 -6.31 -22.29 51.68
CA ILE A 696 -6.60 -21.87 53.06
C ILE A 696 -7.30 -20.50 52.98
N GLY A 697 -8.31 -20.25 53.81
CA GLY A 697 -9.06 -18.98 53.88
C GLY A 697 -10.03 -18.69 52.72
N ILE A 698 -9.90 -19.36 51.57
CA ILE A 698 -10.69 -19.11 50.36
C ILE A 698 -11.99 -19.92 50.36
N ARG A 699 -13.13 -19.25 50.15
CA ARG A 699 -14.46 -19.84 50.01
C ARG A 699 -14.86 -19.90 48.54
N ARG A 700 -15.03 -21.11 47.99
CA ARG A 700 -15.53 -21.28 46.62
C ARG A 700 -17.04 -20.98 46.58
N GLY A 701 -17.47 -20.13 45.64
CA GLY A 701 -18.86 -19.68 45.51
C GLY A 701 -19.27 -18.55 46.47
N ASP A 702 -18.31 -17.81 47.05
CA ASP A 702 -18.54 -16.57 47.79
C ASP A 702 -18.03 -15.39 46.96
N ASP A 703 -18.83 -14.95 45.98
CA ASP A 703 -18.47 -13.89 45.02
C ASP A 703 -18.26 -12.52 45.69
N SER A 704 -18.51 -12.41 47.01
CA SER A 704 -18.22 -11.23 47.83
C SER A 704 -16.80 -11.21 48.39
N GLN A 705 -16.12 -12.37 48.44
CA GLN A 705 -14.74 -12.46 48.93
C GLN A 705 -13.76 -11.90 47.88
N ALA A 706 -13.21 -10.71 48.14
CA ALA A 706 -12.06 -10.18 47.41
C ALA A 706 -10.75 -10.78 47.96
N LEU A 707 -9.86 -11.21 47.06
CA LEU A 707 -8.56 -11.79 47.40
C LEU A 707 -7.46 -10.87 46.87
N SER A 708 -6.81 -10.12 47.77
CA SER A 708 -5.67 -9.25 47.44
C SER A 708 -4.37 -10.02 47.60
N LEU A 709 -3.63 -10.23 46.50
CA LEU A 709 -2.36 -10.96 46.51
C LEU A 709 -1.24 -10.09 47.09
N LEU A 710 -0.45 -10.66 47.99
CA LEU A 710 0.67 -10.01 48.69
C LEU A 710 2.03 -10.55 48.26
N ALA A 711 2.14 -11.85 47.97
CA ALA A 711 3.38 -12.48 47.51
C ALA A 711 3.14 -13.81 46.78
N ILE A 712 4.10 -14.19 45.94
CA ILE A 712 4.26 -15.53 45.38
C ILE A 712 5.65 -16.02 45.80
N ARG A 713 5.74 -17.20 46.42
CA ARG A 713 7.00 -17.78 46.93
C ARG A 713 7.21 -19.18 46.38
N PHE A 714 8.47 -19.57 46.19
CA PHE A 714 8.85 -20.95 45.89
C PHE A 714 9.61 -21.58 47.07
N HIS A 715 9.29 -22.84 47.34
CA HIS A 715 9.96 -23.69 48.32
C HIS A 715 10.48 -24.93 47.60
N PRO A 716 11.81 -25.12 47.46
CA PRO A 716 12.37 -26.26 46.76
C PRO A 716 12.10 -27.57 47.50
N GLY A 717 11.80 -28.63 46.75
CA GLY A 717 11.70 -30.01 47.22
C GLY A 717 12.86 -30.87 46.71
N GLU A 718 12.60 -32.16 46.50
CA GLU A 718 13.51 -33.02 45.74
C GLU A 718 13.43 -32.64 44.25
N ALA A 719 14.55 -32.18 43.69
CA ALA A 719 14.61 -31.63 42.34
C ALA A 719 14.14 -32.65 41.28
N PRO A 720 13.33 -32.24 40.28
CA PRO A 720 12.98 -30.87 39.92
C PRO A 720 11.81 -30.25 40.70
N ALA A 721 11.14 -31.01 41.57
CA ALA A 721 9.86 -30.63 42.16
C ALA A 721 9.99 -29.62 43.33
N GLY A 722 8.87 -28.94 43.63
CA GLY A 722 8.75 -28.05 44.79
C GLY A 722 7.33 -27.59 45.05
N THR A 723 7.18 -26.61 45.92
CA THR A 723 5.91 -25.95 46.23
C THR A 723 5.97 -24.48 45.82
N ILE A 724 4.93 -23.97 45.15
CA ILE A 724 4.67 -22.53 45.04
C ILE A 724 3.57 -22.16 46.06
N GLU A 725 3.73 -21.06 46.78
CA GLU A 725 2.75 -20.52 47.71
C GLU A 725 2.36 -19.10 47.32
N LEU A 726 1.08 -18.89 47.01
CA LEU A 726 0.47 -17.58 46.79
C LEU A 726 -0.17 -17.14 48.10
N ILE A 727 0.31 -16.02 48.63
CA ILE A 727 -0.10 -15.45 49.91
C ILE A 727 -0.99 -14.24 49.63
N PHE A 728 -2.19 -14.23 50.21
CA PHE A 728 -3.16 -13.15 50.11
C PHE A 728 -3.32 -12.45 51.47
N ALA A 729 -4.10 -11.36 51.50
CA ALA A 729 -4.56 -10.76 52.75
C ALA A 729 -5.46 -11.71 53.57
N ASP A 730 -5.68 -11.36 54.85
CA ASP A 730 -6.55 -12.07 55.80
C ASP A 730 -6.25 -13.58 55.96
N ASP A 731 -4.96 -13.93 56.01
CA ASP A 731 -4.41 -15.28 56.16
C ASP A 731 -4.88 -16.31 55.09
N ALA A 732 -5.40 -15.83 53.96
CA ALA A 732 -5.76 -16.67 52.82
C ALA A 732 -4.52 -17.05 51.98
N ALA A 733 -4.47 -18.30 51.50
CA ALA A 733 -3.34 -18.81 50.73
C ALA A 733 -3.75 -19.89 49.72
N ILE A 734 -3.02 -19.96 48.60
CA ILE A 734 -3.07 -21.08 47.65
C ILE A 734 -1.68 -21.71 47.58
N ARG A 735 -1.58 -22.99 47.93
CA ARG A 735 -0.38 -23.81 47.83
C ARG A 735 -0.49 -24.72 46.61
N LEU A 736 0.47 -24.60 45.70
CA LEU A 736 0.62 -25.42 44.50
C LEU A 736 1.79 -26.39 44.70
N ASP A 737 1.59 -27.66 44.39
CA ASP A 737 2.65 -28.66 44.35
C ASP A 737 3.04 -28.87 42.88
N VAL A 738 4.27 -28.56 42.50
CA VAL A 738 4.69 -28.41 41.08
C VAL A 738 5.89 -29.29 40.72
N GLU A 739 5.92 -29.79 39.49
CA GLU A 739 7.05 -30.57 38.95
C GLU A 739 8.26 -29.70 38.58
N VAL A 740 8.03 -28.40 38.31
CA VAL A 740 9.03 -27.37 38.03
C VAL A 740 8.36 -25.99 38.21
N ILE A 741 9.13 -24.90 38.28
CA ILE A 741 8.57 -23.56 38.12
C ILE A 741 8.28 -23.34 36.63
N GLU A 742 7.02 -23.16 36.27
CA GLU A 742 6.60 -22.75 34.93
C GLU A 742 5.37 -21.85 35.07
N ALA A 743 5.59 -20.56 35.29
CA ALA A 743 4.53 -19.56 35.49
C ALA A 743 4.54 -18.50 34.38
N GLN A 744 3.37 -18.03 33.96
CA GLN A 744 3.20 -17.00 32.94
C GLN A 744 2.22 -15.95 33.42
N MET A 745 2.66 -14.69 33.42
CA MET A 745 1.83 -13.51 33.69
C MET A 745 1.68 -12.73 32.39
N ALA A 746 0.45 -12.50 31.97
CA ALA A 746 0.15 -11.59 30.87
C ALA A 746 -0.95 -10.64 31.34
N ASP A 747 -0.73 -9.33 31.16
CA ASP A 747 -1.86 -8.44 31.00
C ASP A 747 -2.71 -9.02 29.87
N LEU A 748 -3.97 -9.31 30.20
CA LEU A 748 -4.97 -9.42 29.17
C LEU A 748 -5.03 -8.03 28.52
N GLY A 749 -5.14 -7.99 27.20
CA GLY A 749 -5.38 -6.72 26.54
C GLY A 749 -6.70 -6.11 27.03
N SER A 750 -7.06 -4.99 26.40
CA SER A 750 -8.49 -4.75 26.15
C SER A 750 -9.18 -6.05 25.69
N PHE A 751 -10.45 -6.23 26.08
CA PHE A 751 -11.30 -7.31 25.57
C PHE A 751 -11.48 -7.14 24.04
N ALA A 752 -12.36 -7.88 23.37
CA ALA A 752 -12.82 -7.45 22.05
C ALA A 752 -13.74 -6.22 22.20
N VAL A 753 -13.11 -5.08 22.52
CA VAL A 753 -13.74 -3.77 22.68
C VAL A 753 -13.84 -3.17 21.28
N PRO A 754 -15.03 -3.15 20.65
CA PRO A 754 -15.21 -2.46 19.38
C PRO A 754 -14.94 -0.96 19.54
N HIS A 755 -14.83 -0.24 18.44
CA HIS A 755 -14.73 1.21 18.45
C HIS A 755 -16.03 1.86 18.93
N PHE A 756 -16.16 2.07 20.24
CA PHE A 756 -17.20 2.89 20.85
C PHE A 756 -16.96 4.38 20.52
N LEU A 757 -17.98 5.02 19.94
CA LEU A 757 -17.99 6.41 19.52
C LEU A 757 -19.32 7.06 19.95
N ASP A 758 -19.27 8.14 20.70
CA ASP A 758 -20.47 8.93 21.01
C ASP A 758 -20.54 10.13 20.06
N SER A 759 -21.67 10.35 19.39
CA SER A 759 -21.86 11.52 18.52
C SER A 759 -21.81 12.86 19.27
N ALA A 760 -22.07 12.85 20.58
CA ALA A 760 -21.97 14.02 21.45
C ALA A 760 -20.51 14.39 21.83
N ASP A 761 -19.54 13.50 21.58
CA ASP A 761 -18.12 13.76 21.86
C ASP A 761 -17.57 14.88 20.96
N ARG A 762 -16.84 15.83 21.55
CA ARG A 762 -16.29 16.98 20.82
C ARG A 762 -15.26 16.61 19.75
N ASP A 763 -14.66 15.43 19.85
CA ASP A 763 -13.70 14.89 18.88
C ASP A 763 -14.29 13.79 17.99
N PHE A 764 -15.59 13.49 18.12
CA PHE A 764 -16.31 12.50 17.31
C PHE A 764 -16.07 12.66 15.80
N PRO A 765 -16.15 13.86 15.17
CA PRO A 765 -15.91 13.99 13.73
C PRO A 765 -14.52 13.53 13.27
N ALA A 766 -13.52 13.62 14.16
CA ALA A 766 -12.16 13.15 13.93
C ALA A 766 -12.01 11.65 14.23
N ARG A 767 -12.55 11.15 15.35
CA ARG A 767 -12.54 9.71 15.70
C ARG A 767 -13.30 8.87 14.69
N PHE A 768 -14.52 9.27 14.32
CA PHE A 768 -15.30 8.66 13.24
C PHE A 768 -14.60 8.79 11.88
N GLY A 769 -13.90 9.91 11.64
CA GLY A 769 -13.05 10.09 10.46
C GLY A 769 -11.88 9.09 10.40
N ALA A 770 -11.26 8.77 11.54
CA ALA A 770 -10.20 7.78 11.65
C ALA A 770 -10.73 6.34 11.54
N PHE A 771 -11.88 6.04 12.16
CA PHE A 771 -12.57 4.75 12.08
C PHE A 771 -12.92 4.37 10.63
N LEU A 772 -13.52 5.30 9.87
CA LEU A 772 -13.76 5.12 8.43
C LEU A 772 -12.49 5.11 7.57
N GLY A 773 -11.34 5.49 8.14
CA GLY A 773 -10.02 5.52 7.50
C GLY A 773 -9.14 4.30 7.82
N LEU A 774 -9.63 3.32 8.59
CA LEU A 774 -8.90 2.09 8.90
C LEU A 774 -8.54 1.33 7.62
N LYS A 775 -7.23 1.16 7.37
CA LYS A 775 -6.74 0.58 6.12
C LYS A 775 -6.92 -0.93 6.07
N ARG A 776 -7.93 -1.37 5.32
CA ARG A 776 -8.23 -2.78 5.02
C ARG A 776 -7.65 -3.25 3.67
N GLU A 777 -6.63 -2.57 3.14
CA GLU A 777 -6.03 -2.83 1.81
C GLU A 777 -4.81 -3.79 1.83
N VAL A 778 -4.56 -4.48 0.71
CA VAL A 778 -3.52 -5.52 0.57
C VAL A 778 -2.22 -4.98 -0.05
N SER A 779 -1.08 -5.64 0.22
CA SER A 779 0.27 -5.17 -0.15
C SER A 779 0.51 -4.99 -1.66
N ALA A 780 1.34 -4.01 -1.99
CA ALA A 780 1.81 -3.71 -3.35
C ALA A 780 2.61 -4.85 -4.00
N ASP A 781 3.19 -5.76 -3.20
CA ASP A 781 3.89 -6.97 -3.69
C ASP A 781 3.00 -7.86 -4.58
N VAL A 782 1.67 -7.78 -4.37
CA VAL A 782 0.68 -8.52 -5.15
C VAL A 782 0.63 -8.02 -6.60
N GLU A 783 0.66 -6.70 -6.84
CA GLU A 783 0.46 -6.17 -8.21
C GLU A 783 1.59 -6.55 -9.17
N ALA A 784 2.85 -6.51 -8.71
CA ALA A 784 3.99 -6.95 -9.51
C ALA A 784 3.91 -8.45 -9.83
N THR A 785 3.53 -9.26 -8.84
CA THR A 785 3.35 -10.72 -8.98
C THR A 785 2.21 -11.05 -9.95
N VAL A 786 1.09 -10.32 -9.86
CA VAL A 786 -0.08 -10.47 -10.72
C VAL A 786 0.22 -10.08 -12.16
N ARG A 787 0.95 -8.98 -12.40
CA ARG A 787 1.37 -8.58 -13.75
C ARG A 787 2.20 -9.66 -14.43
N ALA A 788 3.19 -10.21 -13.72
CA ALA A 788 3.99 -11.33 -14.23
C ALA A 788 3.15 -12.58 -14.56
N ILE A 789 2.11 -12.89 -13.75
CA ILE A 789 1.18 -14.00 -14.04
C ILE A 789 0.34 -13.72 -15.29
N ILE A 790 -0.16 -12.50 -15.47
CA ILE A 790 -0.95 -12.11 -16.65
C ILE A 790 -0.08 -12.20 -17.91
N ASP A 791 1.14 -11.66 -17.87
CA ASP A 791 2.07 -11.69 -19.00
C ASP A 791 2.51 -13.13 -19.36
N ASP A 792 2.70 -14.02 -18.37
CA ASP A 792 3.04 -15.43 -18.56
C ASP A 792 1.87 -16.22 -19.20
N VAL A 793 0.64 -16.06 -18.70
CA VAL A 793 -0.56 -16.69 -19.30
C VAL A 793 -0.83 -16.15 -20.71
N ARG A 794 -0.61 -14.86 -20.95
CA ARG A 794 -0.78 -14.23 -22.27
C ARG A 794 0.25 -14.71 -23.31
N GLN A 795 1.44 -15.12 -22.87
CA GLN A 795 2.50 -15.64 -23.76
C GLN A 795 2.41 -17.16 -23.95
N ASN A 796 2.15 -17.91 -22.89
CA ASN A 796 2.33 -19.37 -22.84
C ASN A 796 1.01 -20.15 -22.65
N GLY A 797 -0.13 -19.47 -22.51
CA GLY A 797 -1.47 -20.07 -22.55
C GLY A 797 -1.68 -21.21 -21.54
N ASP A 798 -2.10 -22.37 -22.05
CA ASP A 798 -2.43 -23.54 -21.24
C ASP A 798 -1.21 -24.13 -20.50
N GLU A 799 0.02 -23.93 -21.00
CA GLU A 799 1.24 -24.37 -20.30
C GLU A 799 1.50 -23.54 -19.04
N ALA A 800 1.24 -22.23 -19.09
CA ALA A 800 1.27 -21.37 -17.91
C ALA A 800 0.14 -21.75 -16.94
N LEU A 801 -1.07 -22.05 -17.42
CA LEU A 801 -2.17 -22.51 -16.56
C LEU A 801 -1.80 -23.81 -15.84
N ALA A 802 -1.31 -24.83 -16.55
CA ALA A 802 -0.89 -26.10 -15.95
C ALA A 802 0.22 -25.89 -14.89
N ARG A 803 1.24 -25.07 -15.18
CA ARG A 803 2.33 -24.76 -14.25
C ARG A 803 1.85 -23.98 -13.02
N LEU A 804 0.93 -23.03 -13.18
CA LEU A 804 0.46 -22.18 -12.08
C LEU A 804 -0.60 -22.88 -11.21
N THR A 805 -1.52 -23.65 -11.80
CA THR A 805 -2.46 -24.51 -11.07
C THR A 805 -1.73 -25.61 -10.29
N LYS A 806 -0.70 -26.25 -10.87
CA LYS A 806 0.14 -27.20 -10.13
C LYS A 806 0.93 -26.55 -8.98
N LYS A 807 1.30 -25.28 -9.11
CA LYS A 807 2.01 -24.51 -8.07
C LYS A 807 1.10 -24.08 -6.91
N PHE A 808 -0.10 -23.56 -7.21
CA PHE A 808 -0.97 -22.93 -6.22
C PHE A 808 -2.07 -23.85 -5.72
N ASP A 809 -2.73 -24.57 -6.63
CA ASP A 809 -3.84 -25.48 -6.35
C ASP A 809 -3.37 -26.94 -6.14
N ARG A 810 -2.07 -27.21 -6.30
CA ARG A 810 -1.42 -28.55 -6.17
C ARG A 810 -1.97 -29.63 -7.12
N LEU A 811 -2.80 -29.24 -8.10
CA LEU A 811 -3.42 -30.12 -9.07
C LEU A 811 -2.61 -30.23 -10.36
N ASP A 812 -2.39 -31.45 -10.84
CA ASP A 812 -1.76 -31.69 -12.14
C ASP A 812 -2.80 -31.83 -13.26
N LEU A 813 -2.89 -30.80 -14.11
CA LEU A 813 -3.83 -30.77 -15.24
C LEU A 813 -3.49 -31.73 -16.40
N SER A 814 -2.37 -32.48 -16.32
CA SER A 814 -2.11 -33.62 -17.20
C SER A 814 -2.76 -34.92 -16.73
N ALA A 815 -3.13 -35.00 -15.44
CA ALA A 815 -3.80 -36.16 -14.83
C ALA A 815 -5.32 -35.96 -14.67
N VAL A 816 -5.78 -34.72 -14.47
CA VAL A 816 -7.21 -34.35 -14.37
C VAL A 816 -7.53 -33.28 -15.41
N PRO A 817 -8.55 -33.45 -16.27
CA PRO A 817 -8.91 -32.45 -17.28
C PRO A 817 -9.19 -31.07 -16.71
N MET A 818 -8.66 -30.01 -17.35
CA MET A 818 -8.90 -28.62 -16.93
C MET A 818 -10.39 -28.24 -16.95
N ARG A 819 -11.17 -28.79 -17.89
CA ARG A 819 -12.62 -28.59 -18.00
C ARG A 819 -13.35 -29.71 -17.26
N VAL A 820 -14.29 -29.33 -16.39
CA VAL A 820 -15.18 -30.29 -15.68
C VAL A 820 -16.09 -30.98 -16.70
N GLY A 821 -16.22 -32.30 -16.59
CA GLY A 821 -17.07 -33.12 -17.46
C GLY A 821 -18.56 -32.97 -17.14
N ALA A 822 -19.43 -33.16 -18.13
CA ALA A 822 -20.89 -33.17 -17.90
C ALA A 822 -21.31 -34.31 -16.96
N ASP A 823 -20.63 -35.47 -17.07
CA ASP A 823 -20.84 -36.61 -16.18
C ASP A 823 -20.41 -36.31 -14.73
N GLU A 824 -19.32 -35.55 -14.53
CA GLU A 824 -18.85 -35.10 -13.21
C GLU A 824 -19.86 -34.15 -12.54
N VAL A 825 -20.52 -33.28 -13.32
CA VAL A 825 -21.60 -32.40 -12.85
C VAL A 825 -22.85 -33.23 -12.51
N ALA A 826 -23.22 -34.20 -13.34
CA ALA A 826 -24.36 -35.08 -13.09
C ALA A 826 -24.18 -35.95 -11.85
N GLU A 827 -22.96 -36.48 -11.63
CA GLU A 827 -22.61 -37.20 -10.41
C GLU A 827 -22.66 -36.29 -9.17
N ALA A 828 -22.12 -35.07 -9.26
CA ALA A 828 -22.19 -34.08 -8.18
C ALA A 828 -23.63 -33.69 -7.82
N VAL A 829 -24.51 -33.51 -8.82
CA VAL A 829 -25.95 -33.25 -8.61
C VAL A 829 -26.65 -34.44 -7.97
N ALA A 830 -26.36 -35.67 -8.43
CA ALA A 830 -26.96 -36.89 -7.90
C ALA A 830 -26.51 -37.24 -6.46
N GLY A 831 -25.39 -36.70 -6.01
CA GLY A 831 -24.85 -36.88 -4.65
C GLY A 831 -25.39 -35.92 -3.60
N ILE A 832 -26.24 -34.95 -3.96
CA ILE A 832 -26.80 -33.94 -3.05
C ILE A 832 -28.18 -34.40 -2.55
N ASP A 833 -28.49 -34.08 -1.29
CA ASP A 833 -29.79 -34.39 -0.70
C ASP A 833 -30.91 -33.50 -1.27
N ALA A 834 -32.15 -33.99 -1.19
CA ALA A 834 -33.29 -33.30 -1.78
C ALA A 834 -33.59 -31.94 -1.13
N GLU A 835 -33.35 -31.77 0.17
CA GLU A 835 -33.66 -30.55 0.92
C GLU A 835 -32.71 -29.42 0.53
N THR A 836 -31.41 -29.69 0.45
CA THR A 836 -30.40 -28.75 -0.06
C THR A 836 -30.64 -28.41 -1.54
N LEU A 837 -31.04 -29.38 -2.36
CA LEU A 837 -31.33 -29.15 -3.78
C LEU A 837 -32.61 -28.31 -3.99
N GLU A 838 -33.65 -28.52 -3.18
CA GLU A 838 -34.85 -27.70 -3.15
C GLU A 838 -34.55 -26.27 -2.65
N ALA A 839 -33.67 -26.11 -1.66
CA ALA A 839 -33.22 -24.79 -1.18
C ALA A 839 -32.47 -24.00 -2.27
N LEU A 840 -31.51 -24.63 -2.98
CA LEU A 840 -30.81 -24.01 -4.12
C LEU A 840 -31.78 -23.67 -5.27
N THR A 841 -32.80 -24.51 -5.49
CA THR A 841 -33.85 -24.28 -6.49
C THR A 841 -34.72 -23.07 -6.13
N LEU A 842 -35.14 -22.96 -4.87
CA LEU A 842 -35.90 -21.82 -4.34
C LEU A 842 -35.10 -20.51 -4.45
N ALA A 843 -33.83 -20.52 -4.05
CA ALA A 843 -32.90 -19.41 -4.19
C ALA A 843 -32.83 -18.94 -5.65
N ARG A 844 -32.49 -19.84 -6.57
CA ARG A 844 -32.41 -19.58 -8.02
C ARG A 844 -33.68 -18.92 -8.55
N ASP A 845 -34.85 -19.46 -8.23
CA ASP A 845 -36.11 -19.00 -8.80
C ASP A 845 -36.55 -17.64 -8.23
N ARG A 846 -36.22 -17.33 -6.97
CA ARG A 846 -36.41 -16.00 -6.40
C ARG A 846 -35.46 -14.97 -6.99
N ILE A 847 -34.17 -15.30 -7.13
CA ILE A 847 -33.16 -14.47 -7.82
C ILE A 847 -33.61 -14.17 -9.26
N ARG A 848 -34.03 -15.21 -10.01
CA ARG A 848 -34.54 -15.08 -11.39
C ARG A 848 -35.78 -14.20 -11.48
N SER A 849 -36.73 -14.37 -10.55
CA SER A 849 -37.99 -13.60 -10.50
C SER A 849 -37.76 -12.12 -10.21
N HIS A 850 -36.81 -11.78 -9.33
CA HIS A 850 -36.41 -10.40 -9.05
C HIS A 850 -35.70 -9.77 -10.26
N HIS A 851 -34.61 -10.39 -10.74
CA HIS A 851 -33.79 -9.87 -11.83
C HIS A 851 -34.56 -9.75 -13.14
N GLY A 852 -35.54 -10.63 -13.42
CA GLY A 852 -36.43 -10.52 -14.58
C GLY A 852 -37.24 -9.23 -14.65
N ARG A 853 -37.45 -8.54 -13.53
CA ARG A 853 -38.15 -7.23 -13.47
C ARG A 853 -37.24 -6.05 -13.80
N GLN A 854 -35.93 -6.22 -13.66
CA GLN A 854 -34.91 -5.19 -13.89
C GLN A 854 -34.57 -5.03 -15.39
N MET A 855 -35.04 -5.92 -16.27
CA MET A 855 -34.65 -5.94 -17.68
C MET A 855 -35.02 -4.61 -18.37
N PRO A 856 -34.03 -3.88 -18.92
CA PRO A 856 -34.26 -2.58 -19.50
C PRO A 856 -35.01 -2.69 -20.82
N LYS A 857 -35.80 -1.67 -21.13
CA LYS A 857 -36.52 -1.56 -22.40
C LYS A 857 -35.72 -0.71 -23.38
N ASP A 858 -35.82 -1.06 -24.66
CA ASP A 858 -35.41 -0.17 -25.74
C ASP A 858 -36.29 1.08 -25.72
N ASP A 859 -35.67 2.24 -25.92
CA ASP A 859 -36.36 3.51 -26.12
C ASP A 859 -35.84 4.14 -27.42
N ILE A 860 -36.74 4.37 -28.37
CA ILE A 860 -36.43 4.99 -29.66
C ILE A 860 -37.59 5.94 -29.99
N TYR A 861 -37.31 7.24 -29.96
CA TYR A 861 -38.26 8.31 -30.22
C TYR A 861 -37.83 9.17 -31.40
N THR A 862 -38.66 10.11 -31.80
CA THR A 862 -38.31 11.16 -32.76
C THR A 862 -38.64 12.52 -32.13
N ASP A 863 -37.70 13.45 -32.20
CA ASP A 863 -37.81 14.75 -31.55
C ASP A 863 -38.68 15.74 -32.34
N ALA A 864 -38.84 16.95 -31.80
CA ALA A 864 -39.67 18.01 -32.38
C ALA A 864 -39.19 18.54 -33.75
N ILE A 865 -37.94 18.28 -34.14
CA ILE A 865 -37.39 18.65 -35.46
C ILE A 865 -37.26 17.45 -36.42
N GLY A 866 -37.62 16.24 -35.98
CA GLY A 866 -37.64 15.02 -36.79
C GLY A 866 -36.36 14.17 -36.73
N VAL A 867 -35.47 14.39 -35.76
CA VAL A 867 -34.32 13.51 -35.52
C VAL A 867 -34.80 12.26 -34.77
N THR A 868 -34.48 11.06 -35.26
CA THR A 868 -34.68 9.84 -34.48
C THR A 868 -33.51 9.66 -33.51
N LEU A 869 -33.84 9.55 -32.22
CA LEU A 869 -32.92 9.36 -31.10
C LEU A 869 -33.33 8.09 -30.33
N GLY A 870 -32.38 7.44 -29.65
CA GLY A 870 -32.73 6.31 -28.79
C GLY A 870 -31.54 5.54 -28.22
N GLY A 871 -31.87 4.53 -27.43
CA GLY A 871 -30.95 3.52 -26.90
C GLY A 871 -31.55 2.11 -27.02
N ARG A 872 -30.80 1.20 -27.64
CA ARG A 872 -31.13 -0.23 -27.72
C ARG A 872 -30.25 -1.04 -26.78
N TRP A 873 -30.83 -1.95 -26.00
CA TRP A 873 -30.10 -2.86 -25.11
C TRP A 873 -29.84 -4.22 -25.75
N THR A 874 -28.67 -4.79 -25.48
CA THR A 874 -28.28 -6.14 -25.96
C THR A 874 -27.37 -6.81 -24.95
N ALA A 875 -27.47 -8.14 -24.78
CA ALA A 875 -26.58 -8.91 -23.92
C ALA A 875 -25.09 -8.71 -24.27
N VAL A 876 -24.20 -8.93 -23.30
CA VAL A 876 -22.81 -9.30 -23.59
C VAL A 876 -22.77 -10.71 -24.19
N GLU A 877 -21.82 -10.98 -25.07
CA GLU A 877 -21.84 -12.21 -25.87
C GLU A 877 -21.36 -13.44 -25.07
N ALA A 878 -20.34 -13.23 -24.24
CA ALA A 878 -19.82 -14.19 -23.28
C ALA A 878 -19.40 -13.49 -21.98
N VAL A 879 -19.59 -14.15 -20.85
CA VAL A 879 -19.16 -13.67 -19.52
C VAL A 879 -18.42 -14.76 -18.74
N GLY A 880 -17.42 -14.36 -17.97
CA GLY A 880 -16.69 -15.21 -17.04
C GLY A 880 -17.10 -14.94 -15.59
N LEU A 881 -17.37 -15.98 -14.83
CA LEU A 881 -17.68 -15.94 -13.40
C LEU A 881 -16.49 -16.51 -12.64
N TYR A 882 -15.86 -15.70 -11.78
CA TYR A 882 -14.86 -16.18 -10.85
C TYR A 882 -15.54 -16.66 -9.56
N VAL A 883 -15.26 -17.90 -9.15
CA VAL A 883 -15.79 -18.49 -7.90
C VAL A 883 -14.61 -18.97 -7.06
N PRO A 884 -14.48 -18.54 -5.78
CA PRO A 884 -13.44 -19.04 -4.88
C PRO A 884 -13.53 -20.55 -4.63
N GLY A 885 -12.40 -21.17 -4.28
CA GLY A 885 -12.32 -22.60 -3.94
C GLY A 885 -12.12 -22.86 -2.45
N GLY A 886 -12.00 -24.14 -2.08
CA GLY A 886 -11.78 -24.55 -0.69
C GLY A 886 -12.94 -24.19 0.25
N THR A 887 -12.63 -23.68 1.45
CA THR A 887 -13.62 -23.31 2.48
C THR A 887 -14.46 -22.07 2.17
N ALA A 888 -14.21 -21.42 1.03
CA ALA A 888 -14.99 -20.28 0.51
C ALA A 888 -15.74 -20.62 -0.80
N ALA A 889 -15.87 -21.91 -1.14
CA ALA A 889 -16.58 -22.38 -2.34
C ALA A 889 -18.10 -22.34 -2.14
N TYR A 890 -18.68 -21.13 -2.20
CA TYR A 890 -20.09 -20.87 -1.89
C TYR A 890 -21.03 -21.08 -3.11
N PRO A 891 -22.07 -21.93 -3.01
CA PRO A 891 -23.02 -22.16 -4.09
C PRO A 891 -23.97 -20.97 -4.33
N SER A 892 -24.30 -20.19 -3.30
CA SER A 892 -25.10 -18.96 -3.40
C SER A 892 -24.48 -17.97 -4.38
N SER A 893 -23.18 -17.72 -4.25
CA SER A 893 -22.44 -16.83 -5.16
C SER A 893 -22.43 -17.31 -6.60
N VAL A 894 -22.55 -18.61 -6.87
CA VAL A 894 -22.74 -19.13 -8.24
C VAL A 894 -24.09 -18.69 -8.79
N LEU A 895 -25.18 -18.88 -8.03
CA LEU A 895 -26.53 -18.46 -8.43
C LEU A 895 -26.58 -16.94 -8.66
N MET A 896 -26.03 -16.17 -7.73
CA MET A 896 -26.04 -14.70 -7.75
C MET A 896 -25.25 -14.10 -8.91
N ASN A 897 -24.15 -14.74 -9.35
CA ASN A 897 -23.41 -14.31 -10.54
C ASN A 897 -24.00 -14.83 -11.87
N ALA A 898 -24.50 -16.07 -11.90
CA ALA A 898 -24.93 -16.73 -13.14
C ALA A 898 -26.38 -16.41 -13.55
N VAL A 899 -27.32 -16.36 -12.60
CA VAL A 899 -28.75 -16.18 -12.90
C VAL A 899 -29.04 -14.83 -13.58
N PRO A 900 -28.47 -13.68 -13.17
CA PRO A 900 -28.69 -12.41 -13.87
C PRO A 900 -28.14 -12.42 -15.30
N ALA A 901 -27.03 -13.12 -15.56
CA ALA A 901 -26.47 -13.29 -16.90
C ALA A 901 -27.41 -14.08 -17.82
N VAL A 902 -28.04 -15.15 -17.32
CA VAL A 902 -29.06 -15.92 -18.06
C VAL A 902 -30.32 -15.07 -18.30
N VAL A 903 -30.77 -14.29 -17.32
CA VAL A 903 -31.92 -13.37 -17.48
C VAL A 903 -31.64 -12.30 -18.52
N ALA A 904 -30.42 -11.76 -18.57
CA ALA A 904 -29.95 -10.81 -19.58
C ALA A 904 -29.81 -11.42 -20.99
N GLY A 905 -29.81 -12.75 -21.12
CA GLY A 905 -29.68 -13.46 -22.40
C GLY A 905 -28.23 -13.66 -22.87
N VAL A 906 -27.25 -13.68 -21.95
CA VAL A 906 -25.86 -14.03 -22.27
C VAL A 906 -25.78 -15.48 -22.75
N LYS A 907 -25.10 -15.72 -23.88
CA LYS A 907 -25.12 -17.02 -24.58
C LYS A 907 -24.04 -18.00 -24.13
N ARG A 908 -22.92 -17.49 -23.62
CA ARG A 908 -21.80 -18.29 -23.10
C ARG A 908 -21.45 -17.77 -21.70
N ILE A 909 -21.66 -18.61 -20.71
CA ILE A 909 -21.37 -18.33 -19.30
C ILE A 909 -20.32 -19.32 -18.86
N VAL A 910 -19.12 -18.82 -18.55
CA VAL A 910 -17.95 -19.61 -18.17
C VAL A 910 -17.73 -19.45 -16.68
N MET A 911 -17.62 -20.53 -15.91
CA MET A 911 -17.19 -20.48 -14.51
C MET A 911 -15.74 -20.94 -14.40
N VAL A 912 -14.93 -20.19 -13.65
CA VAL A 912 -13.59 -20.62 -13.21
C VAL A 912 -13.62 -20.79 -11.70
N VAL A 913 -13.20 -21.97 -11.23
CA VAL A 913 -13.14 -22.33 -9.82
C VAL A 913 -11.88 -23.15 -9.56
N PRO A 914 -10.97 -22.73 -8.65
CA PRO A 914 -9.82 -23.55 -8.30
C PRO A 914 -10.29 -24.78 -7.53
N SER A 915 -9.68 -25.93 -7.84
CA SER A 915 -9.88 -27.17 -7.09
C SER A 915 -8.58 -27.60 -6.40
N PRO A 916 -8.25 -27.01 -5.23
CA PRO A 916 -7.08 -27.41 -4.45
C PRO A 916 -7.09 -28.92 -4.19
N ASP A 917 -5.94 -29.57 -4.41
CA ASP A 917 -5.77 -31.02 -4.27
C ASP A 917 -6.76 -31.87 -5.11
N GLY A 918 -7.32 -31.26 -6.17
CA GLY A 918 -8.34 -31.86 -7.06
C GLY A 918 -9.79 -31.73 -6.56
N VAL A 919 -10.02 -31.26 -5.34
CA VAL A 919 -11.34 -31.24 -4.69
C VAL A 919 -12.19 -30.07 -5.19
N LEU A 920 -13.44 -30.35 -5.57
CA LEU A 920 -14.50 -29.36 -5.79
C LEU A 920 -15.65 -29.58 -4.80
N ASN A 921 -16.34 -28.50 -4.44
CA ASN A 921 -17.60 -28.59 -3.71
C ASN A 921 -18.72 -29.05 -4.68
N PRO A 922 -19.40 -30.19 -4.45
CA PRO A 922 -20.49 -30.63 -5.33
C PRO A 922 -21.64 -29.63 -5.40
N LEU A 923 -21.91 -28.88 -4.31
CA LEU A 923 -22.94 -27.83 -4.29
C LEU A 923 -22.64 -26.70 -5.30
N VAL A 924 -21.37 -26.38 -5.54
CA VAL A 924 -20.96 -25.37 -6.53
C VAL A 924 -21.20 -25.87 -7.96
N LEU A 925 -21.00 -27.17 -8.23
CA LEU A 925 -21.32 -27.76 -9.52
C LEU A 925 -22.83 -27.83 -9.77
N ALA A 926 -23.62 -28.22 -8.75
CA ALA A 926 -25.07 -28.23 -8.86
C ALA A 926 -25.67 -26.83 -8.98
N ALA A 927 -25.16 -25.83 -8.26
CA ALA A 927 -25.56 -24.45 -8.44
C ALA A 927 -25.21 -23.90 -9.83
N ALA A 928 -24.09 -24.33 -10.42
CA ALA A 928 -23.70 -23.97 -11.78
C ALA A 928 -24.66 -24.55 -12.84
N ASP A 929 -25.01 -25.83 -12.71
CA ASP A 929 -26.01 -26.49 -13.57
C ASP A 929 -27.40 -25.84 -13.43
N LEU A 930 -27.90 -25.72 -12.19
CA LEU A 930 -29.20 -25.10 -11.89
C LEU A 930 -29.29 -23.66 -12.42
N ALA A 931 -28.21 -22.89 -12.38
CA ALA A 931 -28.19 -21.52 -12.87
C ALA A 931 -28.02 -21.40 -14.40
N GLY A 932 -27.53 -22.43 -15.09
CA GLY A 932 -27.31 -22.44 -16.54
C GLY A 932 -25.91 -22.02 -16.99
N VAL A 933 -24.87 -22.34 -16.22
CA VAL A 933 -23.46 -22.19 -16.62
C VAL A 933 -23.12 -23.16 -17.76
N THR A 934 -22.42 -22.68 -18.79
CA THR A 934 -22.17 -23.44 -20.03
C THR A 934 -20.80 -24.14 -20.08
N GLU A 935 -19.83 -23.64 -19.31
CA GLU A 935 -18.46 -24.16 -19.26
C GLU A 935 -17.91 -23.98 -17.85
N ILE A 936 -17.21 -24.98 -17.30
CA ILE A 936 -16.61 -24.93 -15.95
C ILE A 936 -15.16 -25.38 -16.03
N TYR A 937 -14.23 -24.59 -15.48
CA TYR A 937 -12.80 -24.87 -15.51
C TYR A 937 -12.17 -24.87 -14.11
N ARG A 938 -11.32 -25.87 -13.85
CA ARG A 938 -10.63 -26.20 -12.58
C ARG A 938 -9.42 -25.30 -12.28
N ILE A 939 -9.58 -23.99 -12.43
CA ILE A 939 -8.51 -22.99 -12.28
C ILE A 939 -8.98 -21.78 -11.46
N GLY A 940 -8.07 -21.14 -10.72
CA GLY A 940 -8.35 -19.93 -9.95
C GLY A 940 -7.25 -18.87 -10.01
N GLY A 941 -7.20 -18.00 -9.00
CA GLY A 941 -6.21 -16.94 -8.87
C GLY A 941 -6.17 -15.93 -10.03
N ALA A 942 -5.07 -15.21 -10.13
CA ALA A 942 -4.82 -14.26 -11.21
C ALA A 942 -4.72 -14.96 -12.58
N GLN A 943 -4.26 -16.21 -12.62
CA GLN A 943 -4.10 -16.98 -13.86
C GLN A 943 -5.45 -17.29 -14.53
N ALA A 944 -6.51 -17.56 -13.76
CA ALA A 944 -7.86 -17.74 -14.30
C ALA A 944 -8.46 -16.44 -14.85
N VAL A 945 -8.22 -15.30 -14.18
CA VAL A 945 -8.64 -13.98 -14.69
C VAL A 945 -7.91 -13.64 -15.99
N ALA A 946 -6.60 -13.93 -16.08
CA ALA A 946 -5.83 -13.75 -17.31
C ALA A 946 -6.33 -14.63 -18.46
N ALA A 947 -6.65 -15.90 -18.20
CA ALA A 947 -7.21 -16.80 -19.20
C ALA A 947 -8.58 -16.36 -19.72
N LEU A 948 -9.45 -15.88 -18.83
CA LEU A 948 -10.74 -15.30 -19.23
C LEU A 948 -10.57 -14.01 -20.06
N ALA A 949 -9.59 -13.17 -19.73
CA ALA A 949 -9.39 -11.88 -20.39
C ALA A 949 -8.64 -11.94 -21.73
N HIS A 950 -7.73 -12.90 -21.91
CA HIS A 950 -6.87 -13.00 -23.10
C HIS A 950 -7.13 -14.25 -23.93
N GLY A 951 -7.72 -15.30 -23.34
CA GLY A 951 -7.89 -16.61 -23.95
C GLY A 951 -6.63 -17.47 -23.88
N THR A 952 -6.82 -18.77 -24.06
CA THR A 952 -5.77 -19.80 -24.21
C THR A 952 -6.16 -20.78 -25.32
N GLY A 953 -5.44 -21.90 -25.49
CA GLY A 953 -5.83 -22.96 -26.42
C GLY A 953 -7.14 -23.67 -26.01
N THR A 954 -7.39 -23.75 -24.70
CA THR A 954 -8.51 -24.46 -24.09
C THR A 954 -9.67 -23.54 -23.67
N ILE A 955 -9.39 -22.27 -23.35
CA ILE A 955 -10.38 -21.30 -22.85
C ILE A 955 -10.49 -20.15 -23.85
N ALA A 956 -11.62 -20.04 -24.56
CA ALA A 956 -11.90 -18.85 -25.36
C ALA A 956 -12.22 -17.65 -24.43
N PRO A 957 -11.78 -16.41 -24.78
CA PRO A 957 -11.95 -15.24 -23.92
C PRO A 957 -13.43 -14.83 -23.76
N VAL A 958 -13.70 -13.97 -22.77
CA VAL A 958 -15.03 -13.43 -22.45
C VAL A 958 -15.05 -11.90 -22.55
N ALA A 959 -16.23 -11.28 -22.65
CA ALA A 959 -16.35 -9.83 -22.78
C ALA A 959 -16.39 -9.07 -21.43
N LYS A 960 -16.82 -9.74 -20.36
CA LYS A 960 -16.80 -9.24 -18.97
C LYS A 960 -16.44 -10.37 -18.01
N ILE A 961 -15.79 -10.04 -16.90
CA ILE A 961 -15.51 -10.95 -15.78
C ILE A 961 -16.23 -10.42 -14.54
N VAL A 962 -16.95 -11.30 -13.83
CA VAL A 962 -17.66 -10.98 -12.58
C VAL A 962 -17.31 -11.96 -11.47
N GLY A 963 -17.62 -11.61 -10.23
CA GLY A 963 -17.45 -12.46 -9.04
C GLY A 963 -16.30 -11.96 -8.13
N PRO A 964 -16.47 -12.04 -6.80
CA PRO A 964 -15.45 -11.63 -5.83
C PRO A 964 -14.31 -12.66 -5.74
N GLY A 965 -13.16 -12.23 -5.22
CA GLY A 965 -12.02 -13.11 -4.99
C GLY A 965 -10.92 -12.41 -4.21
N ASN A 966 -9.88 -13.17 -3.84
CA ASN A 966 -8.79 -12.66 -3.01
C ASN A 966 -7.97 -11.55 -3.72
N ALA A 967 -7.00 -10.97 -2.99
CA ALA A 967 -6.13 -9.89 -3.46
C ALA A 967 -5.54 -10.09 -4.87
N TYR A 968 -5.13 -11.30 -5.23
CA TYR A 968 -4.56 -11.60 -6.56
C TYR A 968 -5.63 -11.54 -7.66
N VAL A 969 -6.86 -11.96 -7.36
CA VAL A 969 -8.02 -11.87 -8.25
C VAL A 969 -8.46 -10.41 -8.41
N ALA A 970 -8.55 -9.65 -7.31
CA ALA A 970 -8.91 -8.24 -7.33
C ALA A 970 -7.89 -7.38 -8.12
N ALA A 971 -6.59 -7.59 -7.88
CA ALA A 971 -5.52 -6.94 -8.65
C ALA A 971 -5.50 -7.40 -10.11
N ALA A 972 -5.82 -8.67 -10.41
CA ALA A 972 -5.90 -9.15 -11.79
C ALA A 972 -7.08 -8.52 -12.54
N LYS A 973 -8.28 -8.45 -11.91
CA LYS A 973 -9.47 -7.77 -12.45
C LYS A 973 -9.17 -6.30 -12.75
N ARG A 974 -8.47 -5.60 -11.83
CA ARG A 974 -7.97 -4.23 -12.05
C ARG A 974 -7.02 -4.14 -13.25
N ALA A 975 -6.10 -5.10 -13.42
CA ALA A 975 -5.10 -5.08 -14.48
C ALA A 975 -5.62 -5.45 -15.88
N VAL A 976 -6.68 -6.27 -15.99
CA VAL A 976 -7.30 -6.64 -17.28
C VAL A 976 -8.46 -5.71 -17.70
N PHE A 977 -8.88 -4.80 -16.82
CA PHE A 977 -9.96 -3.85 -17.12
C PHE A 977 -9.65 -3.01 -18.37
N GLY A 978 -10.62 -2.89 -19.27
CA GLY A 978 -10.45 -2.23 -20.57
C GLY A 978 -10.00 -3.18 -21.69
N THR A 979 -9.39 -4.33 -21.37
CA THR A 979 -9.38 -5.49 -22.30
C THR A 979 -10.73 -6.21 -22.20
N VAL A 980 -11.21 -6.38 -20.97
CA VAL A 980 -12.56 -6.86 -20.66
C VAL A 980 -13.26 -5.89 -19.71
N GLY A 981 -14.60 -5.96 -19.68
CA GLY A 981 -15.35 -5.36 -18.58
C GLY A 981 -15.09 -6.11 -17.26
N ILE A 982 -15.26 -5.41 -16.14
CA ILE A 982 -15.46 -6.05 -14.83
C ILE A 982 -16.78 -5.56 -14.24
N ASP A 983 -17.28 -6.26 -13.23
CA ASP A 983 -18.30 -5.78 -12.29
C ASP A 983 -17.70 -4.66 -11.40
N MET A 984 -16.79 -5.03 -10.50
CA MET A 984 -16.17 -4.16 -9.51
C MET A 984 -14.89 -4.79 -8.94
N ILE A 985 -14.11 -3.98 -8.24
CA ILE A 985 -12.95 -4.43 -7.47
C ILE A 985 -13.43 -4.68 -6.05
N ALA A 986 -13.43 -5.94 -5.62
CA ALA A 986 -13.86 -6.30 -4.27
C ALA A 986 -12.92 -5.69 -3.21
N GLY A 987 -13.52 -4.98 -2.25
CA GLY A 987 -12.92 -4.71 -0.95
C GLY A 987 -13.34 -5.76 0.08
N PRO A 988 -13.08 -5.51 1.38
CA PRO A 988 -13.69 -6.26 2.47
C PRO A 988 -15.16 -5.89 2.63
N SER A 989 -15.97 -6.88 3.02
CA SER A 989 -17.40 -6.70 3.29
C SER A 989 -17.70 -5.90 4.55
N GLU A 990 -18.86 -5.24 4.57
CA GLU A 990 -19.25 -4.33 5.65
C GLU A 990 -20.77 -4.18 5.86
N VAL A 991 -21.23 -4.48 7.07
CA VAL A 991 -22.61 -4.28 7.53
C VAL A 991 -22.71 -3.06 8.44
N LEU A 992 -23.76 -2.28 8.24
CA LEU A 992 -24.22 -1.24 9.13
C LEU A 992 -25.63 -1.58 9.62
N VAL A 993 -25.78 -1.81 10.91
CA VAL A 993 -27.08 -2.00 11.57
C VAL A 993 -27.46 -0.70 12.28
N VAL A 994 -28.66 -0.19 11.99
CA VAL A 994 -29.27 0.96 12.68
C VAL A 994 -30.46 0.44 13.48
N ALA A 995 -30.37 0.50 14.80
CA ALA A 995 -31.29 -0.15 15.72
C ALA A 995 -31.67 0.77 16.88
N ASP A 996 -32.95 0.74 17.28
CA ASP A 996 -33.41 1.34 18.54
C ASP A 996 -33.34 0.33 19.70
N GLY A 997 -33.59 0.79 20.93
CA GLY A 997 -33.60 -0.04 22.14
C GLY A 997 -34.72 -1.09 22.26
N ASP A 998 -35.70 -1.12 21.33
CA ASP A 998 -36.83 -2.08 21.32
C ASP A 998 -36.50 -3.41 20.60
N ASN A 999 -35.22 -3.66 20.30
CA ASN A 999 -34.73 -4.91 19.71
C ASN A 999 -34.34 -5.97 20.75
N ASP A 1000 -34.23 -7.22 20.32
CA ASP A 1000 -33.50 -8.26 21.05
C ASP A 1000 -31.98 -8.06 20.81
N PRO A 1001 -31.16 -7.81 21.85
CA PRO A 1001 -29.72 -7.62 21.68
C PRO A 1001 -29.00 -8.87 21.13
N ASP A 1002 -29.53 -10.07 21.34
CA ASP A 1002 -28.97 -11.30 20.79
C ASP A 1002 -29.27 -11.47 19.29
N TRP A 1003 -30.26 -10.77 18.71
CA TRP A 1003 -30.49 -10.78 17.26
C TRP A 1003 -29.49 -9.86 16.56
N ILE A 1004 -29.42 -8.60 16.98
CA ILE A 1004 -28.46 -7.62 16.44
C ILE A 1004 -27.02 -8.10 16.59
N ALA A 1005 -26.68 -8.79 17.69
CA ALA A 1005 -25.38 -9.42 17.84
C ALA A 1005 -25.12 -10.57 16.86
N ALA A 1006 -26.14 -11.36 16.51
CA ALA A 1006 -26.02 -12.44 15.53
C ALA A 1006 -25.82 -11.88 14.12
N ASP A 1007 -26.52 -10.81 13.75
CA ASP A 1007 -26.44 -10.18 12.43
C ASP A 1007 -25.07 -9.48 12.24
N LEU A 1008 -24.60 -8.74 13.25
CA LEU A 1008 -23.22 -8.21 13.29
C LEU A 1008 -22.16 -9.32 13.19
N LEU A 1009 -22.44 -10.52 13.72
CA LEU A 1009 -21.52 -11.67 13.70
C LEU A 1009 -21.57 -12.47 12.40
N ALA A 1010 -22.70 -12.51 11.69
CA ALA A 1010 -22.82 -13.10 10.36
C ALA A 1010 -21.84 -12.42 9.40
N GLN A 1011 -21.85 -11.09 9.35
CA GLN A 1011 -20.88 -10.33 8.58
C GLN A 1011 -19.44 -10.58 9.04
N ALA A 1012 -19.20 -10.65 10.36
CA ALA A 1012 -17.85 -10.80 10.93
C ALA A 1012 -17.21 -12.17 10.64
N GLU A 1013 -17.98 -13.24 10.40
CA GLU A 1013 -17.42 -14.56 10.07
C GLU A 1013 -17.07 -14.79 8.58
N HIS A 1014 -17.37 -13.81 7.70
CA HIS A 1014 -17.00 -13.86 6.28
C HIS A 1014 -15.48 -13.70 6.06
N ASP A 1015 -14.84 -12.71 6.67
CA ASP A 1015 -13.39 -12.46 6.59
C ASP A 1015 -12.89 -11.72 7.85
N ALA A 1016 -11.65 -11.94 8.26
CA ALA A 1016 -11.06 -11.28 9.43
C ALA A 1016 -10.90 -9.75 9.26
N ASN A 1017 -11.04 -9.22 8.03
CA ASN A 1017 -11.03 -7.79 7.70
C ASN A 1017 -12.43 -7.24 7.39
N ALA A 1018 -13.49 -8.04 7.56
CA ALA A 1018 -14.88 -7.56 7.48
C ALA A 1018 -15.17 -6.56 8.61
N GLN A 1019 -16.13 -5.66 8.41
CA GLN A 1019 -16.46 -4.59 9.35
C GLN A 1019 -17.95 -4.60 9.71
N SER A 1020 -18.27 -4.74 10.99
CA SER A 1020 -19.64 -4.72 11.50
C SER A 1020 -19.86 -3.49 12.39
N ILE A 1021 -20.85 -2.66 12.06
CA ILE A 1021 -21.10 -1.36 12.70
C ILE A 1021 -22.53 -1.33 13.25
N LEU A 1022 -22.69 -0.91 14.51
CA LEU A 1022 -23.98 -0.54 15.10
C LEU A 1022 -24.11 0.98 15.20
N ILE A 1023 -25.25 1.54 14.82
CA ILE A 1023 -25.74 2.86 15.26
C ILE A 1023 -26.99 2.63 16.12
N THR A 1024 -27.03 3.24 17.31
CA THR A 1024 -28.16 3.17 18.25
C THR A 1024 -28.32 4.48 19.02
N ASP A 1025 -29.55 4.83 19.40
CA ASP A 1025 -29.85 5.94 20.33
C ASP A 1025 -29.90 5.52 21.80
N ASP A 1026 -29.98 4.22 22.09
CA ASP A 1026 -29.87 3.67 23.44
C ASP A 1026 -28.45 3.11 23.70
N ALA A 1027 -27.76 3.71 24.67
CA ALA A 1027 -26.42 3.30 25.12
C ALA A 1027 -26.44 2.07 26.06
N GLY A 1028 -27.54 1.81 26.76
CA GLY A 1028 -27.75 0.56 27.49
C GLY A 1028 -28.01 -0.61 26.55
N PHE A 1029 -28.70 -0.36 25.43
CA PHE A 1029 -28.81 -1.32 24.32
C PHE A 1029 -27.45 -1.58 23.65
N ALA A 1030 -26.64 -0.54 23.42
CA ALA A 1030 -25.27 -0.66 22.93
C ALA A 1030 -24.41 -1.63 23.78
N ASP A 1031 -24.40 -1.44 25.11
CA ASP A 1031 -23.72 -2.33 26.05
C ASP A 1031 -24.30 -3.76 26.02
N ALA A 1032 -25.62 -3.91 25.88
CA ALA A 1032 -26.28 -5.20 25.81
C ALA A 1032 -25.93 -5.99 24.54
N VAL A 1033 -25.84 -5.33 23.38
CA VAL A 1033 -25.39 -5.93 22.11
C VAL A 1033 -23.91 -6.30 22.18
N ALA A 1034 -23.05 -5.42 22.68
CA ALA A 1034 -21.63 -5.74 22.87
C ALA A 1034 -21.45 -6.97 23.78
N GLY A 1035 -22.20 -7.03 24.88
CA GLY A 1035 -22.24 -8.19 25.77
C GLY A 1035 -22.88 -9.44 25.16
N ALA A 1036 -23.70 -9.32 24.12
CA ALA A 1036 -24.29 -10.44 23.37
C ALA A 1036 -23.30 -11.01 22.34
N VAL A 1037 -22.60 -10.14 21.60
CA VAL A 1037 -21.52 -10.54 20.67
C VAL A 1037 -20.47 -11.39 21.40
N GLU A 1038 -20.00 -10.93 22.57
CA GLU A 1038 -19.02 -11.68 23.37
C GLU A 1038 -19.54 -13.06 23.84
N ARG A 1039 -20.84 -13.22 24.12
CA ARG A 1039 -21.42 -14.54 24.44
C ARG A 1039 -21.39 -15.44 23.21
N GLN A 1040 -21.93 -14.96 22.09
CA GLN A 1040 -22.14 -15.76 20.89
C GLN A 1040 -20.82 -16.20 20.24
N LEU A 1041 -19.79 -15.33 20.26
CA LEU A 1041 -18.42 -15.65 19.82
C LEU A 1041 -17.83 -16.92 20.47
N THR A 1042 -18.23 -17.27 21.70
CA THR A 1042 -17.76 -18.51 22.37
C THR A 1042 -18.36 -19.79 21.77
N THR A 1043 -19.41 -19.68 20.95
CA THR A 1043 -20.18 -20.82 20.40
C THR A 1043 -20.02 -20.99 18.90
N LEU A 1044 -19.62 -19.95 18.17
CA LEU A 1044 -19.49 -19.99 16.70
C LEU A 1044 -18.34 -20.87 16.22
N ALA A 1045 -18.60 -21.70 15.21
CA ALA A 1045 -17.59 -22.57 14.60
C ALA A 1045 -16.45 -21.78 13.92
N ARG A 1046 -16.74 -20.56 13.42
CA ARG A 1046 -15.77 -19.59 12.88
C ARG A 1046 -15.40 -18.47 13.86
N GLY A 1047 -15.66 -18.65 15.16
CA GLY A 1047 -15.47 -17.60 16.19
C GLY A 1047 -14.06 -16.97 16.24
N GLU A 1048 -13.00 -17.69 15.86
CA GLU A 1048 -11.65 -17.09 15.76
C GLU A 1048 -11.53 -16.03 14.65
N THR A 1049 -12.31 -16.13 13.56
CA THR A 1049 -12.39 -15.12 12.48
C THR A 1049 -13.25 -13.95 12.91
N ALA A 1050 -14.46 -14.23 13.41
CA ALA A 1050 -15.40 -13.21 13.84
C ALA A 1050 -14.86 -12.35 15.00
N ALA A 1051 -14.18 -12.96 15.98
CA ALA A 1051 -13.51 -12.23 17.06
C ALA A 1051 -12.28 -11.41 16.60
N ALA A 1052 -11.73 -11.68 15.40
CA ALA A 1052 -10.71 -10.82 14.79
C ALA A 1052 -11.35 -9.61 14.11
N SER A 1053 -12.36 -9.83 13.26
CA SER A 1053 -13.14 -8.76 12.62
C SER A 1053 -13.75 -7.81 13.65
N TRP A 1054 -14.46 -8.33 14.65
CA TRP A 1054 -15.13 -7.52 15.68
C TRP A 1054 -14.16 -6.68 16.51
N ARG A 1055 -13.02 -7.23 16.93
CA ARG A 1055 -12.00 -6.51 17.70
C ARG A 1055 -11.26 -5.47 16.87
N ASP A 1056 -10.85 -5.81 15.64
CA ASP A 1056 -9.94 -4.97 14.86
C ASP A 1056 -10.67 -3.92 13.99
N PHE A 1057 -11.97 -4.13 13.71
CA PHE A 1057 -12.76 -3.28 12.80
C PHE A 1057 -14.22 -3.04 13.25
N GLY A 1058 -14.73 -3.76 14.25
CA GLY A 1058 -16.08 -3.56 14.78
C GLY A 1058 -16.27 -2.19 15.43
N GLY A 1059 -17.47 -1.64 15.36
CA GLY A 1059 -17.77 -0.30 15.90
C GLY A 1059 -19.19 -0.18 16.43
N ILE A 1060 -19.36 0.66 17.46
CA ILE A 1060 -20.65 0.99 18.04
C ILE A 1060 -20.72 2.52 18.18
N VAL A 1061 -21.74 3.12 17.57
CA VAL A 1061 -21.94 4.57 17.52
C VAL A 1061 -23.23 4.92 18.24
N THR A 1062 -23.14 5.68 19.34
CA THR A 1062 -24.32 6.22 20.03
C THR A 1062 -24.70 7.59 19.47
N VAL A 1063 -26.01 7.80 19.22
CA VAL A 1063 -26.56 9.05 18.67
C VAL A 1063 -27.69 9.61 19.54
N ASP A 1064 -27.98 10.90 19.45
CA ASP A 1064 -29.13 11.52 20.16
C ASP A 1064 -30.51 11.09 19.59
N ASP A 1065 -30.56 10.72 18.30
CA ASP A 1065 -31.77 10.36 17.54
C ASP A 1065 -31.38 9.62 16.25
N ILE A 1066 -31.83 8.37 16.07
CA ILE A 1066 -31.53 7.57 14.86
C ILE A 1066 -32.24 8.07 13.59
N HIS A 1067 -33.33 8.82 13.72
CA HIS A 1067 -34.08 9.42 12.60
C HIS A 1067 -33.61 10.83 12.23
N SER A 1068 -32.62 11.37 12.93
CA SER A 1068 -32.10 12.72 12.72
C SER A 1068 -31.42 12.91 11.35
N GLY A 1069 -31.30 14.18 10.93
CA GLY A 1069 -30.54 14.54 9.73
C GLY A 1069 -29.05 14.24 9.86
N ASP A 1070 -28.50 14.32 11.08
CA ASP A 1070 -27.09 14.03 11.34
C ASP A 1070 -26.82 12.52 11.32
N THR A 1071 -27.70 11.67 11.89
CA THR A 1071 -27.55 10.21 11.77
C THR A 1071 -27.67 9.73 10.32
N LEU A 1072 -28.57 10.30 9.52
CA LEU A 1072 -28.58 10.05 8.07
C LEU A 1072 -27.26 10.43 7.40
N ALA A 1073 -26.67 11.57 7.77
CA ALA A 1073 -25.36 11.97 7.27
C ALA A 1073 -24.22 11.04 7.74
N LEU A 1074 -24.38 10.31 8.84
CA LEU A 1074 -23.46 9.23 9.25
C LEU A 1074 -23.66 7.96 8.40
N ILE A 1075 -24.91 7.52 8.19
CA ILE A 1075 -25.25 6.37 7.34
C ILE A 1075 -24.72 6.57 5.92
N ASP A 1076 -25.05 7.71 5.29
CA ASP A 1076 -24.59 8.08 3.95
C ASP A 1076 -23.07 8.31 3.88
N ARG A 1077 -22.44 8.72 4.99
CA ARG A 1077 -20.98 8.83 5.09
C ARG A 1077 -20.32 7.47 5.32
N ILE A 1078 -20.99 6.46 5.86
CA ILE A 1078 -20.49 5.07 5.91
C ILE A 1078 -20.59 4.48 4.50
N ALA A 1079 -21.78 4.53 3.90
CA ALA A 1079 -22.10 3.97 2.58
C ALA A 1079 -21.78 2.47 2.47
N ALA A 1080 -22.37 1.68 3.38
CA ALA A 1080 -22.10 0.27 3.57
C ALA A 1080 -22.53 -0.61 2.39
N GLU A 1081 -21.97 -1.83 2.35
CA GLU A 1081 -22.42 -2.90 1.46
C GLU A 1081 -23.84 -3.34 1.85
N HIS A 1082 -24.03 -3.64 3.13
CA HIS A 1082 -25.30 -3.99 3.76
C HIS A 1082 -25.74 -2.92 4.76
N LEU A 1083 -26.99 -2.48 4.68
CA LEU A 1083 -27.61 -1.58 5.64
C LEU A 1083 -28.88 -2.24 6.21
N GLU A 1084 -28.89 -2.53 7.51
CA GLU A 1084 -30.07 -3.00 8.22
C GLU A 1084 -30.72 -1.87 9.01
N LEU A 1085 -32.04 -1.72 8.90
CA LEU A 1085 -32.83 -0.71 9.59
C LEU A 1085 -33.83 -1.40 10.53
N ALA A 1086 -33.37 -1.74 11.73
CA ALA A 1086 -34.09 -2.46 12.76
C ALA A 1086 -34.72 -1.50 13.79
N CYS A 1087 -35.59 -0.60 13.35
CA CYS A 1087 -36.22 0.42 14.19
C CYS A 1087 -37.72 0.62 13.90
N GLU A 1088 -38.42 1.38 14.74
CA GLU A 1088 -39.73 1.96 14.37
C GLU A 1088 -39.56 2.85 13.11
N ASN A 1089 -40.60 2.99 12.28
CA ASN A 1089 -40.61 3.87 11.11
C ASN A 1089 -39.46 3.63 10.09
N ALA A 1090 -38.84 2.44 10.09
CA ALA A 1090 -37.70 2.10 9.23
C ALA A 1090 -37.94 2.34 7.73
N ASP A 1091 -39.17 2.25 7.24
CA ASP A 1091 -39.53 2.61 5.85
C ASP A 1091 -39.27 4.09 5.52
N ASP A 1092 -39.53 5.04 6.42
CA ASP A 1092 -39.22 6.46 6.18
C ASP A 1092 -37.70 6.68 6.10
N LEU A 1093 -36.97 6.07 7.03
CA LEU A 1093 -35.51 6.11 7.07
C LEU A 1093 -34.90 5.51 5.79
N ALA A 1094 -35.40 4.37 5.33
CA ALA A 1094 -34.99 3.72 4.07
C ALA A 1094 -35.22 4.61 2.83
N ASN A 1095 -36.31 5.38 2.79
CA ASN A 1095 -36.60 6.32 1.71
C ASN A 1095 -35.73 7.60 1.74
N ARG A 1096 -35.00 7.84 2.83
CA ARG A 1096 -34.17 9.05 3.05
C ARG A 1096 -32.67 8.79 2.93
N VAL A 1097 -32.22 7.53 3.04
CA VAL A 1097 -30.83 7.11 2.77
C VAL A 1097 -30.49 7.27 1.28
N THR A 1098 -29.28 7.73 0.97
CA THR A 1098 -28.82 7.93 -0.41
C THR A 1098 -27.65 7.02 -0.83
N ASN A 1099 -26.93 6.39 0.11
CA ASN A 1099 -25.78 5.52 -0.17
C ASN A 1099 -25.85 4.21 0.66
N ALA A 1100 -26.27 3.11 0.04
CA ALA A 1100 -26.16 1.75 0.56
C ALA A 1100 -26.13 0.75 -0.61
N GLY A 1101 -25.44 -0.38 -0.47
CA GLY A 1101 -25.42 -1.45 -1.48
C GLY A 1101 -26.75 -2.21 -1.57
N ALA A 1102 -27.24 -2.66 -0.41
CA ALA A 1102 -28.59 -3.14 -0.18
C ALA A 1102 -29.14 -2.59 1.14
N ILE A 1103 -30.47 -2.42 1.22
CA ILE A 1103 -31.16 -1.99 2.45
C ILE A 1103 -32.13 -3.10 2.86
N PHE A 1104 -32.00 -3.54 4.11
CA PHE A 1104 -32.86 -4.51 4.77
C PHE A 1104 -33.71 -3.78 5.82
N VAL A 1105 -35.03 -3.93 5.74
CA VAL A 1105 -35.98 -3.07 6.48
C VAL A 1105 -36.77 -3.90 7.50
N GLY A 1106 -36.75 -3.44 8.75
CA GLY A 1106 -37.51 -4.01 9.86
C GLY A 1106 -36.83 -5.20 10.56
N ARG A 1107 -37.16 -5.37 11.85
CA ARG A 1107 -36.55 -6.29 12.84
C ARG A 1107 -36.58 -7.80 12.51
N HIS A 1108 -37.04 -8.20 11.32
CA HIS A 1108 -37.16 -9.60 10.88
C HIS A 1108 -36.47 -9.84 9.51
N THR A 1109 -35.64 -8.91 9.07
CA THR A 1109 -34.98 -8.92 7.76
C THR A 1109 -33.45 -8.84 7.93
N PRO A 1110 -32.78 -9.90 8.40
CA PRO A 1110 -31.31 -9.90 8.51
C PRO A 1110 -30.66 -10.06 7.13
N GLU A 1111 -29.42 -9.58 6.97
CA GLU A 1111 -28.65 -9.58 5.70
C GLU A 1111 -28.58 -10.96 5.03
N VAL A 1112 -28.52 -12.00 5.87
CA VAL A 1112 -28.49 -13.42 5.50
C VAL A 1112 -29.70 -13.82 4.64
N ILE A 1113 -30.86 -13.17 4.78
CA ILE A 1113 -31.99 -13.41 3.87
C ILE A 1113 -31.63 -12.93 2.45
N GLY A 1114 -30.94 -11.79 2.32
CA GLY A 1114 -30.43 -11.28 1.05
C GLY A 1114 -29.43 -12.21 0.36
N ASP A 1115 -28.47 -12.76 1.12
CA ASP A 1115 -27.42 -13.67 0.64
C ASP A 1115 -27.95 -14.91 -0.10
N TYR A 1116 -29.07 -15.48 0.38
CA TYR A 1116 -29.53 -16.79 -0.05
C TYR A 1116 -30.87 -16.76 -0.79
N VAL A 1117 -31.90 -16.11 -0.24
CA VAL A 1117 -33.30 -16.36 -0.67
C VAL A 1117 -34.13 -15.11 -0.93
N GLY A 1118 -33.68 -13.91 -0.58
CA GLY A 1118 -34.43 -12.66 -0.77
C GLY A 1118 -34.80 -12.45 -2.24
N GLY A 1119 -33.82 -12.60 -3.12
CA GLY A 1119 -33.92 -12.49 -4.58
C GLY A 1119 -33.22 -11.26 -5.17
N SER A 1120 -32.90 -10.27 -4.33
CA SER A 1120 -31.84 -9.29 -4.56
C SER A 1120 -30.49 -10.00 -4.81
N ASN A 1121 -29.50 -9.26 -5.31
CA ASN A 1121 -28.15 -9.79 -5.49
C ASN A 1121 -27.28 -9.49 -4.27
N HIS A 1122 -26.41 -10.42 -3.89
CA HIS A 1122 -25.43 -10.24 -2.80
C HIS A 1122 -24.02 -9.86 -3.27
N VAL A 1123 -23.77 -9.79 -4.59
CA VAL A 1123 -22.52 -9.23 -5.11
C VAL A 1123 -22.66 -7.71 -5.08
N LEU A 1124 -22.27 -7.11 -3.96
CA LEU A 1124 -22.61 -5.74 -3.58
C LEU A 1124 -21.37 -4.81 -3.48
N PRO A 1125 -21.58 -3.49 -3.54
CA PRO A 1125 -20.48 -2.51 -3.61
C PRO A 1125 -19.80 -2.26 -2.25
N THR A 1126 -18.82 -3.11 -1.95
CA THR A 1126 -17.91 -3.07 -0.78
C THR A 1126 -17.06 -1.80 -0.64
N ALA A 1127 -16.46 -1.62 0.54
CA ALA A 1127 -15.47 -0.58 0.85
C ALA A 1127 -15.91 0.84 0.40
N ARG A 1128 -17.12 1.24 0.80
CA ARG A 1128 -17.70 2.57 0.56
C ARG A 1128 -17.99 2.88 -0.91
N SER A 1129 -17.96 1.87 -1.80
CA SER A 1129 -18.19 2.04 -3.24
C SER A 1129 -19.68 2.17 -3.61
N ALA A 1130 -20.60 1.90 -2.68
CA ALA A 1130 -22.03 2.18 -2.80
C ALA A 1130 -22.33 3.65 -3.17
N ARG A 1131 -21.40 4.56 -2.87
CA ARG A 1131 -21.45 5.99 -3.24
C ARG A 1131 -21.43 6.28 -4.75
N PHE A 1132 -21.08 5.31 -5.58
CA PHE A 1132 -20.94 5.49 -7.04
C PHE A 1132 -21.17 4.21 -7.87
N SER A 1133 -21.52 3.09 -7.23
CA SER A 1133 -21.76 1.81 -7.87
C SER A 1133 -22.90 1.06 -7.17
N SER A 1134 -23.44 0.04 -7.82
CA SER A 1134 -24.63 -0.68 -7.38
C SER A 1134 -24.35 -2.17 -7.28
N GLY A 1135 -25.26 -2.91 -6.63
CA GLY A 1135 -25.26 -4.37 -6.65
C GLY A 1135 -25.35 -4.94 -8.07
N LEU A 1136 -24.71 -6.10 -8.27
CA LEU A 1136 -24.70 -6.82 -9.54
C LEU A 1136 -26.14 -7.07 -10.02
N SER A 1137 -26.44 -6.65 -11.25
CA SER A 1137 -27.80 -6.60 -11.78
C SER A 1137 -27.88 -7.20 -13.18
N VAL A 1138 -29.06 -7.27 -13.80
CA VAL A 1138 -29.12 -7.61 -15.24
C VAL A 1138 -28.47 -6.54 -16.13
N LEU A 1139 -28.36 -5.29 -15.64
CA LEU A 1139 -27.75 -4.17 -16.37
C LEU A 1139 -26.25 -4.40 -16.60
N ASP A 1140 -25.59 -5.15 -15.70
CA ASP A 1140 -24.19 -5.52 -15.81
C ASP A 1140 -23.87 -6.44 -16.98
N PHE A 1141 -24.86 -7.19 -17.45
CA PHE A 1141 -24.73 -8.19 -18.51
C PHE A 1141 -25.35 -7.73 -19.84
N VAL A 1142 -25.77 -6.46 -19.93
CA VAL A 1142 -26.23 -5.82 -21.17
C VAL A 1142 -25.41 -4.56 -21.49
N LYS A 1143 -25.47 -4.13 -22.75
CA LYS A 1143 -24.87 -2.89 -23.24
C LYS A 1143 -25.89 -2.08 -24.03
N ARG A 1144 -25.96 -0.77 -23.77
CA ARG A 1144 -26.80 0.19 -24.50
C ARG A 1144 -26.05 0.69 -25.74
N THR A 1145 -26.63 0.49 -26.92
CA THR A 1145 -26.21 1.12 -28.19
C THR A 1145 -27.06 2.35 -28.42
N SER A 1146 -26.45 3.55 -28.43
CA SER A 1146 -27.15 4.77 -28.84
C SER A 1146 -27.48 4.74 -30.33
N ILE A 1147 -28.67 5.23 -30.70
CA ILE A 1147 -29.15 5.33 -32.07
C ILE A 1147 -29.40 6.81 -32.38
N LEU A 1148 -28.84 7.29 -33.48
CA LEU A 1148 -29.04 8.63 -34.01
C LEU A 1148 -29.30 8.54 -35.52
N LYS A 1149 -30.35 9.20 -36.01
CA LYS A 1149 -30.65 9.29 -37.44
C LYS A 1149 -31.24 10.66 -37.76
N LEU A 1150 -30.54 11.39 -38.63
CA LEU A 1150 -31.00 12.64 -39.23
C LEU A 1150 -31.51 12.35 -40.65
N GLY A 1151 -32.59 13.01 -41.06
CA GLY A 1151 -32.91 13.20 -42.48
C GLY A 1151 -32.24 14.47 -43.05
N PRO A 1152 -32.45 14.79 -44.33
CA PRO A 1152 -31.85 15.96 -44.98
C PRO A 1152 -32.23 17.29 -44.31
N ASP A 1153 -33.48 17.43 -43.85
CA ASP A 1153 -33.96 18.64 -43.17
C ASP A 1153 -33.37 18.82 -41.78
N GLN A 1154 -33.22 17.73 -41.03
CA GLN A 1154 -32.57 17.72 -39.72
C GLN A 1154 -31.09 18.10 -39.84
N LEU A 1155 -30.41 17.59 -40.88
CA LEU A 1155 -29.02 17.93 -41.15
C LEU A 1155 -28.86 19.38 -41.64
N ARG A 1156 -29.84 19.92 -42.39
CA ARG A 1156 -29.89 21.37 -42.71
C ARG A 1156 -30.07 22.24 -41.46
N ALA A 1157 -30.91 21.81 -40.51
CA ALA A 1157 -31.18 22.56 -39.28
C ALA A 1157 -30.01 22.53 -38.28
N LEU A 1158 -29.42 21.36 -38.04
CA LEU A 1158 -28.36 21.17 -37.04
C LEU A 1158 -26.93 21.39 -37.60
N GLY A 1159 -26.75 21.20 -38.90
CA GLY A 1159 -25.44 21.22 -39.55
C GLY A 1159 -24.61 22.49 -39.36
N PRO A 1160 -25.19 23.72 -39.47
CA PRO A 1160 -24.44 24.96 -39.25
C PRO A 1160 -23.82 25.05 -37.85
N ALA A 1161 -24.52 24.57 -36.82
CA ALA A 1161 -24.00 24.55 -35.45
C ALA A 1161 -22.86 23.53 -35.31
N ALA A 1162 -23.02 22.33 -35.87
CA ALA A 1162 -21.97 21.30 -35.85
C ALA A 1162 -20.71 21.73 -36.61
N ILE A 1163 -20.86 22.41 -37.75
CA ILE A 1163 -19.75 23.04 -38.49
C ILE A 1163 -19.07 24.07 -37.60
N ARG A 1164 -19.82 24.99 -36.99
CA ARG A 1164 -19.24 26.11 -36.26
C ARG A 1164 -18.53 25.69 -34.97
N LEU A 1165 -19.02 24.66 -34.28
CA LEU A 1165 -18.34 24.07 -33.13
C LEU A 1165 -17.05 23.38 -33.56
N ALA A 1166 -17.10 22.55 -34.60
CA ALA A 1166 -15.91 21.88 -35.14
C ALA A 1166 -14.84 22.88 -35.65
N GLU A 1167 -15.23 24.02 -36.24
CA GLU A 1167 -14.31 25.10 -36.58
C GLU A 1167 -13.65 25.72 -35.34
N ALA A 1168 -14.42 26.01 -34.28
CA ALA A 1168 -13.93 26.60 -33.04
C ALA A 1168 -12.98 25.66 -32.28
N GLU A 1169 -13.18 24.34 -32.42
CA GLU A 1169 -12.32 23.28 -31.88
C GLU A 1169 -11.12 22.93 -32.80
N GLY A 1170 -11.00 23.57 -33.97
CA GLY A 1170 -9.94 23.31 -34.96
C GLY A 1170 -10.11 22.00 -35.77
N LEU A 1171 -11.24 21.30 -35.60
CA LEU A 1171 -11.57 20.01 -36.20
C LEU A 1171 -12.09 20.14 -37.64
N GLY A 1172 -11.29 20.71 -38.55
CA GLY A 1172 -11.70 21.00 -39.94
C GLY A 1172 -12.27 19.79 -40.72
N ALA A 1173 -11.83 18.57 -40.41
CA ALA A 1173 -12.40 17.35 -40.99
C ALA A 1173 -13.83 17.04 -40.51
N HIS A 1174 -14.17 17.36 -39.25
CA HIS A 1174 -15.52 17.20 -38.72
C HIS A 1174 -16.47 18.21 -39.38
N ALA A 1175 -16.07 19.49 -39.45
CA ALA A 1175 -16.80 20.53 -40.17
C ALA A 1175 -17.05 20.14 -41.63
N ARG A 1176 -16.02 19.68 -42.36
CA ARG A 1176 -16.14 19.20 -43.75
C ARG A 1176 -17.13 18.05 -43.90
N SER A 1177 -17.15 17.11 -42.95
CA SER A 1177 -18.04 15.95 -43.01
C SER A 1177 -19.54 16.33 -42.99
N VAL A 1178 -19.86 17.47 -42.36
CA VAL A 1178 -21.22 18.05 -42.35
C VAL A 1178 -21.42 18.91 -43.61
N ALA A 1179 -20.50 19.82 -43.90
CA ALA A 1179 -20.60 20.75 -45.02
C ALA A 1179 -20.80 20.05 -46.39
N ILE A 1180 -20.07 18.98 -46.67
CA ILE A 1180 -20.21 18.22 -47.93
C ILE A 1180 -21.59 17.57 -48.08
N ARG A 1181 -22.30 17.30 -46.98
CA ARG A 1181 -23.68 16.76 -46.97
C ARG A 1181 -24.75 17.86 -46.97
N MET A 1182 -24.36 19.10 -46.71
CA MET A 1182 -25.22 20.28 -46.81
C MET A 1182 -25.22 20.93 -48.20
N ASN A 1183 -24.26 20.56 -49.07
CA ASN A 1183 -24.08 21.13 -50.42
C ASN A 1183 -24.52 20.18 -51.56
N PRO A 1184 -25.82 19.88 -51.76
CA PRO A 1184 -26.28 19.19 -52.96
C PRO A 1184 -26.19 20.14 -54.18
N GLY A 1185 -25.02 20.21 -54.81
CA GLY A 1185 -24.77 20.98 -56.03
C GLY A 1185 -23.56 21.93 -56.02
N GLY A 1186 -22.83 22.05 -54.90
CA GLY A 1186 -21.66 22.93 -54.79
C GLY A 1186 -20.34 22.19 -54.71
N SER A 1187 -19.45 22.35 -55.70
CA SER A 1187 -18.07 21.84 -55.66
C SER A 1187 -17.31 22.44 -54.46
N THR A 1188 -16.81 21.59 -53.57
CA THR A 1188 -16.05 22.03 -52.38
C THR A 1188 -14.68 22.60 -52.77
N PRO A 1189 -14.22 23.72 -52.16
CA PRO A 1189 -12.97 24.38 -52.54
C PRO A 1189 -11.73 23.49 -52.59
N ASP A 1190 -11.63 22.47 -51.74
CA ASP A 1190 -10.50 21.54 -51.77
C ASP A 1190 -10.41 20.71 -53.05
N VAL A 1191 -11.52 20.43 -53.75
CA VAL A 1191 -11.46 19.73 -55.04
C VAL A 1191 -10.93 20.65 -56.14
N GLU A 1192 -11.15 21.97 -56.02
CA GLU A 1192 -10.46 22.94 -56.86
C GLU A 1192 -9.00 23.15 -56.42
N HIS A 1193 -8.70 23.09 -55.11
CA HIS A 1193 -7.34 23.26 -54.60
C HIS A 1193 -6.43 22.07 -54.94
N GLU A 1194 -6.87 20.83 -54.72
CA GLU A 1194 -6.14 19.63 -55.13
C GLU A 1194 -5.99 19.55 -56.66
N ARG A 1195 -7.01 19.97 -57.42
CA ARG A 1195 -6.87 20.12 -58.88
C ARG A 1195 -5.88 21.23 -59.26
N ALA A 1196 -5.90 22.37 -58.58
CA ALA A 1196 -4.98 23.47 -58.85
C ALA A 1196 -3.53 23.09 -58.53
N VAL A 1197 -3.27 22.45 -57.38
CA VAL A 1197 -1.94 21.97 -56.98
C VAL A 1197 -1.45 20.89 -57.96
N ALA A 1198 -2.28 19.89 -58.28
CA ALA A 1198 -1.92 18.86 -59.26
C ALA A 1198 -1.74 19.38 -60.69
N ILE A 1199 -2.27 20.57 -61.02
CA ILE A 1199 -2.01 21.28 -62.27
C ILE A 1199 -0.74 22.14 -62.17
N PHE A 1200 -0.47 22.78 -61.03
CA PHE A 1200 0.73 23.60 -60.80
C PHE A 1200 2.02 22.77 -60.80
N ASP A 1201 2.04 21.62 -60.11
CA ASP A 1201 3.17 20.67 -60.13
C ASP A 1201 3.49 20.15 -61.56
N LEU A 1202 2.50 20.20 -62.46
CA LEU A 1202 2.61 19.79 -63.86
C LEU A 1202 3.17 20.90 -64.77
N ILE A 1203 3.18 22.15 -64.31
CA ILE A 1203 3.54 23.35 -65.09
C ILE A 1203 5.02 23.74 -64.97
N GLU A 1204 5.66 23.61 -63.79
CA GLU A 1204 6.99 24.22 -63.59
C GLU A 1204 8.18 23.43 -64.17
N GLU A 1205 8.14 22.09 -64.24
CA GLU A 1205 9.29 21.25 -64.63
C GLU A 1205 9.18 20.47 -65.96
N ASN A 1206 8.60 21.04 -67.02
CA ASN A 1206 8.54 20.39 -68.35
C ASN A 1206 9.21 21.19 -69.49
N ARG A 1207 10.55 21.12 -69.54
CA ARG A 1207 11.39 21.54 -70.69
C ARG A 1207 11.60 20.37 -71.67
N PHE A 1208 11.24 20.55 -72.94
CA PHE A 1208 11.36 19.48 -73.95
C PHE A 1208 11.97 19.96 -75.28
N LYS A 1209 12.38 19.00 -76.12
CA LYS A 1209 12.78 19.21 -77.52
C LYS A 1209 12.00 18.26 -78.43
N PRO A 1210 11.41 18.73 -79.55
CA PRO A 1210 10.77 17.85 -80.52
C PRO A 1210 11.82 17.00 -81.26
N VAL A 1211 11.41 15.81 -81.73
CA VAL A 1211 12.26 14.89 -82.49
C VAL A 1211 12.01 15.07 -83.98
N GLY A 1212 12.91 15.81 -84.65
CA GLY A 1212 12.87 16.08 -86.09
C GLY A 1212 13.56 17.40 -86.44
N ASP A 1213 14.23 17.46 -87.60
CA ASP A 1213 15.07 18.60 -87.98
C ASP A 1213 14.24 19.82 -88.47
N ALA A 1214 13.78 20.64 -87.53
CA ALA A 1214 13.35 22.03 -87.79
C ALA A 1214 13.27 22.90 -86.52
N GLY A 1215 14.28 23.76 -86.29
CA GLY A 1215 14.13 24.97 -85.46
C GLY A 1215 14.74 24.94 -84.04
N ASN A 1216 15.71 25.82 -83.82
CA ASN A 1216 16.48 25.98 -82.57
C ASN A 1216 15.65 26.16 -81.28
N GLY A 1217 16.24 25.72 -80.15
CA GLY A 1217 15.83 26.03 -78.78
C GLY A 1217 15.14 24.86 -78.05
N PRO A 1218 15.18 24.82 -76.71
CA PRO A 1218 14.21 24.06 -75.93
C PRO A 1218 12.87 24.80 -75.92
N TYR A 1219 11.79 24.04 -75.75
CA TYR A 1219 10.43 24.55 -75.63
C TYR A 1219 9.90 24.26 -74.22
N THR A 1220 9.05 25.16 -73.70
CA THR A 1220 8.33 24.97 -72.44
C THR A 1220 6.84 24.93 -72.71
N LEU A 1221 6.13 24.04 -72.02
CA LEU A 1221 4.67 23.97 -72.06
C LEU A 1221 4.10 24.80 -70.89
N HIS A 1222 3.52 25.95 -71.19
CA HIS A 1222 2.71 26.68 -70.21
C HIS A 1222 1.26 26.24 -70.32
N LEU A 1223 0.70 25.72 -69.23
CA LEU A 1223 -0.75 25.71 -69.05
C LEU A 1223 -1.17 26.98 -68.31
N SER A 1224 -2.36 27.48 -68.63
CA SER A 1224 -3.02 28.56 -67.89
C SER A 1224 -4.55 28.40 -67.99
N VAL A 1225 -5.30 29.03 -67.10
CA VAL A 1225 -6.77 29.04 -67.14
C VAL A 1225 -7.23 30.47 -67.39
N VAL A 1226 -8.00 30.67 -68.46
CA VAL A 1226 -8.54 31.98 -68.85
C VAL A 1226 -10.01 31.81 -69.18
N ASP A 1227 -10.88 32.63 -68.56
CA ASP A 1227 -12.33 32.64 -68.76
C ASP A 1227 -13.01 31.25 -68.72
N GLY A 1228 -12.59 30.41 -67.77
CA GLY A 1228 -13.12 29.04 -67.58
C GLY A 1228 -12.57 28.00 -68.56
N LYS A 1229 -11.53 28.32 -69.34
CA LYS A 1229 -10.96 27.46 -70.39
C LYS A 1229 -9.51 27.13 -70.09
N LEU A 1230 -9.13 25.86 -70.32
CA LEU A 1230 -7.75 25.40 -70.17
C LEU A 1230 -6.97 25.75 -71.45
N VAL A 1231 -5.92 26.57 -71.30
CA VAL A 1231 -5.07 27.06 -72.38
C VAL A 1231 -3.71 26.39 -72.30
N PHE A 1232 -3.30 25.71 -73.37
CA PHE A 1232 -2.00 25.07 -73.52
C PHE A 1232 -1.16 25.89 -74.52
N ALA A 1233 -0.14 26.58 -74.06
CA ALA A 1233 0.77 27.38 -74.89
C ALA A 1233 2.19 26.77 -74.90
N VAL A 1234 2.65 26.36 -76.08
CA VAL A 1234 4.05 25.95 -76.28
C VAL A 1234 4.86 27.21 -76.57
N LYS A 1235 5.74 27.58 -75.63
CA LYS A 1235 6.62 28.74 -75.73
C LYS A 1235 8.04 28.34 -76.11
N ARG A 1236 8.74 29.24 -76.80
CA ARG A 1236 10.18 29.14 -77.04
C ARG A 1236 10.94 29.86 -75.92
N GLU A 1237 12.12 29.36 -75.54
CA GLU A 1237 12.99 30.04 -74.56
C GLU A 1237 13.39 31.43 -75.10
N GLY A 1238 12.74 32.48 -74.59
CA GLY A 1238 12.72 33.83 -75.16
C GLY A 1238 11.35 34.52 -75.08
N GLY A 1239 10.25 33.76 -74.96
CA GLY A 1239 8.91 34.26 -74.58
C GLY A 1239 7.84 34.28 -75.68
N GLU A 1240 8.21 34.04 -76.94
CA GLU A 1240 7.24 33.93 -78.05
C GLU A 1240 6.41 32.63 -77.98
N ASP A 1241 5.11 32.75 -78.27
CA ASP A 1241 4.19 31.63 -78.43
C ASP A 1241 4.34 30.97 -79.80
N VAL A 1242 4.50 29.63 -79.81
CA VAL A 1242 4.74 28.83 -81.02
C VAL A 1242 3.47 28.07 -81.43
N ALA A 1243 2.68 27.62 -80.46
CA ALA A 1243 1.35 27.05 -80.68
C ALA A 1243 0.50 27.21 -79.41
N THR A 1244 -0.80 27.51 -79.56
CA THR A 1244 -1.73 27.69 -78.44
C THR A 1244 -3.04 26.95 -78.72
N HIS A 1245 -3.45 26.06 -77.80
CA HIS A 1245 -4.72 25.33 -77.86
C HIS A 1245 -5.60 25.69 -76.66
N ILE A 1246 -6.92 25.76 -76.86
CA ILE A 1246 -7.88 26.17 -75.84
C ILE A 1246 -8.99 25.13 -75.74
N LEU A 1247 -9.19 24.56 -74.54
CA LEU A 1247 -10.24 23.59 -74.23
C LEU A 1247 -11.28 24.25 -73.31
N SER A 1248 -12.53 24.32 -73.78
CA SER A 1248 -13.64 24.88 -73.00
C SER A 1248 -14.26 23.80 -72.14
N LEU A 1249 -14.27 24.02 -70.82
CA LEU A 1249 -15.11 23.27 -69.89
C LEU A 1249 -16.49 23.95 -69.84
N GLY A 1250 -17.58 23.19 -69.74
CA GLY A 1250 -18.92 23.77 -69.72
C GLY A 1250 -19.99 22.74 -69.41
N ASP A 1251 -20.93 23.14 -68.56
CA ASP A 1251 -22.09 22.35 -68.18
C ASP A 1251 -23.21 22.47 -69.22
N GLN A 1252 -23.91 21.35 -69.47
CA GLN A 1252 -25.24 21.36 -70.06
C GLN A 1252 -26.12 20.35 -69.32
N GLU A 1253 -27.16 20.85 -68.64
CA GLU A 1253 -28.29 20.03 -68.20
C GLU A 1253 -29.23 19.77 -69.38
N CYS A 1254 -29.79 18.55 -69.46
CA CYS A 1254 -31.12 18.25 -69.99
C CYS A 1254 -31.56 16.88 -69.45
N ASP A 1255 -32.85 16.75 -69.21
CA ASP A 1255 -33.49 15.56 -68.64
C ASP A 1255 -33.54 14.36 -69.61
N ASP A 1256 -33.56 13.14 -69.06
CA ASP A 1256 -34.64 12.18 -69.34
C ASP A 1256 -34.61 11.00 -68.33
N GLU A 1257 -35.78 10.49 -67.96
CA GLU A 1257 -35.97 9.32 -67.06
C GLU A 1257 -36.45 8.08 -67.89
N PRO A 1258 -36.59 6.89 -67.29
CA PRO A 1258 -35.61 5.81 -67.34
C PRO A 1258 -36.00 4.66 -68.28
N ASP A 1259 -35.03 3.81 -68.65
CA ASP A 1259 -35.33 2.41 -69.02
C ASP A 1259 -34.24 1.41 -68.56
N ARG A 1260 -34.47 0.13 -68.84
CA ARG A 1260 -33.84 -1.03 -68.21
C ARG A 1260 -33.03 -1.91 -69.17
N ASP A 1261 -32.34 -2.84 -68.52
CA ASP A 1261 -31.99 -4.19 -68.98
C ASP A 1261 -30.66 -4.36 -69.73
N ASP A 1262 -30.22 -5.60 -69.75
CA ASP A 1262 -28.97 -6.13 -70.31
C ASP A 1262 -27.64 -5.61 -69.73
N ARG A 1263 -26.53 -6.34 -69.80
CA ARG A 1263 -26.17 -7.75 -69.57
C ARG A 1263 -24.71 -7.88 -70.05
N HIS A 1264 -23.92 -8.70 -69.35
CA HIS A 1264 -22.62 -9.26 -69.79
C HIS A 1264 -21.40 -8.33 -69.93
N GLY A 1265 -20.26 -8.88 -69.51
CA GLY A 1265 -19.03 -8.84 -70.32
C GLY A 1265 -17.98 -7.81 -69.90
N PRO A 1266 -16.71 -8.21 -69.73
CA PRO A 1266 -15.62 -7.27 -69.42
C PRO A 1266 -14.78 -6.86 -70.64
N ALA A 1267 -14.09 -5.74 -70.44
CA ALA A 1267 -12.79 -5.34 -71.02
C ALA A 1267 -12.73 -4.61 -72.39
N ARG A 1268 -11.97 -3.50 -72.35
CA ARG A 1268 -11.47 -2.67 -73.46
C ARG A 1268 -12.56 -1.77 -74.10
N ARG A 1269 -12.26 -0.54 -74.51
CA ARG A 1269 -10.96 0.03 -74.91
C ARG A 1269 -10.85 1.52 -74.56
N SER A 1270 -9.60 1.98 -74.45
CA SER A 1270 -9.14 3.38 -74.36
C SER A 1270 -9.98 4.45 -75.05
N GLN A 1271 -10.21 5.56 -74.34
CA GLN A 1271 -9.68 6.85 -74.77
C GLN A 1271 -9.12 7.60 -73.55
#